data_AF-A0A9N8KZA8-F1
#
_entry.id   AF-A0A9N8KZA8-F1
#
_cell.length_a   1.000
_cell.length_b   1.000
_cell.length_c   1.000
_cell.angle_alpha   90.00
_cell.angle_beta   90.00
_cell.angle_gamma   90.00
#
_symmetry.space_group_name_H-M   'P 1'
#
loop_
_entity.id
_entity.type
_entity.pdbx_description
1 polymer ?
#
loop_
_entity_poly.entity_id
_entity_poly.type
_entity_poly.pdbx_seq_one_letter_code
_entity_poly.pdbx_strand_id
1 'polypeptide(L)'
;MSVSEKVSLSDALSNVDVLDELTLPDEQPCIEAAPCSILYQANFDTNFEDRNGFVTGIAKYIEEATVHANLNELLEEGNAHAVMLYTWRCCSRAIPQPRSNEQPDRVHIYERTVQVLAPEVDKLLQFMYFQRKAIERFCGEVRRLCHAEKRRDFVSEAYLLTLGKFVNMFAVLDELKNMKSSVKNDYSTYRRAAQFLKVMSDSQSLQESQNLSMFLATQNKIRDTVKDALEKINGYEDLLADVVNICVHMFETKMYLTPSEKHMLVKVMGFGLFLMDSEVCNINRLDQKKKIRLDRIDRIFKNLEVVPLFGDMQIAPFNYIKRSKHYDPSKWPLSSSPTPLSPQADLMVHLPQIREEHQNYISELARYSNEVTTTFKEAGSDAENKAVTELCLRGLQLLSSWCSVLTELCSWKLLHPTDHASNPRCPPDAEEYERATRYNYTSEEKFAMIEVIAMIKGLQVLMARMETVFADAARRGVFAELQDFVQLALREPLRKAIKNKKDLIRSIIVSVRETCGDWARGCEPQQDPALRGKKDGEASFTIKVPRRNVGPSSTQLYMVRTQLEALISDKSGGRRTLRKDLDAGTLTQIEMFHRQSFYWSYLLNLSDSLAKCCDLSQLWYREFYLEMTMGRKVNKCMVRHQHNEECNDLVTMEKRIQFPIEMSMPWILTDHILRTKEPAMMEYVLYPLDLYNDSAQYALTVFRKQFLYDEVEAEVNLCFDQFVYKLSEQVYAHYKQLAASMLLDKRYRAECAARGASTGAGAGRYASLLRQRHVALLGRHVDLCALVAQRINSDMHRALDAAVAKFEAGDITGVVELEGLISVNRLCHKLLSRYLTLDDFDAILRESDHGVLAPYGRITLHVFWELNFDFLPNYCYNAATDRFVKCRGIQFGVGVSREKPQQYGHALLWGSKQLSLAYSAQYAQYSGFVGAQHLHALVRLLGYQGVAVVVSELLDVARGLLHGTIAQFTRALAAAMPRHCKLPRYDYGSNGVLGYYHAQLTDIVQYPDARTELFHAFRELGNIILFCMLIEQALSQEEVTDLLHAAPFQNILPRPFAAEGEKLESKQKRLEAKYAALQIVQNVDKYGTAKQGQLSREGDLLTRERLCCGLSLFSVVLRRLRGCLSAPQWPAPPTHTDDTNEFHRLWSALQFLYCIPVGETQFTVEELFGEGLHWAGCTIIALLGQQRRFEALDFCYHILRVQRVDGKDEMVKDIPLKRMVDRIRRFQVLNSQIFGVLARHLAADEERAGVEHVRCFPPPSAPQHAMN
;
A
#
# COMPACT_ATOMS: atom_id res chain seq x y z
N MET A 1 -11.81 53.56 13.25
CA MET A 1 -13.14 53.91 12.69
C MET A 1 -13.16 53.40 11.26
N SER A 2 -13.74 52.22 11.03
CA SER A 2 -13.78 51.55 9.72
C SER A 2 -14.94 52.11 8.91
N VAL A 3 -14.60 52.74 7.78
CA VAL A 3 -15.57 53.03 6.72
C VAL A 3 -15.97 51.69 6.13
N SER A 4 -17.26 51.32 6.23
CA SER A 4 -17.80 50.16 5.54
C SER A 4 -17.76 50.42 4.04
N GLU A 5 -16.85 49.77 3.31
CA GLU A 5 -16.94 49.72 1.85
C GLU A 5 -18.24 49.03 1.46
N LYS A 6 -19.08 49.74 0.69
CA LYS A 6 -20.30 49.18 0.11
C LYS A 6 -19.89 48.26 -1.04
N VAL A 7 -19.93 46.95 -0.80
CA VAL A 7 -19.78 45.91 -1.83
C VAL A 7 -20.85 46.15 -2.92
N SER A 8 -20.45 46.23 -4.18
CA SER A 8 -21.39 46.45 -5.27
C SER A 8 -22.15 45.15 -5.59
N LEU A 9 -23.35 45.25 -6.19
CA LEU A 9 -24.10 44.07 -6.65
C LEU A 9 -23.30 43.28 -7.69
N SER A 10 -22.47 43.96 -8.50
CA SER A 10 -21.58 43.32 -9.47
C SER A 10 -20.50 42.46 -8.79
N ASP A 11 -19.91 42.95 -7.70
CA ASP A 11 -18.90 42.19 -6.94
C ASP A 11 -19.55 40.99 -6.24
N ALA A 12 -20.78 41.16 -5.73
CA ALA A 12 -21.54 40.08 -5.10
C ALA A 12 -21.94 38.98 -6.10
N LEU A 13 -22.34 39.36 -7.32
CA LEU A 13 -22.66 38.41 -8.39
C LEU A 13 -21.41 37.70 -8.92
N SER A 14 -20.31 38.44 -9.14
CA SER A 14 -19.02 37.87 -9.52
C SER A 14 -18.53 36.83 -8.49
N ASN A 15 -18.66 37.12 -7.19
CA ASN A 15 -18.33 36.16 -6.14
C ASN A 15 -19.20 34.89 -6.17
N VAL A 16 -20.45 34.97 -6.65
CA VAL A 16 -21.33 33.80 -6.82
C VAL A 16 -21.00 33.04 -8.10
N ASP A 17 -20.71 33.74 -9.20
CA ASP A 17 -20.32 33.11 -10.47
C ASP A 17 -19.00 32.33 -10.31
N VAL A 18 -18.07 32.81 -9.47
CA VAL A 18 -16.84 32.09 -9.08
C VAL A 18 -17.13 30.77 -8.35
N LEU A 19 -18.27 30.63 -7.65
CA LEU A 19 -18.68 29.38 -7.02
C LEU A 19 -19.19 28.34 -8.04
N ASP A 20 -19.78 28.80 -9.15
CA ASP A 20 -20.24 27.92 -10.24
C ASP A 20 -19.08 27.48 -11.16
N GLU A 21 -18.00 28.27 -11.24
CA GLU A 21 -16.74 27.91 -11.94
C GLU A 21 -15.77 27.07 -11.09
N LEU A 22 -16.09 26.87 -9.81
CA LEU A 22 -15.27 26.13 -8.87
C LEU A 22 -15.26 24.65 -9.26
N THR A 23 -14.18 24.21 -9.88
CA THR A 23 -13.94 22.77 -10.13
C THR A 23 -14.01 22.05 -8.79
N LEU A 24 -15.04 21.21 -8.62
CA LEU A 24 -15.14 20.35 -7.45
C LEU A 24 -13.87 19.49 -7.39
N PRO A 25 -13.06 19.59 -6.32
CA PRO A 25 -11.86 18.80 -6.21
C PRO A 25 -12.25 17.32 -6.28
N ASP A 26 -11.44 16.53 -6.97
CA ASP A 26 -11.54 15.08 -6.92
C ASP A 26 -11.54 14.61 -5.46
N GLU A 27 -12.36 13.61 -5.12
CA GLU A 27 -12.47 13.05 -3.77
C GLU A 27 -11.19 12.28 -3.34
N GLN A 28 -10.20 12.16 -4.23
CA GLN A 28 -8.90 11.56 -3.95
C GLN A 28 -8.11 12.33 -2.86
N PRO A 29 -7.62 11.65 -1.81
CA PRO A 29 -6.72 12.24 -0.82
C PRO A 29 -5.39 12.69 -1.45
N CYS A 30 -4.95 13.91 -1.12
CA CYS A 30 -3.69 14.48 -1.56
C CYS A 30 -2.51 13.91 -0.74
N ILE A 31 -2.04 12.72 -1.12
CA ILE A 31 -0.87 12.03 -0.51
C ILE A 31 0.21 11.71 -1.56
N GLU A 32 0.18 12.40 -2.69
CA GLU A 32 1.16 12.32 -3.76
C GLU A 32 1.85 13.68 -3.95
N ALA A 33 3.02 13.64 -4.61
CA ALA A 33 3.73 14.84 -4.99
C ALA A 33 3.10 15.50 -6.24
N ALA A 34 3.62 16.67 -6.62
CA ALA A 34 3.14 17.37 -7.79
C ALA A 34 3.44 16.55 -9.06
N PRO A 35 2.46 16.29 -9.94
CA PRO A 35 2.71 15.58 -11.18
C PRO A 35 3.70 16.39 -12.03
N CYS A 36 4.85 15.80 -12.35
CA CYS A 36 5.79 16.38 -13.29
C CYS A 36 5.28 16.17 -14.72
N SER A 37 4.30 16.97 -15.15
CA SER A 37 3.98 17.11 -16.57
C SER A 37 5.16 17.74 -17.29
N ILE A 38 5.38 17.39 -18.57
CA ILE A 38 6.38 18.04 -19.44
C ILE A 38 5.98 19.52 -19.59
N LEU A 39 6.45 20.35 -18.65
CA LEU A 39 6.17 21.78 -18.60
C LEU A 39 7.21 22.50 -19.45
N TYR A 40 6.72 23.21 -20.47
CA TYR A 40 7.54 24.20 -21.17
C TYR A 40 7.71 25.42 -20.24
N GLN A 41 8.85 25.52 -19.57
CA GLN A 41 9.22 26.71 -18.80
C GLN A 41 9.84 27.75 -19.73
N ALA A 42 9.18 28.90 -19.87
CA ALA A 42 9.75 30.04 -20.57
C ALA A 42 10.83 30.68 -19.68
N ASN A 43 12.10 30.58 -20.10
CA ASN A 43 13.18 31.34 -19.48
C ASN A 43 13.17 32.77 -20.04
N PHE A 44 12.90 33.75 -19.19
CA PHE A 44 12.92 35.17 -19.56
C PHE A 44 14.27 35.85 -19.31
N ASP A 45 15.27 35.12 -18.84
CA ASP A 45 16.64 35.66 -18.73
C ASP A 45 17.31 35.72 -20.11
N THR A 46 17.61 36.93 -20.56
CA THR A 46 18.22 37.21 -21.85
C THR A 46 19.75 37.19 -21.82
N ASN A 47 20.39 36.82 -20.71
CA ASN A 47 21.86 36.88 -20.54
C ASN A 47 22.45 38.24 -20.99
N PHE A 48 21.73 39.32 -20.68
CA PHE A 48 22.08 40.69 -21.01
C PHE A 48 22.11 41.05 -22.50
N GLU A 49 21.40 40.33 -23.38
CA GLU A 49 21.33 40.66 -24.82
C GLU A 49 20.82 42.09 -25.09
N ASP A 50 19.89 42.59 -24.27
CA ASP A 50 19.26 43.92 -24.36
C ASP A 50 20.11 45.05 -23.74
N ARG A 51 21.33 44.77 -23.25
CA ARG A 51 22.24 45.76 -22.62
C ARG A 51 22.49 47.03 -23.42
N ASN A 52 22.50 46.92 -24.76
CA ASN A 52 22.71 48.06 -25.65
C ASN A 52 21.49 49.01 -25.72
N GLY A 53 20.34 48.61 -25.18
CA GLY A 53 19.16 49.47 -25.04
C GLY A 53 19.26 50.48 -23.88
N PHE A 54 20.18 50.26 -22.93
CA PHE A 54 20.33 51.07 -21.71
C PHE A 54 21.60 51.94 -21.72
N VAL A 55 21.99 52.43 -22.91
CA VAL A 55 23.20 53.26 -23.12
C VAL A 55 22.98 54.70 -22.65
N THR A 56 22.53 54.87 -21.41
CA THR A 56 22.31 56.19 -20.80
C THR A 56 23.34 56.50 -19.70
N GLY A 57 24.27 55.58 -19.39
CA GLY A 57 25.26 55.72 -18.32
C GLY A 57 26.66 55.16 -18.61
N ILE A 58 27.51 55.19 -17.58
CA ILE A 58 28.96 54.87 -17.61
C ILE A 58 29.23 53.55 -18.36
N ALA A 59 29.90 53.64 -19.51
CA ALA A 59 30.18 52.52 -20.43
C ALA A 59 30.84 51.29 -19.76
N LYS A 60 31.54 51.50 -18.64
CA LYS A 60 32.17 50.46 -17.81
C LYS A 60 31.21 49.31 -17.45
N TYR A 61 29.98 49.61 -17.04
CA TYR A 61 29.06 48.57 -16.54
C TYR A 61 28.51 47.69 -17.66
N ILE A 62 28.33 48.25 -18.85
CA ILE A 62 27.91 47.51 -20.06
C ILE A 62 29.04 46.60 -20.54
N GLU A 63 30.28 47.07 -20.50
CA GLU A 63 31.47 46.26 -20.80
C GLU A 63 31.57 45.08 -19.80
N GLU A 64 31.38 45.33 -18.50
CA GLU A 64 31.37 44.28 -17.47
C GLU A 64 30.24 43.26 -17.70
N ALA A 65 29.01 43.71 -18.01
CA ALA A 65 27.91 42.82 -18.38
C ALA A 65 28.20 41.98 -19.64
N THR A 66 28.93 42.55 -20.61
CA THR A 66 29.37 41.85 -21.83
C THR A 66 30.35 40.74 -21.51
N VAL A 67 31.35 41.02 -20.67
CA VAL A 67 32.29 39.98 -20.24
C VAL A 67 31.58 38.91 -19.41
N HIS A 68 30.68 39.32 -18.52
CA HIS A 68 29.91 38.41 -17.67
C HIS A 68 29.05 37.44 -18.49
N ALA A 69 28.31 37.92 -19.50
CA ALA A 69 27.51 37.06 -20.38
C ALA A 69 28.36 35.97 -21.07
N ASN A 70 29.52 36.35 -21.61
CA ASN A 70 30.45 35.41 -22.25
C ASN A 70 31.02 34.38 -21.27
N LEU A 71 31.20 34.77 -20.00
CA LEU A 71 31.65 33.85 -18.95
C LEU A 71 30.54 32.85 -18.56
N ASN A 72 29.27 33.27 -18.54
CA ASN A 72 28.15 32.39 -18.27
C ASN A 72 28.01 31.30 -19.34
N GLU A 73 28.15 31.65 -20.63
CA GLU A 73 28.12 30.67 -21.73
C GLU A 73 29.20 29.58 -21.57
N LEU A 74 30.40 29.95 -21.15
CA LEU A 74 31.49 29.00 -20.89
C LEU A 74 31.20 28.10 -19.68
N LEU A 75 30.48 28.59 -18.66
CA LEU A 75 30.05 27.76 -17.53
C LEU A 75 29.00 26.72 -17.97
N GLU A 76 28.09 27.09 -18.85
CA GLU A 76 27.11 26.17 -19.43
C GLU A 76 27.78 25.10 -20.30
N GLU A 77 28.72 25.49 -21.17
CA GLU A 77 29.55 24.57 -21.97
C GLU A 77 30.34 23.61 -21.05
N GLY A 78 30.91 24.13 -19.96
CA GLY A 78 31.61 23.33 -18.95
C GLY A 78 30.69 22.34 -18.23
N ASN A 79 29.46 22.72 -17.90
CA ASN A 79 28.49 21.81 -17.32
C ASN A 79 28.11 20.68 -18.31
N ALA A 80 27.98 20.98 -19.60
CA ALA A 80 27.73 19.95 -20.61
C ALA A 80 28.88 18.92 -20.68
N HIS A 81 30.14 19.36 -20.55
CA HIS A 81 31.28 18.45 -20.43
C HIS A 81 31.29 17.66 -19.12
N ALA A 82 30.87 18.25 -18.00
CA ALA A 82 30.73 17.54 -16.73
C ALA A 82 29.69 16.41 -16.83
N VAL A 83 28.52 16.69 -17.42
CA VAL A 83 27.49 15.69 -17.73
C VAL A 83 28.06 14.59 -18.62
N MET A 84 28.77 14.95 -19.69
CA MET A 84 29.40 14.00 -20.60
C MET A 84 30.36 13.05 -19.84
N LEU A 85 31.24 13.59 -19.00
CA LEU A 85 32.20 12.77 -18.23
C LEU A 85 31.48 11.87 -17.23
N TYR A 86 30.55 12.42 -16.45
CA TYR A 86 29.82 11.67 -15.42
C TYR A 86 29.03 10.49 -16.00
N THR A 87 28.34 10.73 -17.11
CA THR A 87 27.50 9.72 -17.79
C THR A 87 28.29 8.82 -18.77
N TRP A 88 29.62 8.97 -18.83
CA TRP A 88 30.45 8.13 -19.69
C TRP A 88 30.60 6.73 -19.10
N ARG A 89 30.02 5.73 -19.76
CA ARG A 89 30.26 4.30 -19.48
C ARG A 89 31.18 3.70 -20.54
N CYS A 90 31.99 2.72 -20.13
CA CYS A 90 33.09 2.19 -20.95
C CYS A 90 32.59 1.40 -22.17
N CYS A 91 32.73 1.96 -23.37
CA CYS A 91 32.40 1.27 -24.61
C CYS A 91 33.33 0.08 -24.89
N SER A 92 34.62 0.22 -24.55
CA SER A 92 35.64 -0.82 -24.80
C SER A 92 35.42 -2.10 -24.01
N ARG A 93 34.59 -2.08 -22.96
CA ARG A 93 34.15 -3.30 -22.25
C ARG A 93 33.14 -4.11 -23.08
N ALA A 94 32.31 -3.45 -23.88
CA ALA A 94 31.34 -4.08 -24.77
C ALA A 94 31.94 -4.55 -26.11
N ILE A 95 33.11 -4.00 -26.48
CA ILE A 95 33.79 -4.36 -27.73
C ILE A 95 34.57 -5.69 -27.57
N PRO A 96 34.38 -6.67 -28.46
CA PRO A 96 35.13 -7.92 -28.42
C PRO A 96 36.62 -7.64 -28.68
N GLN A 97 37.51 -8.12 -27.80
CA GLN A 97 38.95 -7.98 -28.00
C GLN A 97 39.52 -9.12 -28.85
N PRO A 98 40.40 -8.81 -29.82
CA PRO A 98 41.08 -9.85 -30.59
C PRO A 98 41.89 -10.77 -29.68
N ARG A 99 41.64 -12.09 -29.73
CA ARG A 99 42.31 -13.09 -28.88
C ARG A 99 43.70 -13.46 -29.37
N SER A 100 43.93 -13.41 -30.68
CA SER A 100 45.22 -13.70 -31.31
C SER A 100 45.44 -12.81 -32.54
N ASN A 101 46.70 -12.73 -32.98
CA ASN A 101 47.03 -12.00 -34.20
C ASN A 101 46.45 -12.65 -35.48
N GLU A 102 46.15 -13.95 -35.41
CA GLU A 102 45.66 -14.81 -36.50
C GLU A 102 44.13 -14.87 -36.58
N GLN A 103 43.42 -14.15 -35.70
CA GLN A 103 41.97 -14.14 -35.67
C GLN A 103 41.38 -13.58 -36.99
N PRO A 104 40.50 -14.33 -37.70
CA PRO A 104 40.02 -13.97 -39.05
C PRO A 104 39.25 -12.64 -39.10
N ASP A 105 38.42 -12.37 -38.09
CA ASP A 105 37.56 -11.19 -37.97
C ASP A 105 38.28 -9.99 -37.30
N ARG A 106 39.58 -10.09 -37.03
CA ARG A 106 40.36 -9.03 -36.35
C ARG A 106 40.27 -7.67 -37.05
N VAL A 107 40.37 -7.64 -38.38
CA VAL A 107 40.28 -6.40 -39.17
C VAL A 107 38.88 -5.80 -39.01
N HIS A 108 37.84 -6.63 -39.15
CA HIS A 108 36.46 -6.22 -38.99
C HIS A 108 36.16 -5.64 -37.59
N ILE A 109 36.67 -6.30 -36.54
CA ILE A 109 36.55 -5.82 -35.16
C ILE A 109 37.16 -4.42 -35.03
N TYR A 110 38.35 -4.19 -35.57
CA TYR A 110 38.99 -2.87 -35.50
C TYR A 110 38.27 -1.82 -36.34
N GLU A 111 37.74 -2.15 -37.50
CA GLU A 111 36.95 -1.22 -38.33
C GLU A 111 35.71 -0.75 -37.57
N ARG A 112 34.98 -1.70 -36.97
CA ARG A 112 33.82 -1.39 -36.11
C ARG A 112 34.20 -0.64 -34.85
N THR A 113 35.34 -0.98 -34.24
CA THR A 113 35.87 -0.26 -33.05
C THR A 113 36.11 1.21 -33.37
N VAL A 114 36.76 1.52 -34.50
CA VAL A 114 36.99 2.90 -34.96
C VAL A 114 35.65 3.58 -35.27
N GLN A 115 34.74 2.90 -35.97
CA GLN A 115 33.43 3.46 -36.33
C GLN A 115 32.60 3.87 -35.10
N VAL A 116 32.60 3.07 -34.03
CA VAL A 116 31.84 3.35 -32.81
C VAL A 116 32.52 4.40 -31.94
N LEU A 117 33.84 4.32 -31.77
CA LEU A 117 34.56 5.19 -30.84
C LEU A 117 34.99 6.54 -31.43
N ALA A 118 35.09 6.69 -32.75
CA ALA A 118 35.55 7.96 -33.35
C ALA A 118 34.71 9.18 -32.91
N PRO A 119 33.35 9.15 -32.98
CA PRO A 119 32.54 10.28 -32.53
C PRO A 119 32.68 10.58 -31.03
N GLU A 120 32.95 9.55 -30.22
CA GLU A 120 33.18 9.72 -28.78
C GLU A 120 34.56 10.35 -28.52
N VAL A 121 35.59 9.93 -29.25
CA VAL A 121 36.92 10.54 -29.17
C VAL A 121 36.90 12.00 -29.60
N ASP A 122 36.09 12.38 -30.58
CA ASP A 122 35.90 13.79 -30.96
C ASP A 122 35.37 14.64 -29.78
N LYS A 123 34.45 14.09 -28.96
CA LYS A 123 33.99 14.77 -27.74
C LYS A 123 35.11 14.94 -26.70
N LEU A 124 36.03 13.97 -26.60
CA LEU A 124 37.20 14.08 -25.72
C LEU A 124 38.21 15.11 -26.21
N LEU A 125 38.39 15.24 -27.53
CA LEU A 125 39.18 16.31 -28.13
C LEU A 125 38.55 17.68 -27.84
N GLN A 126 37.24 17.82 -28.04
CA GLN A 126 36.49 19.03 -27.69
C GLN A 126 36.67 19.39 -26.22
N PHE A 127 36.56 18.42 -25.30
CA PHE A 127 36.80 18.64 -23.88
C PHE A 127 38.24 19.10 -23.58
N MET A 128 39.24 18.48 -24.20
CA MET A 128 40.65 18.88 -24.05
C MET A 128 40.89 20.33 -24.52
N TYR A 129 40.26 20.74 -25.63
CA TYR A 129 40.34 22.10 -26.14
C TYR A 129 39.55 23.09 -25.28
N PHE A 130 38.34 22.73 -24.86
CA PHE A 130 37.49 23.53 -23.99
C PHE A 130 38.20 23.89 -22.68
N GLN A 131 38.74 22.90 -21.95
CA GLN A 131 39.39 23.20 -20.67
C GLN A 131 40.57 24.16 -20.84
N ARG A 132 41.33 24.05 -21.95
CA ARG A 132 42.44 24.97 -22.24
C ARG A 132 41.94 26.39 -22.49
N LYS A 133 40.94 26.53 -23.37
CA LYS A 133 40.26 27.80 -23.67
C LYS A 133 39.68 28.44 -22.41
N ALA A 134 39.02 27.66 -21.56
CA ALA A 134 38.41 28.11 -20.32
C ALA A 134 39.47 28.60 -19.32
N ILE A 135 40.58 27.86 -19.13
CA ILE A 135 41.69 28.28 -18.26
C ILE A 135 42.33 29.57 -18.78
N GLU A 136 42.61 29.66 -20.09
CA GLU A 136 43.20 30.84 -20.70
C GLU A 136 42.31 32.08 -20.55
N ARG A 137 41.00 31.93 -20.77
CA ARG A 137 40.02 33.01 -20.60
C ARG A 137 39.91 33.45 -19.15
N PHE A 138 39.78 32.49 -18.22
CA PHE A 138 39.71 32.75 -16.78
C PHE A 138 40.97 33.47 -16.29
N CYS A 139 42.16 32.96 -16.62
CA CYS A 139 43.44 33.58 -16.25
C CYS A 139 43.64 34.94 -16.92
N GLY A 140 43.12 35.12 -18.15
CA GLY A 140 43.09 36.42 -18.83
C GLY A 140 42.30 37.46 -18.04
N GLU A 141 41.12 37.11 -17.52
CA GLU A 141 40.31 37.99 -16.68
C GLU A 141 40.97 38.25 -15.32
N VAL A 142 41.54 37.23 -14.67
CA VAL A 142 42.32 37.41 -13.43
C VAL A 142 43.47 38.40 -13.66
N ARG A 143 44.22 38.24 -14.76
CA ARG A 143 45.32 39.16 -15.12
C ARG A 143 44.83 40.59 -15.32
N ARG A 144 43.67 40.77 -15.97
CA ARG A 144 43.06 42.09 -16.20
C ARG A 144 42.67 42.76 -14.89
N LEU A 145 42.04 42.03 -13.97
CA LEU A 145 41.57 42.54 -12.67
C LEU A 145 42.68 42.75 -11.64
N CYS A 146 43.81 42.03 -11.78
CA CYS A 146 44.98 42.17 -10.92
C CYS A 146 45.93 43.29 -11.35
N HIS A 147 45.71 43.94 -12.51
CA HIS A 147 46.54 45.07 -12.94
C HIS A 147 46.58 46.17 -11.87
N ALA A 148 47.74 46.81 -11.66
CA ALA A 148 47.98 47.72 -10.53
C ALA A 148 46.95 48.86 -10.41
N GLU A 149 46.48 49.39 -11.54
CA GLU A 149 45.42 50.40 -11.59
C GLU A 149 44.02 49.82 -11.37
N LYS A 150 43.74 48.64 -11.95
CA LYS A 150 42.43 47.98 -11.88
C LYS A 150 42.17 47.30 -10.54
N ARG A 151 43.19 46.91 -9.80
CA ARG A 151 43.06 46.27 -8.48
C ARG A 151 42.39 47.17 -7.44
N ARG A 152 42.47 48.49 -7.63
CA ARG A 152 41.80 49.50 -6.78
C ARG A 152 40.38 49.82 -7.26
N ASP A 153 40.00 49.39 -8.46
CA ASP A 153 38.67 49.61 -8.99
C ASP A 153 37.64 48.68 -8.35
N PHE A 154 36.38 49.14 -8.36
CA PHE A 154 35.22 48.33 -8.03
C PHE A 154 35.04 47.17 -9.01
N VAL A 155 34.77 45.98 -8.47
CA VAL A 155 34.36 44.75 -9.15
C VAL A 155 33.09 44.26 -8.48
N SER A 156 32.05 43.92 -9.26
CA SER A 156 30.76 43.50 -8.68
C SER A 156 30.80 42.15 -7.99
N GLU A 157 29.98 41.98 -6.95
CA GLU A 157 29.76 40.73 -6.23
C GLU A 157 29.33 39.60 -7.19
N ALA A 158 28.44 39.91 -8.14
CA ALA A 158 27.97 38.94 -9.13
C ALA A 158 29.13 38.45 -10.02
N TYR A 159 30.05 39.34 -10.42
CA TYR A 159 31.20 38.95 -11.23
C TYR A 159 32.23 38.13 -10.42
N LEU A 160 32.48 38.49 -9.16
CA LEU A 160 33.31 37.69 -8.25
C LEU A 160 32.73 36.28 -8.04
N LEU A 161 31.40 36.18 -7.89
CA LEU A 161 30.71 34.90 -7.75
C LEU A 161 30.86 34.05 -9.01
N THR A 162 30.77 34.65 -10.20
CA THR A 162 31.00 33.96 -11.48
C THR A 162 32.44 33.46 -11.61
N LEU A 163 33.45 34.24 -11.18
CA LEU A 163 34.82 33.73 -11.08
C LEU A 163 34.93 32.55 -10.10
N GLY A 164 34.20 32.60 -8.99
CA GLY A 164 34.05 31.45 -8.07
C GLY A 164 33.43 30.22 -8.75
N LYS A 165 32.37 30.39 -9.55
CA LYS A 165 31.77 29.31 -10.33
C LYS A 165 32.77 28.66 -11.29
N PHE A 166 33.67 29.44 -11.91
CA PHE A 166 34.77 28.89 -12.73
C PHE A 166 35.74 28.03 -11.91
N VAL A 167 36.14 28.52 -10.74
CA VAL A 167 36.98 27.76 -9.79
C VAL A 167 36.32 26.42 -9.47
N ASN A 168 35.02 26.42 -9.15
CA ASN A 168 34.26 25.18 -8.92
C ASN A 168 34.16 24.29 -10.19
N MET A 169 33.92 24.87 -11.37
CA MET A 169 33.85 24.12 -12.64
C MET A 169 35.16 23.38 -12.92
N PHE A 170 36.32 24.01 -12.71
CA PHE A 170 37.60 23.34 -12.88
C PHE A 170 37.77 22.18 -11.90
N ALA A 171 37.36 22.34 -10.64
CA ALA A 171 37.39 21.24 -9.67
C ALA A 171 36.51 20.07 -10.10
N VAL A 172 35.26 20.34 -10.51
CA VAL A 172 34.31 19.32 -10.99
C VAL A 172 34.89 18.56 -12.19
N LEU A 173 35.36 19.27 -13.23
CA LEU A 173 35.87 18.64 -14.45
C LEU A 173 37.13 17.79 -14.19
N ASP A 174 38.02 18.26 -13.32
CA ASP A 174 39.26 17.55 -13.01
C ASP A 174 39.00 16.27 -12.20
N GLU A 175 38.13 16.33 -11.20
CA GLU A 175 37.77 15.17 -10.39
C GLU A 175 36.94 14.14 -11.17
N LEU A 176 35.99 14.57 -12.01
CA LEU A 176 35.27 13.69 -12.93
C LEU A 176 36.24 13.01 -13.93
N LYS A 177 37.21 13.75 -14.45
CA LYS A 177 38.26 13.18 -15.31
C LYS A 177 39.14 12.19 -14.55
N ASN A 178 39.52 12.49 -13.30
CA ASN A 178 40.38 11.64 -12.50
C ASN A 178 39.74 10.28 -12.20
N MET A 179 38.43 10.28 -11.91
CA MET A 179 37.71 9.05 -11.56
C MET A 179 37.33 8.19 -12.78
N LYS A 180 37.11 8.79 -13.96
CA LYS A 180 36.67 8.08 -15.16
C LYS A 180 37.80 7.33 -15.87
N SER A 181 38.12 6.14 -15.36
CA SER A 181 39.01 5.19 -16.04
C SER A 181 38.47 4.74 -17.40
N SER A 182 37.15 4.66 -17.53
CA SER A 182 36.42 4.33 -18.76
C SER A 182 36.84 5.20 -19.96
N VAL A 183 36.93 6.51 -19.78
CA VAL A 183 37.34 7.48 -20.82
C VAL A 183 38.75 7.16 -21.34
N LYS A 184 39.69 6.89 -20.42
CA LYS A 184 41.07 6.54 -20.77
C LYS A 184 41.16 5.20 -21.51
N ASN A 185 40.36 4.22 -21.10
CA ASN A 185 40.35 2.88 -21.69
C ASN A 185 39.74 2.87 -23.10
N ASP A 186 38.67 3.62 -23.31
CA ASP A 186 38.02 3.76 -24.61
C ASP A 186 38.95 4.43 -25.62
N TYR A 187 39.57 5.55 -25.24
CA TYR A 187 40.56 6.21 -26.09
C TYR A 187 41.76 5.30 -26.41
N SER A 188 42.26 4.55 -25.43
CA SER A 188 43.38 3.60 -25.64
C SER A 188 43.00 2.47 -26.60
N THR A 189 41.75 2.03 -26.58
CA THR A 189 41.22 1.00 -27.48
C THR A 189 41.02 1.54 -28.90
N TYR A 190 40.47 2.74 -29.03
CA TYR A 190 40.40 3.46 -30.31
C TYR A 190 41.78 3.66 -30.92
N ARG A 191 42.75 4.17 -30.15
CA ARG A 191 44.13 4.43 -30.63
C ARG A 191 44.78 3.17 -31.18
N ARG A 192 44.63 2.01 -30.51
CA ARG A 192 45.15 0.72 -30.99
C ARG A 192 44.52 0.31 -32.33
N ALA A 193 43.21 0.42 -32.46
CA ALA A 193 42.48 0.04 -33.67
C ALA A 193 42.83 0.97 -34.85
N ALA A 194 42.84 2.28 -34.62
CA ALA A 194 43.14 3.29 -35.63
C ALA A 194 44.61 3.23 -36.11
N GLN A 195 45.56 2.92 -35.22
CA GLN A 195 46.96 2.67 -35.59
C GLN A 195 47.11 1.41 -36.46
N PHE A 196 46.39 0.34 -36.13
CA PHE A 196 46.42 -0.91 -36.91
C PHE A 196 45.86 -0.69 -38.33
N LEU A 197 44.74 0.02 -38.45
CA LEU A 197 44.09 0.33 -39.72
C LEU A 197 44.76 1.48 -40.50
N LYS A 198 45.81 2.10 -39.95
CA LYS A 198 46.51 3.26 -40.54
C LYS A 198 45.59 4.45 -40.86
N VAL A 199 44.59 4.69 -40.00
CA VAL A 199 43.62 5.78 -40.15
C VAL A 199 44.25 7.15 -39.82
N MET A 200 45.24 7.18 -38.91
CA MET A 200 45.99 8.41 -38.55
C MET A 200 47.28 8.51 -39.39
N SER A 201 47.22 9.22 -40.52
CA SER A 201 48.34 9.30 -41.47
C SER A 201 49.05 10.66 -41.52
N ASP A 202 48.41 11.73 -41.08
CA ASP A 202 48.95 13.09 -41.12
C ASP A 202 49.66 13.50 -39.81
N SER A 203 50.65 14.40 -39.92
CA SER A 203 51.47 14.83 -38.77
C SER A 203 50.67 15.54 -37.68
N GLN A 204 49.56 16.21 -38.03
CA GLN A 204 48.75 16.96 -37.09
C GLN A 204 47.90 16.00 -36.24
N SER A 205 47.20 15.05 -36.86
CA SER A 205 46.39 14.06 -36.13
C SER A 205 47.22 13.20 -35.17
N LEU A 206 48.46 12.85 -35.55
CA LEU A 206 49.40 12.15 -34.67
C LEU A 206 49.77 12.97 -33.42
N GLN A 207 50.01 14.27 -33.58
CA GLN A 207 50.34 15.16 -32.47
C GLN A 207 49.12 15.38 -31.54
N GLU A 208 47.93 15.58 -32.11
CA GLU A 208 46.68 15.71 -31.33
C GLU A 208 46.38 14.44 -30.55
N SER A 209 46.56 13.28 -31.18
CA SER A 209 46.42 11.97 -30.55
C SER A 209 47.38 11.79 -29.35
N GLN A 210 48.64 12.23 -29.51
CA GLN A 210 49.61 12.18 -28.44
C GLN A 210 49.26 13.14 -27.29
N ASN A 211 48.81 14.36 -27.59
CA ASN A 211 48.37 15.34 -26.59
C ASN A 211 47.19 14.83 -25.76
N LEU A 212 46.17 14.27 -26.42
CA LEU A 212 45.00 13.70 -25.74
C LEU A 212 45.40 12.52 -24.83
N SER A 213 46.30 11.66 -25.32
CA SER A 213 46.82 10.54 -24.52
C SER A 213 47.50 11.01 -23.23
N MET A 214 48.32 12.07 -23.32
CA MET A 214 49.00 12.65 -22.15
C MET A 214 47.99 13.31 -21.20
N PHE A 215 47.03 14.06 -21.74
CA PHE A 215 45.98 14.72 -20.96
C PHE A 215 45.17 13.71 -20.14
N LEU A 216 44.70 12.62 -20.75
CA LEU A 216 43.92 11.59 -20.06
C LEU A 216 44.76 10.78 -19.06
N ALA A 217 46.06 10.59 -19.33
CA ALA A 217 46.95 9.82 -18.46
C ALA A 217 47.37 10.57 -17.18
N THR A 218 47.54 11.89 -17.25
CA THR A 218 47.98 12.70 -16.10
C THR A 218 46.82 12.98 -15.14
N GLN A 219 46.94 12.55 -13.89
CA GLN A 219 45.99 12.92 -12.84
C GLN A 219 46.12 14.39 -12.46
N ASN A 220 45.00 15.00 -12.06
CA ASN A 220 44.90 16.39 -11.64
C ASN A 220 45.36 17.45 -12.67
N LYS A 221 45.33 17.09 -13.95
CA LYS A 221 45.93 17.89 -15.01
C LYS A 221 45.30 19.27 -15.13
N ILE A 222 43.98 19.40 -14.97
CA ILE A 222 43.28 20.69 -15.08
C ILE A 222 43.64 21.56 -13.88
N ARG A 223 43.55 21.02 -12.66
CA ARG A 223 43.92 21.74 -11.42
C ARG A 223 45.33 22.27 -11.48
N ASP A 224 46.30 21.42 -11.81
CA ASP A 224 47.71 21.81 -11.81
C ASP A 224 47.98 22.86 -12.90
N THR A 225 47.33 22.75 -14.07
CA THR A 225 47.45 23.75 -15.14
C THR A 225 46.83 25.11 -14.75
N VAL A 226 45.69 25.11 -14.06
CA VAL A 226 45.09 26.34 -13.51
C VAL A 226 46.03 27.00 -12.51
N LYS A 227 46.59 26.21 -11.57
CA LYS A 227 47.50 26.71 -10.55
C LYS A 227 48.77 27.32 -11.16
N ASP A 228 49.43 26.60 -12.07
CA ASP A 228 50.62 27.07 -12.79
C ASP A 228 50.35 28.35 -13.61
N ALA A 229 49.15 28.49 -14.18
CA ALA A 229 48.78 29.67 -14.96
C ALA A 229 48.50 30.89 -14.06
N LEU A 230 47.90 30.66 -12.89
CA LEU A 230 47.62 31.70 -11.90
C LEU A 230 48.89 32.22 -11.21
N GLU A 231 49.82 31.35 -10.85
CA GLU A 231 51.08 31.72 -10.19
C GLU A 231 51.95 32.66 -11.04
N LYS A 232 51.75 32.67 -12.36
CA LYS A 232 52.42 33.60 -13.30
C LYS A 232 51.84 35.01 -13.27
N ILE A 233 50.71 35.24 -12.61
CA ILE A 233 50.03 36.54 -12.56
C ILE A 233 50.34 37.20 -11.22
N ASN A 234 51.02 38.35 -11.24
CA ASN A 234 51.27 39.11 -10.01
C ASN A 234 49.96 39.58 -9.35
N GLY A 235 49.77 39.23 -8.07
CA GLY A 235 48.63 39.68 -7.27
C GLY A 235 47.34 38.86 -7.48
N TYR A 236 47.41 37.68 -8.10
CA TYR A 236 46.25 36.80 -8.28
C TYR A 236 45.63 36.36 -6.96
N GLU A 237 46.46 36.17 -5.93
CA GLU A 237 46.06 35.74 -4.59
C GLU A 237 45.13 36.75 -3.91
N ASP A 238 45.31 38.04 -4.22
CA ASP A 238 44.49 39.10 -3.67
C ASP A 238 43.07 39.08 -4.29
N LEU A 239 42.94 38.78 -5.58
CA LEU A 239 41.64 38.62 -6.23
C LEU A 239 40.92 37.36 -5.76
N LEU A 240 41.64 36.23 -5.65
CA LEU A 240 41.05 35.00 -5.09
C LEU A 240 40.63 35.18 -3.63
N ALA A 241 41.37 35.97 -2.84
CA ALA A 241 40.93 36.33 -1.50
C ALA A 241 39.59 37.08 -1.51
N ASP A 242 39.35 37.99 -2.46
CA ASP A 242 38.04 38.65 -2.61
C ASP A 242 36.93 37.64 -2.96
N VAL A 243 37.20 36.69 -3.86
CA VAL A 243 36.26 35.61 -4.24
C VAL A 243 35.92 34.72 -3.04
N VAL A 244 36.92 34.32 -2.24
CA VAL A 244 36.70 33.52 -1.02
C VAL A 244 35.92 34.33 0.02
N ASN A 245 36.27 35.59 0.23
CA ASN A 245 35.61 36.45 1.22
C ASN A 245 34.13 36.70 0.87
N ILE A 246 33.79 36.91 -0.41
CA ILE A 246 32.38 37.06 -0.80
C ILE A 246 31.61 35.76 -0.59
N CYS A 247 32.23 34.60 -0.85
CA CYS A 247 31.59 33.31 -0.57
C CYS A 247 31.31 33.14 0.93
N VAL A 248 32.27 33.49 1.79
CA VAL A 248 32.11 33.46 3.26
C VAL A 248 31.00 34.41 3.69
N HIS A 249 30.99 35.63 3.16
CA HIS A 249 29.97 36.62 3.47
C HIS A 249 28.56 36.13 3.08
N MET A 250 28.40 35.64 1.85
CA MET A 250 27.13 35.12 1.36
C MET A 250 26.64 33.91 2.16
N PHE A 251 27.56 33.02 2.56
CA PHE A 251 27.20 31.87 3.39
C PHE A 251 26.73 32.31 4.79
N GLU A 252 27.49 33.18 5.47
CA GLU A 252 27.16 33.66 6.82
C GLU A 252 25.86 34.50 6.85
N THR A 253 25.60 35.27 5.79
CA THR A 253 24.41 36.12 5.69
C THR A 253 23.21 35.45 5.01
N LYS A 254 23.34 34.16 4.65
CA LYS A 254 22.33 33.38 3.94
C LYS A 254 21.90 33.96 2.59
N MET A 255 22.82 34.63 1.89
CA MET A 255 22.59 35.18 0.54
C MET A 255 22.76 34.09 -0.52
N TYR A 256 21.84 33.12 -0.51
CA TYR A 256 21.68 32.05 -1.48
C TYR A 256 20.22 31.58 -1.40
N LEU A 257 19.71 30.91 -2.44
CA LEU A 257 18.37 30.31 -2.35
C LEU A 257 18.45 28.79 -2.45
N THR A 258 19.14 28.23 -3.42
CA THR A 258 19.11 26.79 -3.69
C THR A 258 20.16 26.01 -2.91
N PRO A 259 19.95 24.70 -2.63
CA PRO A 259 20.97 23.86 -2.00
C PRO A 259 22.28 23.83 -2.79
N SER A 260 22.21 23.77 -4.13
CA SER A 260 23.39 23.77 -5.00
C SER A 260 24.25 25.03 -4.86
N GLU A 261 23.62 26.21 -4.69
CA GLU A 261 24.34 27.46 -4.48
C GLU A 261 25.03 27.47 -3.12
N LYS A 262 24.32 27.05 -2.06
CA LYS A 262 24.90 26.88 -0.71
C LYS A 262 26.15 26.01 -0.76
N HIS A 263 26.07 24.85 -1.41
CA HIS A 263 27.19 23.91 -1.53
C HIS A 263 28.32 24.45 -2.40
N MET A 264 28.00 25.17 -3.48
CA MET A 264 28.99 25.82 -4.34
C MET A 264 29.85 26.82 -3.55
N LEU A 265 29.26 27.62 -2.65
CA LEU A 265 30.03 28.59 -1.84
C LEU A 265 31.14 27.89 -1.05
N VAL A 266 30.82 26.74 -0.44
CA VAL A 266 31.78 25.97 0.37
C VAL A 266 32.84 25.28 -0.49
N LYS A 267 32.47 24.77 -1.68
CA LYS A 267 33.43 24.22 -2.66
C LYS A 267 34.45 25.28 -3.12
N VAL A 268 33.97 26.49 -3.42
CA VAL A 268 34.83 27.62 -3.82
C VAL A 268 35.77 28.05 -2.69
N MET A 269 35.32 28.05 -1.44
CA MET A 269 36.21 28.32 -0.29
C MET A 269 37.37 27.31 -0.23
N GLY A 270 37.07 26.00 -0.34
CA GLY A 270 38.09 24.95 -0.24
C GLY A 270 39.10 24.99 -1.38
N PHE A 271 38.60 25.00 -2.63
CA PHE A 271 39.47 24.97 -3.79
C PHE A 271 40.18 26.32 -4.04
N GLY A 272 39.51 27.45 -3.76
CA GLY A 272 40.10 28.78 -3.83
C GLY A 272 41.30 28.95 -2.90
N LEU A 273 41.19 28.51 -1.64
CA LEU A 273 42.31 28.52 -0.69
C LEU A 273 43.47 27.63 -1.15
N PHE A 274 43.17 26.46 -1.74
CA PHE A 274 44.20 25.57 -2.28
C PHE A 274 44.95 26.16 -3.49
N LEU A 275 44.25 26.91 -4.35
CA LEU A 275 44.87 27.63 -5.48
C LEU A 275 45.73 28.81 -5.01
N MET A 276 45.34 29.47 -3.91
CA MET A 276 46.11 30.58 -3.33
C MET A 276 47.39 30.13 -2.60
N ASP A 277 47.39 28.93 -2.01
CA ASP A 277 48.53 28.41 -1.25
C ASP A 277 49.61 27.83 -2.18
N SER A 278 50.65 28.61 -2.45
CA SER A 278 51.72 28.35 -3.44
C SER A 278 53.10 28.63 -2.83
N GLU A 279 54.20 28.50 -3.59
CA GLU A 279 55.51 28.97 -3.09
C GLU A 279 55.55 30.48 -2.84
N VAL A 280 54.80 31.23 -3.64
CA VAL A 280 54.79 32.70 -3.63
C VAL A 280 53.85 33.25 -2.56
N CYS A 281 52.76 32.54 -2.26
CA CYS A 281 51.71 32.99 -1.35
C CYS A 281 51.40 31.93 -0.28
N ASN A 282 51.30 32.38 0.97
CA ASN A 282 50.97 31.53 2.12
C ASN A 282 49.67 32.03 2.77
N ILE A 283 48.65 31.15 2.82
CA ILE A 283 47.31 31.49 3.33
C ILE A 283 47.32 31.86 4.82
N ASN A 284 48.20 31.27 5.64
CA ASN A 284 48.31 31.61 7.07
C ASN A 284 48.87 33.04 7.25
N ARG A 285 49.70 33.53 6.33
CA ARG A 285 50.16 34.93 6.34
C ARG A 285 49.06 35.89 5.90
N LEU A 286 48.19 35.48 4.97
CA LEU A 286 47.03 36.29 4.58
C LEU A 286 46.03 36.44 5.72
N ASP A 287 45.84 35.39 6.53
CA ASP A 287 45.05 35.42 7.76
C ASP A 287 45.63 36.37 8.82
N GLN A 288 46.95 36.32 9.04
CA GLN A 288 47.65 37.27 9.93
C GLN A 288 47.47 38.73 9.48
N LYS A 289 47.46 38.96 8.16
CA LYS A 289 47.17 40.27 7.56
C LYS A 289 45.68 40.62 7.52
N LYS A 290 44.80 39.76 8.05
CA LYS A 290 43.34 39.87 8.02
C LYS A 290 42.76 40.04 6.61
N LYS A 291 43.46 39.55 5.59
CA LYS A 291 42.95 39.52 4.20
C LYS A 291 41.93 38.41 3.99
N ILE A 292 42.06 37.31 4.74
CA ILE A 292 41.10 36.22 4.85
C ILE A 292 40.89 35.90 6.34
N ARG A 293 39.82 35.18 6.67
CA ARG A 293 39.46 34.80 8.04
C ARG A 293 39.32 33.29 8.17
N LEU A 294 40.42 32.60 8.45
CA LEU A 294 40.43 31.13 8.51
C LEU A 294 39.54 30.60 9.65
N ASP A 295 39.41 31.34 10.74
CA ASP A 295 38.54 31.01 11.89
C ASP A 295 37.05 30.90 11.53
N ARG A 296 36.60 31.64 10.51
CA ARG A 296 35.22 31.56 10.01
C ARG A 296 35.04 30.38 9.08
N ILE A 297 36.01 30.15 8.20
CA ILE A 297 36.00 29.05 7.23
C ILE A 297 36.08 27.70 7.95
N ASP A 298 36.90 27.56 9.00
CA ASP A 298 37.00 26.34 9.82
C ASP A 298 35.64 25.97 10.44
N ARG A 299 34.88 26.97 10.93
CA ARG A 299 33.52 26.76 11.44
C ARG A 299 32.56 26.28 10.35
N ILE A 300 32.65 26.85 9.15
CA ILE A 300 31.82 26.46 8.01
C ILE A 300 32.12 25.00 7.61
N PHE A 301 33.40 24.64 7.47
CA PHE A 301 33.80 23.27 7.12
C PHE A 301 33.43 22.25 8.20
N LYS A 302 33.44 22.61 9.49
CA LYS A 302 32.99 21.68 10.53
C LYS A 302 31.47 21.45 10.51
N ASN A 303 30.70 22.49 10.24
CA ASN A 303 29.24 22.40 10.14
C ASN A 303 28.79 21.72 8.84
N LEU A 304 29.58 21.82 7.77
CA LEU A 304 29.31 21.28 6.44
C LEU A 304 30.58 20.57 5.92
N GLU A 305 30.85 19.38 6.46
CA GLU A 305 32.09 18.62 6.18
C GLU A 305 32.09 18.03 4.76
N VAL A 306 30.93 17.57 4.29
CA VAL A 306 30.78 16.89 2.99
C VAL A 306 29.69 17.56 2.17
N VAL A 307 29.96 17.76 0.88
CA VAL A 307 29.01 18.33 -0.08
C VAL A 307 29.02 17.55 -1.40
N PRO A 308 27.91 17.56 -2.16
CA PRO A 308 27.89 17.03 -3.52
C PRO A 308 28.86 17.78 -4.43
N LEU A 309 29.75 17.04 -5.09
CA LEU A 309 30.59 17.59 -6.14
C LEU A 309 29.82 17.60 -7.46
N PHE A 310 29.41 16.42 -7.92
CA PHE A 310 28.60 16.19 -9.12
C PHE A 310 28.01 14.77 -9.09
N GLY A 311 26.69 14.62 -9.26
CA GLY A 311 26.04 13.32 -9.12
C GLY A 311 26.20 12.72 -7.72
N ASP A 312 26.46 11.41 -7.67
CA ASP A 312 26.82 10.66 -6.46
C ASP A 312 28.27 10.86 -6.00
N MET A 313 29.09 11.61 -6.74
CA MET A 313 30.45 11.94 -6.34
C MET A 313 30.44 13.06 -5.29
N GLN A 314 30.94 12.73 -4.10
CA GLN A 314 31.00 13.64 -2.96
C GLN A 314 32.40 14.24 -2.81
N ILE A 315 32.48 15.39 -2.17
CA ILE A 315 33.76 15.99 -1.78
C ILE A 315 33.72 16.49 -0.35
N ALA A 316 34.82 16.31 0.38
CA ALA A 316 35.06 16.99 1.63
C ALA A 316 35.97 18.21 1.36
N PRO A 317 35.45 19.45 1.35
CA PRO A 317 36.23 20.63 0.96
C PRO A 317 37.49 20.84 1.80
N PHE A 318 37.48 20.41 3.06
CA PHE A 318 38.65 20.47 3.94
C PHE A 318 39.82 19.57 3.47
N ASN A 319 39.58 18.56 2.62
CA ASN A 319 40.65 17.76 2.03
C ASN A 319 41.55 18.57 1.09
N TYR A 320 41.03 19.64 0.46
CA TYR A 320 41.89 20.56 -0.29
C TYR A 320 42.87 21.28 0.62
N ILE A 321 42.43 21.66 1.83
CA ILE A 321 43.27 22.32 2.83
C ILE A 321 44.34 21.36 3.37
N LYS A 322 43.98 20.11 3.69
CA LYS A 322 44.95 19.08 4.11
C LYS A 322 46.06 18.82 3.09
N ARG A 323 45.76 19.03 1.80
CA ARG A 323 46.69 18.86 0.67
C ARG A 323 47.41 20.15 0.28
N SER A 324 47.17 21.26 0.98
CA SER A 324 47.83 22.54 0.71
C SER A 324 49.29 22.50 1.17
N LYS A 325 50.14 23.33 0.57
CA LYS A 325 51.60 23.30 0.79
C LYS A 325 51.99 23.71 2.21
N HIS A 326 51.25 24.65 2.79
CA HIS A 326 51.51 25.21 4.13
C HIS A 326 50.44 24.82 5.15
N TYR A 327 49.86 23.63 5.03
CA TYR A 327 48.86 23.14 5.97
C TYR A 327 49.40 23.08 7.40
N ASP A 328 48.70 23.71 8.33
CA ASP A 328 49.00 23.73 9.76
C ASP A 328 47.73 23.35 10.54
N PRO A 329 47.66 22.15 11.16
CA PRO A 329 46.49 21.71 11.93
C PRO A 329 46.08 22.66 13.05
N SER A 330 47.03 23.42 13.63
CA SER A 330 46.73 24.36 14.73
C SER A 330 45.86 25.54 14.30
N LYS A 331 45.81 25.83 12.99
CA LYS A 331 44.95 26.86 12.40
C LYS A 331 43.53 26.38 12.10
N TRP A 332 43.28 25.08 12.21
CA TRP A 332 42.01 24.43 11.90
C TRP A 332 41.56 23.51 13.05
N PRO A 333 41.41 24.05 14.28
CA PRO A 333 41.14 23.23 15.47
C PRO A 333 39.82 22.46 15.39
N LEU A 334 38.81 22.98 14.68
CA LEU A 334 37.51 22.31 14.57
C LEU A 334 37.54 21.21 13.52
N SER A 335 37.96 21.53 12.29
CA SER A 335 37.95 20.58 11.17
C SER A 335 39.03 19.50 11.28
N SER A 336 40.10 19.74 12.05
CA SER A 336 41.11 18.72 12.34
C SER A 336 40.70 17.75 13.45
N SER A 337 39.66 18.07 14.23
CA SER A 337 39.16 17.22 15.29
C SER A 337 38.03 16.30 14.78
N PRO A 338 38.10 14.97 15.02
CA PRO A 338 37.01 14.05 14.71
C PRO A 338 35.80 14.22 15.64
N THR A 339 35.95 14.90 16.78
CA THR A 339 34.90 15.14 17.77
C THR A 339 34.66 16.64 18.02
N PRO A 340 33.39 17.09 18.18
CA PRO A 340 32.14 16.33 18.01
C PRO A 340 31.89 15.93 16.54
N LEU A 341 31.01 14.96 16.30
CA LEU A 341 30.59 14.57 14.96
C LEU A 341 29.93 15.77 14.25
N SER A 342 30.02 15.81 12.92
CA SER A 342 29.35 16.85 12.14
C SER A 342 27.84 16.82 12.36
N PRO A 343 27.16 17.98 12.43
CA PRO A 343 25.70 18.04 12.43
C PRO A 343 25.06 17.35 11.22
N GLN A 344 25.78 17.24 10.09
CA GLN A 344 25.30 16.54 8.89
C GLN A 344 25.04 15.05 9.10
N ALA A 345 25.68 14.43 10.10
CA ALA A 345 25.63 12.98 10.30
C ALA A 345 24.32 12.49 10.94
N ASP A 346 23.53 13.40 11.53
CA ASP A 346 22.32 13.06 12.28
C ASP A 346 21.13 13.98 11.94
N LEU A 347 20.17 13.44 11.20
CA LEU A 347 18.93 14.12 10.84
C LEU A 347 18.00 14.34 12.05
N MET A 348 18.11 13.50 13.09
CA MET A 348 17.18 13.52 14.22
C MET A 348 17.27 14.82 15.03
N VAL A 349 18.43 15.48 15.02
CA VAL A 349 18.64 16.80 15.66
C VAL A 349 17.80 17.89 14.99
N HIS A 350 17.56 17.79 13.68
CA HIS A 350 16.86 18.80 12.90
C HIS A 350 15.35 18.55 12.81
N LEU A 351 14.92 17.30 12.94
CA LEU A 351 13.52 16.90 12.71
C LEU A 351 12.48 17.65 13.55
N PRO A 352 12.66 17.90 14.87
CA PRO A 352 11.68 18.65 15.65
C PRO A 352 11.46 20.07 15.14
N GLN A 353 12.54 20.76 14.76
CA GLN A 353 12.47 22.11 14.21
C GLN A 353 11.77 22.11 12.84
N ILE A 354 12.08 21.14 11.98
CA ILE A 354 11.44 21.03 10.65
C ILE A 354 9.93 20.84 10.80
N ARG A 355 9.47 19.97 11.73
CA ARG A 355 8.05 19.74 11.99
C ARG A 355 7.32 21.00 12.46
N GLU A 356 7.93 21.75 13.37
CA GLU A 356 7.38 23.01 13.88
C GLU A 356 7.29 24.08 12.77
N GLU A 357 8.37 24.26 12.00
CA GLU A 357 8.41 25.18 10.87
C GLU A 357 7.36 24.83 9.81
N HIS A 358 7.23 23.54 9.48
CA HIS A 358 6.25 23.03 8.53
C HIS A 358 4.81 23.30 9.00
N GLN A 359 4.49 22.99 10.25
CA GLN A 359 3.16 23.23 10.81
C GLN A 359 2.81 24.73 10.81
N ASN A 360 3.74 25.58 11.24
CA ASN A 360 3.54 27.03 11.30
C ASN A 360 3.33 27.63 9.90
N TYR A 361 4.18 27.26 8.93
CA TYR A 361 4.12 27.79 7.58
C TYR A 361 2.86 27.33 6.83
N ILE A 362 2.52 26.04 6.88
CA ILE A 362 1.32 25.53 6.20
C ILE A 362 0.04 26.15 6.78
N SER A 363 -0.01 26.36 8.09
CA SER A 363 -1.15 27.01 8.73
C SER A 363 -1.35 28.46 8.23
N GLU A 364 -0.25 29.21 8.07
CA GLU A 364 -0.28 30.55 7.50
C GLU A 364 -0.65 30.53 6.01
N LEU A 365 -0.04 29.64 5.22
CA LEU A 365 -0.29 29.49 3.78
C LEU A 365 -1.75 29.13 3.49
N ALA A 366 -2.31 28.17 4.24
CA ALA A 366 -3.70 27.74 4.10
C ALA A 366 -4.69 28.89 4.33
N ARG A 367 -4.38 29.81 5.25
CA ARG A 367 -5.21 31.00 5.49
C ARG A 367 -5.26 31.91 4.26
N TYR A 368 -4.11 32.19 3.63
CA TYR A 368 -4.05 32.99 2.41
C TYR A 368 -4.71 32.28 1.22
N SER A 369 -4.52 30.96 1.08
CA SER A 369 -5.19 30.16 0.04
C SER A 369 -6.72 30.24 0.16
N ASN A 370 -7.25 30.10 1.39
CA ASN A 370 -8.69 30.18 1.64
C ASN A 370 -9.23 31.59 1.38
N GLU A 371 -8.51 32.64 1.77
CA GLU A 371 -8.90 34.03 1.51
C GLU A 371 -8.98 34.30 0.00
N VAL A 372 -7.97 33.90 -0.77
CA VAL A 372 -7.95 34.07 -2.23
C VAL A 372 -9.06 33.27 -2.92
N THR A 373 -9.36 32.06 -2.44
CA THR A 373 -10.41 31.21 -3.04
C THR A 373 -11.81 31.78 -2.76
N THR A 374 -12.00 32.49 -1.65
CA THR A 374 -13.31 32.97 -1.21
C THR A 374 -13.59 34.44 -1.53
N THR A 375 -12.59 35.21 -1.96
CA THR A 375 -12.72 36.64 -2.24
C THR A 375 -12.06 37.02 -3.56
N PHE A 376 -12.83 37.61 -4.48
CA PHE A 376 -12.26 38.22 -5.68
C PHE A 376 -11.86 39.67 -5.40
N LYS A 377 -10.58 40.00 -5.58
CA LYS A 377 -10.05 41.39 -5.56
C LYS A 377 -9.28 41.64 -6.86
N GLU A 378 -9.67 42.63 -7.65
CA GLU A 378 -8.99 42.98 -8.93
C GLU A 378 -7.52 43.39 -8.77
N ALA A 379 -7.15 44.01 -7.65
CA ALA A 379 -5.76 44.35 -7.33
C ALA A 379 -5.56 44.43 -5.81
N GLY A 380 -4.68 43.60 -5.26
CA GLY A 380 -4.23 43.70 -3.87
C GLY A 380 -3.48 45.01 -3.60
N SER A 381 -3.59 45.52 -2.38
CA SER A 381 -2.82 46.67 -1.90
C SER A 381 -1.31 46.39 -1.90
N ASP A 382 -0.47 47.44 -1.91
CA ASP A 382 0.99 47.29 -1.84
C ASP A 382 1.44 46.47 -0.61
N ALA A 383 0.74 46.62 0.52
CA ALA A 383 1.03 45.87 1.76
C ALA A 383 0.66 44.38 1.64
N GLU A 384 -0.48 44.06 1.04
CA GLU A 384 -0.90 42.67 0.79
C GLU A 384 0.07 41.98 -0.20
N ASN A 385 0.39 42.64 -1.33
CA ASN A 385 1.32 42.10 -2.32
C ASN A 385 2.70 41.83 -1.71
N LYS A 386 3.18 42.74 -0.85
CA LYS A 386 4.43 42.55 -0.12
C LYS A 386 4.37 41.36 0.84
N ALA A 387 3.32 41.25 1.64
CA ALA A 387 3.15 40.14 2.59
C ALA A 387 3.12 38.77 1.88
N VAL A 388 2.41 38.68 0.74
CA VAL A 388 2.35 37.47 -0.09
C VAL A 388 3.71 37.16 -0.73
N THR A 389 4.45 38.17 -1.20
CA THR A 389 5.80 38.01 -1.74
C THR A 389 6.79 37.51 -0.69
N GLU A 390 6.72 38.05 0.54
CA GLU A 390 7.53 37.61 1.68
C GLU A 390 7.17 36.18 2.11
N LEU A 391 5.88 35.81 2.06
CA LEU A 391 5.42 34.45 2.32
C LEU A 391 6.00 33.48 1.28
N CYS A 392 5.97 33.84 0.00
CA CYS A 392 6.55 33.05 -1.09
C CYS A 392 8.05 32.81 -0.88
N LEU A 393 8.81 33.88 -0.60
CA LEU A 393 10.26 33.78 -0.36
C LEU A 393 10.57 32.86 0.83
N ARG A 394 9.81 33.01 1.93
CA ARG A 394 9.98 32.18 3.13
C ARG A 394 9.71 30.70 2.83
N GLY A 395 8.71 30.40 2.00
CA GLY A 395 8.41 29.03 1.56
C GLY A 395 9.56 28.41 0.78
N LEU A 396 10.11 29.15 -0.20
CA LEU A 396 11.27 28.70 -0.98
C LEU A 396 12.51 28.46 -0.09
N GLN A 397 12.74 29.33 0.89
CA GLN A 397 13.84 29.20 1.85
C GLN A 397 13.68 27.99 2.78
N LEU A 398 12.46 27.70 3.25
CA LEU A 398 12.16 26.52 4.06
C LEU A 398 12.38 25.23 3.26
N LEU A 399 11.82 25.15 2.05
CA LEU A 399 12.01 24.02 1.14
C LEU A 399 13.50 23.75 0.87
N SER A 400 14.25 24.79 0.52
CA SER A 400 15.70 24.69 0.30
C SER A 400 16.45 24.25 1.55
N SER A 401 16.08 24.75 2.73
CA SER A 401 16.68 24.35 4.00
C SER A 401 16.47 22.86 4.27
N TRP A 402 15.24 22.38 4.15
CA TRP A 402 14.91 20.97 4.39
C TRP A 402 15.55 20.04 3.35
N CYS A 403 15.55 20.44 2.07
CA CYS A 403 16.21 19.72 0.99
C CYS A 403 17.73 19.65 1.19
N SER A 404 18.34 20.74 1.69
CA SER A 404 19.76 20.78 2.04
C SER A 404 20.09 19.77 3.12
N VAL A 405 19.29 19.69 4.20
CA VAL A 405 19.53 18.74 5.30
C VAL A 405 19.54 17.29 4.80
N LEU A 406 18.59 16.90 3.96
CA LEU A 406 18.53 15.54 3.38
C LEU A 406 19.73 15.25 2.47
N THR A 407 20.04 16.18 1.57
CA THR A 407 21.14 16.04 0.62
C THR A 407 22.48 15.94 1.35
N GLU A 408 22.66 16.74 2.39
CA GLU A 408 23.86 16.78 3.23
C GLU A 408 24.04 15.49 4.04
N LEU A 409 22.96 14.96 4.62
CA LEU A 409 22.97 13.64 5.27
C LEU A 409 23.42 12.55 4.29
N CYS A 410 22.81 12.48 3.11
CA CYS A 410 23.15 11.47 2.11
C CYS A 410 24.59 11.60 1.63
N SER A 411 25.05 12.84 1.41
CA SER A 411 26.43 13.14 1.01
C SER A 411 27.43 12.64 2.07
N TRP A 412 27.14 12.92 3.34
CA TRP A 412 27.98 12.49 4.46
C TRP A 412 28.03 10.96 4.56
N LYS A 413 26.89 10.28 4.44
CA LYS A 413 26.79 8.81 4.50
C LYS A 413 27.48 8.11 3.31
N LEU A 414 27.42 8.69 2.11
CA LEU A 414 28.13 8.17 0.94
C LEU A 414 29.65 8.15 1.16
N LEU A 415 30.21 9.24 1.71
CA LEU A 415 31.65 9.33 1.98
C LEU A 415 32.10 8.54 3.22
N HIS A 416 31.18 8.15 4.10
CA HIS A 416 31.43 7.40 5.33
C HIS A 416 30.63 6.08 5.37
N PRO A 417 30.99 5.08 4.54
CA PRO A 417 30.32 3.79 4.53
C PRO A 417 30.47 3.09 5.88
N THR A 418 29.41 2.41 6.33
CA THR A 418 29.45 1.64 7.56
C THR A 418 30.31 0.37 7.42
N ASP A 419 30.54 -0.30 8.53
CA ASP A 419 31.23 -1.58 8.58
C ASP A 419 30.58 -2.53 9.60
N HIS A 420 31.03 -3.78 9.62
CA HIS A 420 30.51 -4.79 10.54
C HIS A 420 30.72 -4.44 12.02
N ALA A 421 31.77 -3.66 12.33
CA ALA A 421 32.07 -3.22 13.69
C ALA A 421 31.07 -2.18 14.19
N SER A 422 30.66 -1.27 13.31
CA SER A 422 29.71 -0.20 13.62
C SER A 422 28.25 -0.67 13.52
N ASN A 423 27.94 -1.53 12.55
CA ASN A 423 26.62 -2.12 12.35
C ASN A 423 26.71 -3.65 12.23
N PRO A 424 26.33 -4.42 13.27
CA PRO A 424 26.37 -5.88 13.24
C PRO A 424 25.51 -6.53 12.14
N ARG A 425 24.52 -5.81 11.59
CA ARG A 425 23.69 -6.29 10.46
C ARG A 425 24.39 -6.16 9.10
N CYS A 426 25.49 -5.40 9.02
CA CYS A 426 26.29 -5.26 7.81
C CYS A 426 27.18 -6.50 7.64
N PRO A 427 27.05 -7.26 6.54
CA PRO A 427 27.97 -8.34 6.23
C PRO A 427 29.43 -7.84 6.06
N PRO A 428 30.44 -8.62 6.45
CA PRO A 428 31.84 -8.25 6.28
C PRO A 428 32.28 -8.19 4.80
N ASP A 429 31.57 -8.89 3.92
CA ASP A 429 31.79 -8.96 2.47
C ASP A 429 30.92 -7.97 1.67
N ALA A 430 30.10 -7.16 2.34
CA ALA A 430 29.24 -6.17 1.70
C ALA A 430 30.07 -5.13 0.91
N GLU A 431 29.63 -4.84 -0.31
CA GLU A 431 30.32 -3.89 -1.17
C GLU A 431 30.16 -2.45 -0.68
N GLU A 432 31.08 -1.58 -1.09
CA GLU A 432 31.18 -0.22 -0.55
C GLU A 432 29.89 0.60 -0.71
N TYR A 433 29.23 0.55 -1.88
CA TYR A 433 27.97 1.26 -2.10
C TYR A 433 26.82 0.71 -1.25
N GLU A 434 26.76 -0.61 -1.03
CA GLU A 434 25.76 -1.22 -0.15
C GLU A 434 25.98 -0.81 1.32
N ARG A 435 27.25 -0.69 1.73
CA ARG A 435 27.65 -0.19 3.06
C ARG A 435 27.41 1.30 3.22
N ALA A 436 27.47 2.06 2.13
CA ALA A 436 27.19 3.50 2.10
C ALA A 436 25.69 3.82 2.14
N THR A 437 24.86 2.93 1.58
CA THR A 437 23.40 3.09 1.46
C THR A 437 22.64 2.16 2.42
N ARG A 438 22.25 0.97 1.95
CA ARG A 438 21.35 0.01 2.63
C ARG A 438 21.59 -0.16 4.13
N TYR A 439 22.86 -0.31 4.52
CA TYR A 439 23.27 -0.58 5.90
C TYR A 439 23.64 0.67 6.72
N ASN A 440 23.73 1.84 6.10
CA ASN A 440 24.19 3.06 6.76
C ASN A 440 23.09 3.89 7.42
N TYR A 441 21.84 3.44 7.29
CA TYR A 441 20.67 4.08 7.88
C TYR A 441 19.93 3.12 8.81
N THR A 442 19.68 3.61 10.02
CA THR A 442 18.80 3.01 11.03
C THR A 442 17.33 3.04 10.60
N SER A 443 16.45 2.39 11.37
CA SER A 443 15.00 2.40 11.06
C SER A 443 14.43 3.81 11.23
N GLU A 444 14.85 4.48 12.29
CA GLU A 444 14.42 5.81 12.71
C GLU A 444 14.89 6.88 11.71
N GLU A 445 16.14 6.81 11.24
CA GLU A 445 16.64 7.70 10.19
C GLU A 445 15.87 7.53 8.89
N LYS A 446 15.53 6.29 8.47
CA LYS A 446 14.74 6.05 7.26
C LYS A 446 13.37 6.69 7.37
N PHE A 447 12.68 6.52 8.50
CA PHE A 447 11.39 7.17 8.76
C PHE A 447 11.48 8.70 8.77
N ALA A 448 12.51 9.25 9.42
CA ALA A 448 12.75 10.70 9.42
C ALA A 448 13.00 11.23 8.00
N MET A 449 13.78 10.52 7.17
CA MET A 449 13.99 10.88 5.78
C MET A 449 12.68 10.90 4.99
N ILE A 450 11.87 9.84 5.12
CA ILE A 450 10.55 9.73 4.46
C ILE A 450 9.67 10.91 4.85
N GLU A 451 9.62 11.27 6.13
CA GLU A 451 8.80 12.37 6.64
C GLU A 451 9.25 13.72 6.07
N VAL A 452 10.55 13.98 6.01
CA VAL A 452 11.08 15.22 5.44
C VAL A 452 10.86 15.28 3.92
N ILE A 453 11.01 14.16 3.19
CA ILE A 453 10.68 14.08 1.76
C ILE A 453 9.19 14.40 1.55
N ALA A 454 8.30 13.85 2.38
CA ALA A 454 6.88 14.12 2.31
C ALA A 454 6.54 15.59 2.62
N MET A 455 7.19 16.20 3.61
CA MET A 455 7.03 17.63 3.93
C MET A 455 7.50 18.53 2.78
N ILE A 456 8.63 18.21 2.14
CA ILE A 456 9.14 18.95 0.98
C ILE A 456 8.16 18.84 -0.19
N LYS A 457 7.81 17.62 -0.61
CA LYS A 457 6.96 17.38 -1.77
C LYS A 457 5.51 17.85 -1.53
N GLY A 458 4.98 17.67 -0.33
CA GLY A 458 3.67 18.18 0.06
C GLY A 458 3.59 19.70 0.04
N LEU A 459 4.61 20.39 0.59
CA LEU A 459 4.67 21.85 0.53
C LEU A 459 4.91 22.37 -0.91
N GLN A 460 5.71 21.67 -1.71
CA GLN A 460 5.90 21.98 -3.13
C GLN A 460 4.56 22.00 -3.89
N VAL A 461 3.69 21.01 -3.65
CA VAL A 461 2.33 20.96 -4.23
C VAL A 461 1.52 22.20 -3.83
N LEU A 462 1.52 22.54 -2.54
CA LEU A 462 0.75 23.69 -2.05
C LEU A 462 1.27 25.01 -2.63
N MET A 463 2.59 25.18 -2.73
CA MET A 463 3.18 26.37 -3.33
C MET A 463 2.92 26.46 -4.84
N ALA A 464 2.99 25.35 -5.56
CA ALA A 464 2.66 25.30 -6.99
C ALA A 464 1.20 25.65 -7.26
N ARG A 465 0.26 25.20 -6.41
CA ARG A 465 -1.17 25.60 -6.51
C ARG A 465 -1.39 27.10 -6.33
N MET A 466 -0.52 27.78 -5.57
CA MET A 466 -0.56 29.22 -5.36
C MET A 466 0.36 30.00 -6.31
N GLU A 467 0.99 29.35 -7.30
CA GLU A 467 1.99 29.97 -8.17
C GLU A 467 1.46 31.22 -8.87
N THR A 468 0.23 31.19 -9.38
CA THR A 468 -0.39 32.33 -10.08
C THR A 468 -0.52 33.55 -9.17
N VAL A 469 -0.95 33.33 -7.92
CA VAL A 469 -1.10 34.35 -6.87
C VAL A 469 0.27 34.90 -6.48
N PHE A 470 1.23 34.02 -6.25
CA PHE A 470 2.59 34.42 -5.89
C PHE A 470 3.29 35.19 -7.00
N ALA A 471 3.17 34.75 -8.26
CA ALA A 471 3.79 35.42 -9.40
C ALA A 471 3.16 36.80 -9.67
N ASP A 472 1.85 36.96 -9.46
CA ASP A 472 1.19 38.27 -9.55
C ASP A 472 1.65 39.23 -8.44
N ALA A 473 1.60 38.76 -7.19
CA ALA A 473 2.03 39.55 -6.03
C ALA A 473 3.51 39.93 -6.11
N ALA A 474 4.38 38.99 -6.52
CA ALA A 474 5.81 39.24 -6.68
C ALA A 474 6.09 40.29 -7.76
N ARG A 475 5.45 40.20 -8.94
CA ARG A 475 5.64 41.19 -10.01
C ARG A 475 5.20 42.59 -9.57
N ARG A 476 4.05 42.72 -8.90
CA ARG A 476 3.56 44.00 -8.38
C ARG A 476 4.42 44.55 -7.25
N GLY A 477 4.78 43.69 -6.29
CA GLY A 477 5.61 44.05 -5.14
C GLY A 477 7.01 44.50 -5.56
N VAL A 478 7.68 43.73 -6.42
CA VAL A 478 9.00 44.07 -6.95
C VAL A 478 8.95 45.37 -7.75
N PHE A 479 7.92 45.58 -8.59
CA PHE A 479 7.76 46.82 -9.33
C PHE A 479 7.58 48.02 -8.40
N ALA A 480 6.68 47.91 -7.42
CA ALA A 480 6.41 48.98 -6.47
C ALA A 480 7.67 49.36 -5.68
N GLU A 481 8.40 48.37 -5.13
CA GLU A 481 9.63 48.62 -4.38
C GLU A 481 10.74 49.22 -5.25
N LEU A 482 10.92 48.73 -6.49
CA LEU A 482 11.88 49.30 -7.44
C LEU A 482 11.55 50.75 -7.77
N GLN A 483 10.29 51.05 -8.13
CA GLN A 483 9.90 52.39 -8.53
C GLN A 483 9.90 53.37 -7.36
N ASP A 484 9.46 52.96 -6.17
CA ASP A 484 9.52 53.82 -4.98
C ASP A 484 10.98 54.13 -4.61
N PHE A 485 11.87 53.16 -4.72
CA PHE A 485 13.29 53.40 -4.49
C PHE A 485 13.89 54.37 -5.53
N VAL A 486 13.67 54.10 -6.82
CA VAL A 486 14.27 54.87 -7.93
C VAL A 486 13.67 56.28 -8.05
N GLN A 487 12.37 56.43 -7.89
CA GLN A 487 11.67 57.70 -8.08
C GLN A 487 11.62 58.56 -6.83
N LEU A 488 11.53 57.95 -5.63
CA LEU A 488 11.39 58.67 -4.35
C LEU A 488 12.68 58.61 -3.52
N ALA A 489 13.18 57.43 -3.17
CA ALA A 489 14.30 57.29 -2.23
C ALA A 489 15.61 57.90 -2.77
N LEU A 490 15.88 57.74 -4.07
CA LEU A 490 17.08 58.31 -4.72
C LEU A 490 17.03 59.84 -4.93
N ARG A 491 15.89 60.52 -4.66
CA ARG A 491 15.78 62.00 -4.79
C ARG A 491 16.73 62.73 -3.86
N GLU A 492 16.75 62.34 -2.58
CA GLU A 492 17.54 63.03 -1.57
C GLU A 492 19.06 62.81 -1.76
N PRO A 493 19.55 61.58 -2.05
CA PRO A 493 20.92 61.34 -2.48
C PRO A 493 21.33 62.14 -3.73
N LEU A 494 20.46 62.19 -4.75
CA LEU A 494 20.70 62.98 -5.97
C LEU A 494 20.80 64.48 -5.67
N ARG A 495 19.88 65.01 -4.86
CA ARG A 495 19.89 66.42 -4.43
C ARG A 495 21.19 66.77 -3.72
N LYS A 496 21.64 65.92 -2.79
CA LYS A 496 22.91 66.13 -2.07
C LYS A 496 24.11 66.04 -3.02
N ALA A 497 24.11 65.11 -3.97
CA ALA A 497 25.17 64.98 -4.96
C ALA A 497 25.27 66.25 -5.85
N ILE A 498 24.14 66.80 -6.30
CA ILE A 498 24.10 68.04 -7.09
C ILE A 498 24.53 69.24 -6.24
N LYS A 499 23.96 69.39 -5.04
CA LYS A 499 24.29 70.50 -4.12
C LYS A 499 25.78 70.53 -3.76
N ASN A 500 26.37 69.36 -3.53
CA ASN A 500 27.76 69.22 -3.09
C ASN A 500 28.75 68.99 -4.25
N LYS A 501 28.30 69.12 -5.51
CA LYS A 501 29.11 68.93 -6.73
C LYS A 501 29.85 67.58 -6.78
N LYS A 502 29.14 66.50 -6.45
CA LYS A 502 29.63 65.11 -6.51
C LYS A 502 29.21 64.47 -7.84
N ASP A 503 29.87 64.85 -8.92
CA ASP A 503 29.45 64.51 -10.29
C ASP A 503 29.42 63.00 -10.60
N LEU A 504 30.36 62.22 -10.05
CA LEU A 504 30.36 60.77 -10.24
C LEU A 504 29.15 60.10 -9.58
N ILE A 505 28.84 60.43 -8.32
CA ILE A 505 27.65 59.94 -7.61
C ILE A 505 26.38 60.36 -8.33
N ARG A 506 26.32 61.63 -8.78
CA ARG A 506 25.21 62.13 -9.60
C ARG A 506 25.03 61.30 -10.86
N SER A 507 26.11 61.03 -11.61
CA SER A 507 26.04 60.28 -12.87
C SER A 507 25.52 58.85 -12.69
N ILE A 508 25.93 58.17 -11.61
CA ILE A 508 25.47 56.82 -11.29
C ILE A 508 23.98 56.84 -10.91
N ILE A 509 23.56 57.75 -10.03
CA ILE A 509 22.16 57.84 -9.61
C ILE A 509 21.24 58.20 -10.78
N VAL A 510 21.66 59.13 -11.66
CA VAL A 510 20.90 59.47 -12.88
C VAL A 510 20.80 58.27 -13.81
N SER A 511 21.91 57.57 -14.05
CA SER A 511 21.94 56.35 -14.86
C SER A 511 20.97 55.27 -14.33
N VAL A 512 20.93 55.04 -13.01
CA VAL A 512 19.94 54.14 -12.37
C VAL A 512 18.50 54.61 -12.62
N ARG A 513 18.22 55.91 -12.51
CA ARG A 513 16.88 56.49 -12.75
C ARG A 513 16.46 56.41 -14.21
N GLU A 514 17.37 56.59 -15.15
CA GLU A 514 17.09 56.46 -16.59
C GLU A 514 16.91 55.01 -17.02
N THR A 515 17.64 54.06 -16.39
CA THR A 515 17.55 52.63 -16.72
C THR A 515 16.20 52.02 -16.31
N CYS A 516 15.68 52.41 -15.13
CA CYS A 516 14.52 51.75 -14.52
C CYS A 516 13.34 52.65 -14.18
N GLY A 517 13.47 53.98 -14.24
CA GLY A 517 12.42 54.92 -13.83
C GLY A 517 11.24 54.94 -14.83
N ASP A 518 10.12 54.36 -14.42
CA ASP A 518 8.86 54.41 -15.19
C ASP A 518 7.95 55.54 -14.67
N TRP A 519 8.07 56.72 -15.27
CA TRP A 519 7.35 57.91 -14.82
C TRP A 519 5.89 57.89 -15.28
N ALA A 520 4.95 58.26 -14.40
CA ALA A 520 3.51 58.25 -14.70
C ALA A 520 3.11 59.12 -15.92
N ARG A 521 3.92 60.12 -16.30
CA ARG A 521 3.71 60.97 -17.48
C ARG A 521 4.63 60.62 -18.66
N GLY A 522 5.34 59.50 -18.59
CA GLY A 522 6.33 59.07 -19.59
C GLY A 522 7.65 59.84 -19.58
N CYS A 523 7.80 60.88 -18.75
CA CYS A 523 9.03 61.66 -18.62
C CYS A 523 9.31 62.07 -17.16
N GLU A 524 10.59 62.24 -16.82
CA GLU A 524 11.02 62.65 -15.49
C GLU A 524 10.49 64.06 -15.15
N PRO A 525 9.96 64.29 -13.93
CA PRO A 525 9.44 65.60 -13.53
C PRO A 525 10.52 66.70 -13.48
N GLN A 526 10.62 67.49 -14.56
CA GLN A 526 11.59 68.60 -14.67
C GLN A 526 11.41 69.72 -13.62
N GLN A 527 10.28 69.72 -12.92
CA GLN A 527 9.95 70.66 -11.84
C GLN A 527 10.48 70.23 -10.46
N ASP A 528 11.05 69.02 -10.33
CA ASP A 528 11.58 68.50 -9.06
C ASP A 528 12.72 69.39 -8.51
N PRO A 529 12.57 69.98 -7.30
CA PRO A 529 13.63 70.78 -6.66
C PRO A 529 14.95 70.01 -6.48
N ALA A 530 14.87 68.67 -6.32
CA ALA A 530 16.02 67.80 -6.12
C ALA A 530 16.97 67.81 -7.33
N LEU A 531 16.43 67.88 -8.56
CA LEU A 531 17.21 67.99 -9.80
C LEU A 531 18.01 69.30 -9.89
N ARG A 532 17.67 70.30 -9.08
CA ARG A 532 18.37 71.59 -8.96
C ARG A 532 19.18 71.71 -7.65
N GLY A 533 19.27 70.64 -6.87
CA GLY A 533 19.97 70.61 -5.57
C GLY A 533 19.24 71.35 -4.43
N LYS A 534 17.99 71.79 -4.64
CA LYS A 534 17.17 72.53 -3.67
C LYS A 534 16.29 71.57 -2.86
N LYS A 535 16.00 71.93 -1.60
CA LYS A 535 15.02 71.20 -0.77
C LYS A 535 13.60 71.49 -1.28
N ASP A 536 12.67 70.62 -0.93
CA ASP A 536 11.23 70.84 -1.16
C ASP A 536 10.78 72.13 -0.42
N GLY A 537 9.84 72.88 -1.02
CA GLY A 537 9.30 74.13 -0.45
C GLY A 537 8.32 73.89 0.71
N GLU A 538 7.62 74.94 1.17
CA GLU A 538 6.59 74.82 2.22
C GLU A 538 5.42 73.90 1.81
N ALA A 539 5.12 73.82 0.50
CA ALA A 539 4.33 72.74 -0.09
C ALA A 539 5.28 71.62 -0.53
N SER A 540 5.22 70.47 0.15
CA SER A 540 6.02 69.28 -0.15
C SER A 540 5.82 68.82 -1.60
N PHE A 541 6.89 68.63 -2.37
CA PHE A 541 6.82 68.16 -3.76
C PHE A 541 6.53 66.66 -3.77
N THR A 542 5.40 66.26 -4.39
CA THR A 542 4.96 64.87 -4.44
C THR A 542 5.07 64.29 -5.85
N ILE A 543 5.61 63.07 -5.95
CA ILE A 543 5.67 62.29 -7.18
C ILE A 543 4.66 61.15 -7.06
N LYS A 544 3.76 61.03 -8.04
CA LYS A 544 2.85 59.89 -8.15
C LYS A 544 3.57 58.76 -8.89
N VAL A 545 3.95 57.72 -8.16
CA VAL A 545 4.61 56.52 -8.71
C VAL A 545 3.53 55.58 -9.28
N PRO A 546 3.67 55.06 -10.52
CA PRO A 546 2.72 54.09 -11.05
C PRO A 546 2.85 52.73 -10.34
N ARG A 547 1.81 51.91 -10.46
CA ARG A 547 1.80 50.50 -10.04
C ARG A 547 1.48 49.63 -11.25
N ARG A 548 2.37 48.69 -11.57
CA ARG A 548 2.25 47.77 -12.71
C ARG A 548 2.48 46.34 -12.24
N ASN A 549 1.98 45.41 -13.05
CA ASN A 549 2.12 43.97 -12.82
C ASN A 549 3.25 43.39 -13.71
N VAL A 550 4.47 43.89 -13.53
CA VAL A 550 5.63 43.46 -14.32
C VAL A 550 6.92 43.70 -13.53
N GLY A 551 7.82 42.70 -13.49
CA GLY A 551 9.15 42.87 -12.92
C GLY A 551 10.11 43.62 -13.86
N PRO A 552 11.28 44.07 -13.37
CA PRO A 552 12.36 44.54 -14.24
C PRO A 552 12.90 43.40 -15.12
N SER A 553 13.48 43.72 -16.29
CA SER A 553 14.26 42.74 -17.05
C SER A 553 15.51 42.31 -16.27
N SER A 554 16.10 41.15 -16.62
CA SER A 554 17.33 40.66 -15.95
C SER A 554 18.48 41.67 -16.08
N THR A 555 18.58 42.34 -17.23
CA THR A 555 19.52 43.44 -17.48
C THR A 555 19.26 44.66 -16.62
N GLN A 556 18.01 45.13 -16.52
CA GLN A 556 17.65 46.26 -15.66
C GLN A 556 18.02 45.97 -14.20
N LEU A 557 17.66 44.78 -13.71
CA LEU A 557 17.95 44.38 -12.34
C LEU A 557 19.46 44.29 -12.08
N TYR A 558 20.22 43.68 -12.99
CA TYR A 558 21.68 43.60 -12.91
C TYR A 558 22.31 44.99 -12.88
N MET A 559 21.95 45.85 -13.85
CA MET A 559 22.52 47.19 -13.99
C MET A 559 22.25 48.05 -12.76
N VAL A 560 21.02 48.04 -12.22
CA VAL A 560 20.70 48.79 -11.00
C VAL A 560 21.48 48.26 -9.81
N ARG A 561 21.49 46.95 -9.59
CA ARG A 561 22.21 46.34 -8.47
C ARG A 561 23.71 46.66 -8.53
N THR A 562 24.36 46.44 -9.67
CA THR A 562 25.79 46.69 -9.86
C THR A 562 26.15 48.17 -9.68
N GLN A 563 25.32 49.09 -10.18
CA GLN A 563 25.54 50.53 -10.01
C GLN A 563 25.38 50.99 -8.55
N LEU A 564 24.37 50.47 -7.85
CA LEU A 564 24.15 50.74 -6.43
C LEU A 564 25.25 50.14 -5.55
N GLU A 565 25.70 48.93 -5.88
CA GLU A 565 26.82 48.25 -5.21
C GLU A 565 28.10 49.09 -5.30
N ALA A 566 28.37 49.70 -6.46
CA ALA A 566 29.51 50.60 -6.64
C ALA A 566 29.46 51.84 -5.72
N LEU A 567 28.27 52.34 -5.38
CA LEU A 567 28.10 53.48 -4.46
C LEU A 567 28.41 53.11 -3.01
N ILE A 568 28.08 51.89 -2.60
CA ILE A 568 28.26 51.39 -1.23
C ILE A 568 29.59 50.67 -1.02
N SER A 569 30.36 50.42 -2.09
CA SER A 569 31.65 49.74 -2.03
C SER A 569 32.74 50.56 -1.33
N ASP A 570 33.57 49.85 -0.58
CA ASP A 570 34.80 50.37 0.02
C ASP A 570 35.99 50.43 -0.95
N LYS A 571 35.81 49.97 -2.20
CA LYS A 571 36.81 50.06 -3.28
C LYS A 571 36.34 51.08 -4.32
N SER A 572 37.18 52.07 -4.63
CA SER A 572 36.95 53.03 -5.72
C SER A 572 38.25 53.32 -6.46
N GLY A 573 38.16 53.56 -7.78
CA GLY A 573 39.31 53.92 -8.62
C GLY A 573 39.95 55.29 -8.30
N GLY A 574 39.56 55.95 -7.20
CA GLY A 574 40.03 57.28 -6.78
C GLY A 574 40.62 57.31 -5.38
N ARG A 575 41.22 58.43 -4.95
CA ARG A 575 41.83 58.60 -3.60
C ARG A 575 40.81 58.53 -2.45
N ARG A 576 39.51 58.65 -2.71
CA ARG A 576 38.41 58.64 -1.73
C ARG A 576 37.28 57.74 -2.24
N THR A 577 36.70 56.90 -1.36
CA THR A 577 35.63 55.95 -1.71
C THR A 577 34.30 56.66 -1.88
N LEU A 578 33.46 56.17 -2.81
CA LEU A 578 32.12 56.74 -3.06
C LEU A 578 31.24 56.64 -1.81
N ARG A 579 31.37 55.54 -1.05
CA ARG A 579 30.72 55.31 0.23
C ARG A 579 30.93 56.45 1.24
N LYS A 580 32.15 56.97 1.36
CA LYS A 580 32.50 58.04 2.32
C LYS A 580 31.92 59.42 1.98
N ASP A 581 31.36 59.56 0.79
CA ASP A 581 30.73 60.79 0.32
C ASP A 581 29.19 60.75 0.40
N LEU A 582 28.62 59.62 0.87
CA LEU A 582 27.21 59.44 1.17
C LEU A 582 26.97 59.50 2.69
N ASP A 583 25.80 60.01 3.10
CA ASP A 583 25.42 60.02 4.51
C ASP A 583 24.85 58.66 4.97
N ALA A 584 24.90 58.41 6.28
CA ALA A 584 24.52 57.12 6.86
C ALA A 584 23.08 56.70 6.52
N GLY A 585 22.12 57.63 6.51
CA GLY A 585 20.73 57.32 6.17
C GLY A 585 20.57 56.82 4.73
N THR A 586 21.22 57.51 3.78
CA THR A 586 21.28 57.09 2.38
C THR A 586 21.94 55.73 2.20
N LEU A 587 23.07 55.50 2.88
CA LEU A 587 23.79 54.23 2.81
C LEU A 587 22.91 53.06 3.28
N THR A 588 22.23 53.21 4.41
CA THR A 588 21.32 52.17 4.92
C THR A 588 20.19 51.88 3.93
N GLN A 589 19.61 52.90 3.29
CA GLN A 589 18.55 52.70 2.29
C GLN A 589 19.05 51.93 1.06
N ILE A 590 20.23 52.28 0.53
CA ILE A 590 20.82 51.57 -0.61
C ILE A 590 21.19 50.13 -0.23
N GLU A 591 21.79 49.92 0.94
CA GLU A 591 22.15 48.58 1.43
C GLU A 591 20.93 47.68 1.65
N MET A 592 19.85 48.23 2.23
CA MET A 592 18.60 47.48 2.42
C MET A 592 17.99 47.07 1.08
N PHE A 593 17.89 48.01 0.12
CA PHE A 593 17.40 47.72 -1.22
C PHE A 593 18.27 46.70 -1.94
N HIS A 594 19.60 46.85 -1.87
CA HIS A 594 20.55 45.92 -2.49
C HIS A 594 20.44 44.51 -1.88
N ARG A 595 20.22 44.40 -0.58
CA ARG A 595 20.02 43.09 0.07
C ARG A 595 18.69 42.46 -0.31
N GLN A 596 17.59 43.22 -0.31
CA GLN A 596 16.26 42.71 -0.64
C GLN A 596 16.15 42.27 -2.11
N SER A 597 16.69 43.09 -3.02
CA SER A 597 16.65 42.83 -4.46
C SER A 597 17.51 41.65 -4.92
N PHE A 598 18.28 41.03 -4.03
CA PHE A 598 19.02 39.81 -4.34
C PHE A 598 18.08 38.65 -4.68
N TYR A 599 16.93 38.57 -4.01
CA TYR A 599 16.01 37.45 -4.19
C TYR A 599 15.00 37.63 -5.34
N TRP A 600 14.96 38.82 -5.95
CA TRP A 600 13.93 39.15 -6.94
C TRP A 600 14.02 38.31 -8.20
N SER A 601 15.22 37.93 -8.66
CA SER A 601 15.35 37.03 -9.81
C SER A 601 14.69 35.67 -9.57
N TYR A 602 14.81 35.13 -8.34
CA TYR A 602 14.18 33.86 -7.98
C TYR A 602 12.65 33.98 -7.87
N LEU A 603 12.17 35.08 -7.29
CA LEU A 603 10.72 35.33 -7.14
C LEU A 603 10.03 35.58 -8.49
N LEU A 604 10.72 36.24 -9.42
CA LEU A 604 10.22 36.45 -10.79
C LEU A 604 10.28 35.16 -11.62
N ASN A 605 11.23 34.26 -11.33
CA ASN A 605 11.35 32.92 -11.90
C ASN A 605 10.90 31.84 -10.90
N LEU A 606 9.67 31.99 -10.39
CA LEU A 606 9.17 31.19 -9.27
C LEU A 606 9.15 29.69 -9.58
N SER A 607 8.64 29.28 -10.74
CA SER A 607 8.53 27.88 -11.15
C SER A 607 9.87 27.13 -11.10
N ASP A 608 10.90 27.71 -11.70
CA ASP A 608 12.26 27.15 -11.74
C ASP A 608 12.91 27.16 -10.36
N SER A 609 12.73 28.25 -9.60
CA SER A 609 13.25 28.36 -8.23
C SER A 609 12.62 27.35 -7.28
N LEU A 610 11.30 27.12 -7.39
CA LEU A 610 10.57 26.14 -6.61
C LEU A 610 11.07 24.72 -6.91
N ALA A 611 11.23 24.37 -8.20
CA ALA A 611 11.76 23.07 -8.61
C ALA A 611 13.19 22.84 -8.04
N LYS A 612 14.08 23.83 -8.17
CA LYS A 612 15.46 23.74 -7.65
C LYS A 612 15.55 23.69 -6.14
N CYS A 613 14.61 24.30 -5.41
CA CYS A 613 14.55 24.22 -3.94
C CYS A 613 14.08 22.84 -3.44
N CYS A 614 13.48 22.02 -4.30
CA CYS A 614 12.92 20.71 -3.98
C CYS A 614 13.63 19.55 -4.70
N ASP A 615 14.79 19.79 -5.32
CA ASP A 615 15.48 18.79 -6.14
C ASP A 615 16.11 17.68 -5.29
N LEU A 616 15.50 16.50 -5.33
CA LEU A 616 15.97 15.26 -4.69
C LEU A 616 16.38 14.19 -5.72
N SER A 617 16.55 14.57 -6.99
CA SER A 617 16.86 13.66 -8.11
C SER A 617 18.17 12.87 -7.92
N GLN A 618 19.13 13.43 -7.17
CA GLN A 618 20.46 12.86 -7.00
C GLN A 618 20.48 11.61 -6.10
N LEU A 619 19.38 11.28 -5.42
CA LEU A 619 19.31 10.11 -4.54
C LEU A 619 19.33 8.77 -5.28
N TRP A 620 18.96 8.72 -6.56
CA TRP A 620 18.97 7.49 -7.35
C TRP A 620 20.29 7.24 -8.09
N TYR A 621 20.92 8.31 -8.61
CA TYR A 621 22.10 8.22 -9.45
C TYR A 621 23.32 7.66 -8.70
N ARG A 622 24.14 6.88 -9.43
CA ARG A 622 25.24 6.10 -8.84
C ARG A 622 26.39 5.79 -9.81
N GLU A 623 26.62 6.64 -10.81
CA GLU A 623 27.63 6.40 -11.85
C GLU A 623 29.06 6.41 -11.31
N PHE A 624 29.35 7.18 -10.25
CA PHE A 624 30.68 7.19 -9.63
C PHE A 624 30.95 5.84 -8.94
N TYR A 625 30.02 5.33 -8.13
CA TYR A 625 30.19 4.01 -7.51
C TYR A 625 30.23 2.87 -8.54
N LEU A 626 29.47 2.97 -9.65
CA LEU A 626 29.55 2.01 -10.74
C LEU A 626 30.95 1.98 -11.38
N GLU A 627 31.56 3.15 -11.63
CA GLU A 627 32.92 3.25 -12.14
C GLU A 627 33.94 2.58 -11.18
N MET A 628 33.78 2.80 -9.87
CA MET A 628 34.67 2.21 -8.84
C MET A 628 34.62 0.69 -8.76
N THR A 629 33.56 0.03 -9.25
CA THR A 629 33.51 -1.44 -9.31
C THR A 629 34.49 -2.05 -10.34
N MET A 630 35.07 -1.21 -11.20
CA MET A 630 36.03 -1.57 -12.26
C MET A 630 35.51 -2.62 -13.26
N GLY A 631 34.21 -2.91 -13.31
CA GLY A 631 33.64 -3.91 -14.24
C GLY A 631 34.29 -5.29 -14.14
N ARG A 632 34.84 -5.66 -12.97
CA ARG A 632 35.58 -6.93 -12.82
C ARG A 632 34.72 -8.10 -13.27
N LYS A 633 35.25 -8.94 -14.15
CA LYS A 633 34.51 -10.09 -14.67
C LYS A 633 34.40 -11.19 -13.61
N VAL A 634 33.18 -11.62 -13.30
CA VAL A 634 32.88 -12.80 -12.49
C VAL A 634 32.37 -13.88 -13.44
N ASN A 635 33.10 -14.98 -13.54
CA ASN A 635 32.68 -16.13 -14.31
C ASN A 635 31.70 -16.95 -13.46
N LYS A 636 30.43 -17.05 -13.89
CA LYS A 636 29.42 -17.86 -13.20
C LYS A 636 28.91 -18.94 -14.15
N CYS A 637 29.05 -20.20 -13.74
CA CYS A 637 28.51 -21.34 -14.47
C CYS A 637 26.99 -21.44 -14.22
N MET A 638 26.19 -21.52 -15.27
CA MET A 638 24.72 -21.64 -15.18
C MET A 638 24.26 -23.05 -14.79
N VAL A 639 25.17 -24.03 -14.76
CA VAL A 639 24.84 -25.43 -14.49
C VAL A 639 25.56 -25.90 -13.23
N ARG A 640 24.82 -26.52 -12.30
CA ARG A 640 25.43 -27.19 -11.13
C ARG A 640 26.14 -28.46 -11.61
N HIS A 641 27.47 -28.42 -11.68
CA HIS A 641 28.30 -29.61 -11.91
C HIS A 641 29.15 -29.92 -10.67
N GLN A 642 29.43 -31.21 -10.42
CA GLN A 642 30.24 -31.71 -9.31
C GLN A 642 31.70 -32.04 -9.69
N HIS A 643 32.17 -31.68 -10.89
CA HIS A 643 33.53 -32.02 -11.32
C HIS A 643 34.30 -30.81 -11.84
N ASN A 644 35.55 -30.70 -11.36
CA ASN A 644 36.57 -29.78 -11.86
C ASN A 644 37.10 -30.32 -13.18
N GLU A 645 36.83 -29.62 -14.28
CA GLU A 645 37.77 -29.20 -15.35
C GLU A 645 36.97 -28.82 -16.62
N GLU A 646 37.09 -27.55 -16.99
CA GLU A 646 36.67 -26.91 -18.26
C GLU A 646 35.17 -26.99 -18.67
N CYS A 647 34.38 -26.08 -18.11
CA CYS A 647 33.01 -25.80 -18.60
C CYS A 647 33.03 -24.73 -19.71
N ASN A 648 32.53 -25.06 -20.90
CA ASN A 648 32.42 -24.15 -22.05
C ASN A 648 31.22 -23.18 -21.97
N ASP A 649 30.32 -23.34 -20.99
CA ASP A 649 29.13 -22.52 -20.76
C ASP A 649 29.32 -21.48 -19.63
N LEU A 650 30.51 -20.87 -19.57
CA LEU A 650 30.78 -19.78 -18.65
C LEU A 650 30.21 -18.48 -19.21
N VAL A 651 29.15 -17.96 -18.56
CA VAL A 651 28.74 -16.57 -18.79
C VAL A 651 29.68 -15.68 -17.99
N THR A 652 30.50 -14.91 -18.70
CA THR A 652 31.32 -13.86 -18.10
C THR A 652 30.42 -12.65 -17.80
N MET A 653 30.00 -12.50 -16.55
CA MET A 653 29.23 -11.32 -16.12
C MET A 653 30.17 -10.27 -15.53
N GLU A 654 29.94 -9.00 -15.83
CA GLU A 654 30.61 -7.92 -15.10
C GLU A 654 30.12 -7.89 -13.64
N LYS A 655 30.99 -7.51 -12.69
CA LYS A 655 30.65 -7.49 -11.26
C LYS A 655 29.40 -6.66 -10.99
N ARG A 656 29.26 -5.50 -11.65
CA ARG A 656 28.06 -4.64 -11.63
C ARG A 656 27.96 -3.81 -12.92
N ILE A 657 26.93 -4.06 -13.74
CA ILE A 657 26.49 -3.12 -14.80
C ILE A 657 25.48 -2.09 -14.23
N GLN A 658 24.78 -2.48 -13.17
CA GLN A 658 23.92 -1.65 -12.34
C GLN A 658 23.85 -2.28 -10.93
N PHE A 659 23.52 -1.50 -9.91
CA PHE A 659 23.25 -1.99 -8.56
C PHE A 659 21.80 -2.49 -8.42
N PRO A 660 21.56 -3.51 -7.59
CA PRO A 660 20.22 -4.04 -7.37
C PRO A 660 19.37 -3.09 -6.52
N ILE A 661 18.04 -3.27 -6.56
CA ILE A 661 17.08 -2.33 -5.96
C ILE A 661 17.24 -2.18 -4.44
N GLU A 662 17.75 -3.19 -3.73
CA GLU A 662 18.02 -3.11 -2.29
C GLU A 662 19.14 -2.12 -1.90
N MET A 663 19.88 -1.61 -2.88
CA MET A 663 20.89 -0.54 -2.73
C MET A 663 20.39 0.82 -3.24
N SER A 664 19.19 0.87 -3.82
CA SER A 664 18.61 2.09 -4.38
C SER A 664 17.86 2.87 -3.31
N MET A 665 18.22 4.13 -3.09
CA MET A 665 17.63 4.94 -2.01
C MET A 665 16.11 5.08 -2.11
N PRO A 666 15.49 5.38 -3.27
CA PRO A 666 14.03 5.42 -3.40
C PRO A 666 13.38 4.12 -2.91
N TRP A 667 13.87 2.96 -3.37
CA TRP A 667 13.31 1.67 -2.97
C TRP A 667 13.62 1.29 -1.52
N ILE A 668 14.82 1.59 -1.00
CA ILE A 668 15.17 1.35 0.41
C ILE A 668 14.14 2.03 1.33
N LEU A 669 13.74 3.26 1.01
CA LEU A 669 12.77 4.01 1.79
C LEU A 669 11.34 3.46 1.61
N THR A 670 10.89 3.21 0.38
CA THR A 670 9.56 2.64 0.12
C THR A 670 9.39 1.24 0.74
N ASP A 671 10.34 0.33 0.49
CA ASP A 671 10.30 -1.04 0.98
C ASP A 671 10.39 -1.10 2.51
N HIS A 672 11.03 -0.11 3.16
CA HIS A 672 11.07 -0.04 4.61
C HIS A 672 9.68 0.14 5.23
N ILE A 673 8.85 1.03 4.67
CA ILE A 673 7.45 1.22 5.12
C ILE A 673 6.67 -0.08 4.92
N LEU A 674 6.79 -0.69 3.74
CA LEU A 674 6.08 -1.93 3.42
C LEU A 674 6.51 -3.08 4.33
N ARG A 675 7.80 -3.23 4.66
CA ARG A 675 8.26 -4.32 5.54
C ARG A 675 7.86 -4.13 6.99
N THR A 676 7.97 -2.90 7.50
CA THR A 676 7.68 -2.58 8.91
C THR A 676 6.18 -2.48 9.19
N LYS A 677 5.38 -2.13 8.17
CA LYS A 677 3.93 -1.92 8.26
C LYS A 677 3.55 -0.84 9.27
N GLU A 678 4.42 0.15 9.44
CA GLU A 678 4.26 1.22 10.43
C GLU A 678 3.04 2.09 10.08
N PRO A 679 1.97 2.12 10.91
CA PRO A 679 0.73 2.78 10.55
C PRO A 679 0.86 4.29 10.38
N ALA A 680 1.75 4.94 11.14
CA ALA A 680 2.02 6.37 11.01
C ALA A 680 2.68 6.73 9.67
N MET A 681 3.36 5.77 9.03
CA MET A 681 4.17 6.01 7.83
C MET A 681 3.52 5.56 6.53
N MET A 682 2.42 4.80 6.62
CA MET A 682 1.75 4.22 5.45
C MET A 682 1.22 5.29 4.48
N GLU A 683 0.79 6.45 4.98
CA GLU A 683 0.31 7.56 4.16
C GLU A 683 1.43 8.29 3.41
N TYR A 684 2.69 8.06 3.79
CA TYR A 684 3.85 8.68 3.14
C TYR A 684 4.50 7.81 2.06
N VAL A 685 4.04 6.57 1.84
CA VAL A 685 4.75 5.59 1.00
C VAL A 685 4.88 5.99 -0.47
N LEU A 686 4.02 6.88 -0.97
CA LEU A 686 4.07 7.38 -2.35
C LEU A 686 5.14 8.47 -2.55
N TYR A 687 5.51 9.24 -1.51
CA TYR A 687 6.51 10.31 -1.67
C TYR A 687 7.92 9.80 -1.98
N PRO A 688 8.43 8.70 -1.38
CA PRO A 688 9.69 8.11 -1.81
C PRO A 688 9.64 7.49 -3.21
N LEU A 689 8.48 6.97 -3.64
CA LEU A 689 8.30 6.49 -5.03
C LEU A 689 8.39 7.64 -6.03
N ASP A 690 7.92 8.83 -5.65
CA ASP A 690 8.01 10.03 -6.49
C ASP A 690 9.46 10.50 -6.73
N LEU A 691 10.45 10.07 -5.94
CA LEU A 691 11.86 10.34 -6.23
C LEU A 691 12.31 9.79 -7.59
N TYR A 692 11.63 8.76 -8.12
CA TYR A 692 11.86 8.29 -9.47
C TYR A 692 11.41 9.30 -10.54
N ASN A 693 10.37 10.10 -10.27
CA ASN A 693 9.96 11.20 -11.17
C ASN A 693 11.05 12.27 -11.23
N ASP A 694 11.58 12.71 -10.09
CA ASP A 694 12.68 13.67 -10.02
C ASP A 694 13.89 13.16 -10.83
N SER A 695 14.25 11.89 -10.60
CA SER A 695 15.39 11.25 -11.26
C SER A 695 15.16 11.15 -12.78
N ALA A 696 13.99 10.70 -13.21
CA ALA A 696 13.65 10.58 -14.63
C ALA A 696 13.61 11.93 -15.35
N GLN A 697 13.03 12.96 -14.73
CA GLN A 697 13.03 14.31 -15.29
C GLN A 697 14.45 14.83 -15.45
N TYR A 698 15.31 14.65 -14.44
CA TYR A 698 16.71 15.04 -14.50
C TYR A 698 17.48 14.29 -15.61
N ALA A 699 17.19 13.01 -15.84
CA ALA A 699 17.81 12.20 -16.89
C ALA A 699 17.48 12.76 -18.29
N LEU A 700 16.23 13.21 -18.48
CA LEU A 700 15.71 13.69 -19.76
C LEU A 700 16.10 15.14 -20.05
N THR A 701 16.05 16.03 -19.06
CA THR A 701 16.21 17.49 -19.28
C THR A 701 17.64 17.98 -19.01
N VAL A 702 18.30 17.46 -17.97
CA VAL A 702 19.63 17.90 -17.53
C VAL A 702 20.72 16.98 -18.09
N PHE A 703 20.69 15.68 -17.80
CA PHE A 703 21.69 14.75 -18.32
C PHE A 703 21.51 14.49 -19.83
N ARG A 704 20.27 14.51 -20.32
CA ARG A 704 19.90 14.23 -21.71
C ARG A 704 20.49 12.89 -22.16
N LYS A 705 20.21 11.82 -21.42
CA LYS A 705 20.66 10.45 -21.69
C LYS A 705 19.52 9.45 -21.60
N GLN A 706 19.26 8.74 -22.70
CA GLN A 706 18.21 7.73 -22.79
C GLN A 706 18.46 6.56 -21.83
N PHE A 707 19.67 5.97 -21.85
CA PHE A 707 19.96 4.78 -21.03
C PHE A 707 19.74 4.99 -19.52
N LEU A 708 19.91 6.22 -19.01
CA LEU A 708 19.62 6.53 -17.61
C LEU A 708 18.11 6.49 -17.34
N TYR A 709 17.31 7.04 -18.26
CA TYR A 709 15.84 6.96 -18.17
C TYR A 709 15.37 5.51 -18.30
N ASP A 710 15.92 4.74 -19.25
CA ASP A 710 15.58 3.33 -19.45
C ASP A 710 15.82 2.50 -18.17
N GLU A 711 16.91 2.79 -17.45
CA GLU A 711 17.22 2.13 -16.18
C GLU A 711 16.31 2.57 -15.03
N VAL A 712 15.98 3.86 -14.93
CA VAL A 712 14.98 4.36 -13.97
C VAL A 712 13.63 3.71 -14.23
N GLU A 713 13.19 3.64 -15.49
CA GLU A 713 11.94 3.03 -15.91
C GLU A 713 11.90 1.53 -15.60
N ALA A 714 12.96 0.80 -15.92
CA ALA A 714 13.06 -0.62 -15.60
C ALA A 714 13.02 -0.89 -14.09
N GLU A 715 13.69 -0.04 -13.29
CA GLU A 715 13.66 -0.13 -11.83
C GLU A 715 12.27 0.17 -11.26
N VAL A 716 11.59 1.21 -11.77
CA VAL A 716 10.22 1.55 -11.39
C VAL A 716 9.26 0.41 -11.71
N ASN A 717 9.34 -0.20 -12.89
CA ASN A 717 8.46 -1.33 -13.25
C ASN A 717 8.58 -2.48 -12.23
N LEU A 718 9.81 -2.88 -11.89
CA LEU A 718 10.05 -3.94 -10.90
C LEU A 718 9.60 -3.55 -9.48
N CYS A 719 9.94 -2.33 -9.05
CA CYS A 719 9.62 -1.84 -7.71
C CYS A 719 8.10 -1.63 -7.54
N PHE A 720 7.43 -1.13 -8.56
CA PHE A 720 5.99 -0.87 -8.54
C PHE A 720 5.19 -2.19 -8.50
N ASP A 721 5.59 -3.21 -9.25
CA ASP A 721 4.99 -4.55 -9.16
C ASP A 721 5.12 -5.14 -7.76
N GLN A 722 6.29 -4.99 -7.12
CA GLN A 722 6.52 -5.40 -5.74
C GLN A 722 5.73 -4.56 -4.74
N PHE A 723 5.60 -3.25 -4.98
CA PHE A 723 4.81 -2.34 -4.17
C PHE A 723 3.35 -2.77 -4.15
N VAL A 724 2.73 -2.95 -5.33
CA VAL A 724 1.33 -3.39 -5.44
C VAL A 724 1.14 -4.77 -4.82
N TYR A 725 2.10 -5.70 -5.01
CA TYR A 725 2.05 -7.03 -4.37
C TYR A 725 2.02 -6.93 -2.84
N LYS A 726 3.03 -6.29 -2.25
CA LYS A 726 3.19 -6.19 -0.80
C LYS A 726 2.04 -5.40 -0.17
N LEU A 727 1.61 -4.31 -0.81
CA LEU A 727 0.49 -3.50 -0.34
C LEU A 727 -0.81 -4.32 -0.34
N SER A 728 -1.13 -5.02 -1.43
CA SER A 728 -2.36 -5.81 -1.53
C SER A 728 -2.41 -6.94 -0.50
N GLU A 729 -1.30 -7.67 -0.33
CA GLU A 729 -1.19 -8.74 0.67
C GLU A 729 -1.40 -8.19 2.10
N GLN A 730 -0.83 -7.02 2.39
CA GLN A 730 -0.96 -6.38 3.70
C GLN A 730 -2.36 -5.85 3.97
N VAL A 731 -2.98 -5.21 2.97
CA VAL A 731 -4.35 -4.71 3.04
C VAL A 731 -5.30 -5.89 3.28
N TYR A 732 -5.22 -6.93 2.46
CA TYR A 732 -6.06 -8.12 2.62
C TYR A 732 -5.88 -8.75 4.01
N ALA A 733 -4.63 -9.02 4.42
CA ALA A 733 -4.34 -9.61 5.72
C ALA A 733 -4.84 -8.74 6.88
N HIS A 734 -4.71 -7.40 6.80
CA HIS A 734 -5.19 -6.47 7.81
C HIS A 734 -6.71 -6.52 7.95
N TYR A 735 -7.47 -6.37 6.85
CA TYR A 735 -8.93 -6.37 6.90
C TYR A 735 -9.50 -7.75 7.24
N LYS A 736 -8.81 -8.83 6.87
CA LYS A 736 -9.16 -10.19 7.27
C LYS A 736 -8.95 -10.43 8.77
N GLN A 737 -7.82 -9.98 9.32
CA GLN A 737 -7.58 -10.00 10.76
C GLN A 737 -8.59 -9.13 11.52
N LEU A 738 -8.93 -7.96 10.98
CA LEU A 738 -9.94 -7.08 11.56
C LEU A 738 -11.31 -7.75 11.59
N ALA A 739 -11.76 -8.35 10.48
CA ALA A 739 -13.01 -9.09 10.40
C ALA A 739 -13.06 -10.25 11.40
N ALA A 740 -12.03 -11.09 11.43
CA ALA A 740 -11.90 -12.19 12.37
C ALA A 740 -11.86 -11.71 13.84
N SER A 741 -11.19 -10.58 14.12
CA SER A 741 -11.14 -9.94 15.43
C SER A 741 -12.48 -9.34 15.88
N MET A 742 -13.30 -8.84 14.94
CA MET A 742 -14.63 -8.28 15.23
C MET A 742 -15.67 -9.36 15.54
N LEU A 743 -15.54 -10.53 14.92
CA LEU A 743 -16.45 -11.66 15.11
C LEU A 743 -16.04 -12.61 16.25
N LEU A 744 -14.79 -12.50 16.74
CA LEU A 744 -14.33 -13.33 17.86
C LEU A 744 -15.13 -12.98 19.13
N ASP A 745 -15.53 -14.02 19.86
CA ASP A 745 -16.32 -13.85 21.08
C ASP A 745 -15.62 -12.93 22.09
N LYS A 746 -16.35 -11.90 22.55
CA LYS A 746 -15.80 -10.86 23.42
C LYS A 746 -15.42 -11.39 24.79
N ARG A 747 -16.17 -12.37 25.30
CA ARG A 747 -15.89 -13.01 26.60
C ARG A 747 -14.62 -13.86 26.50
N TYR A 748 -14.50 -14.68 25.46
CA TYR A 748 -13.30 -15.45 25.18
C TYR A 748 -12.06 -14.55 25.07
N ARG A 749 -12.17 -13.42 24.35
CA ARG A 749 -11.07 -12.44 24.27
C ARG A 749 -10.69 -11.87 25.64
N ALA A 750 -11.66 -11.55 26.50
CA ALA A 750 -11.39 -11.05 27.85
C ALA A 750 -10.68 -12.11 28.73
N GLU A 751 -11.11 -13.37 28.64
CA GLU A 751 -10.47 -14.49 29.36
C GLU A 751 -9.04 -14.76 28.85
N CYS A 752 -8.79 -14.70 27.55
CA CYS A 752 -7.46 -14.79 26.97
C CYS A 752 -6.56 -13.63 27.42
N ALA A 753 -7.07 -12.39 27.42
CA ALA A 753 -6.35 -11.22 27.88
C ALA A 753 -5.97 -11.33 29.37
N ALA A 754 -6.88 -11.82 30.21
CA ALA A 754 -6.62 -12.09 31.63
C ALA A 754 -5.52 -13.14 31.85
N ARG A 755 -5.31 -14.04 30.88
CA ARG A 755 -4.25 -15.06 30.88
C ARG A 755 -2.99 -14.62 30.12
N GLY A 756 -2.88 -13.35 29.72
CA GLY A 756 -1.72 -12.80 29.01
C GLY A 756 -1.66 -13.06 27.51
N ALA A 757 -2.74 -13.57 26.90
CA ALA A 757 -2.83 -13.83 25.45
C ALA A 757 -3.75 -12.79 24.76
N SER A 758 -3.17 -11.68 24.28
CA SER A 758 -3.93 -10.68 23.53
C SER A 758 -4.12 -11.08 22.06
N THR A 759 -5.35 -10.93 21.55
CA THR A 759 -5.74 -11.23 20.17
C THR A 759 -6.09 -9.97 19.36
N GLY A 760 -5.75 -8.78 19.86
CA GLY A 760 -6.06 -7.50 19.21
C GLY A 760 -5.39 -7.33 17.85
N ALA A 761 -6.14 -6.87 16.85
CA ALA A 761 -5.55 -6.45 15.57
C ALA A 761 -4.84 -5.08 15.75
N GLY A 762 -3.66 -4.92 15.14
CA GLY A 762 -2.98 -3.62 15.08
C GLY A 762 -3.76 -2.62 14.24
N ALA A 763 -3.64 -1.33 14.53
CA ALA A 763 -4.20 -0.27 13.70
C ALA A 763 -3.47 -0.22 12.34
N GLY A 764 -4.19 -0.02 11.23
CA GLY A 764 -3.61 0.17 9.90
C GLY A 764 -4.23 1.38 9.22
N ARG A 765 -3.41 2.19 8.52
CA ARG A 765 -3.85 3.37 7.77
C ARG A 765 -3.70 3.14 6.26
N TYR A 766 -4.65 2.39 5.68
CA TYR A 766 -4.65 2.08 4.25
C TYR A 766 -5.70 2.86 3.45
N ALA A 767 -6.65 3.51 4.12
CA ALA A 767 -7.81 4.14 3.47
C ALA A 767 -7.42 5.21 2.44
N SER A 768 -6.38 6.01 2.72
CA SER A 768 -5.89 7.05 1.82
C SER A 768 -5.25 6.46 0.56
N LEU A 769 -4.50 5.35 0.68
CA LEU A 769 -3.92 4.61 -0.44
C LEU A 769 -4.98 3.92 -1.31
N LEU A 770 -6.00 3.30 -0.69
CA LEU A 770 -7.08 2.61 -1.44
C LEU A 770 -7.99 3.58 -2.21
N ARG A 771 -7.86 4.89 -1.96
CA ARG A 771 -8.58 5.94 -2.68
C ARG A 771 -7.79 6.57 -3.83
N GLN A 772 -6.54 6.16 -4.04
CA GLN A 772 -5.73 6.67 -5.15
C GLN A 772 -6.19 6.05 -6.48
N ARG A 773 -6.60 6.89 -7.43
CA ARG A 773 -7.15 6.54 -8.76
C ARG A 773 -6.24 6.94 -9.92
N HIS A 774 -5.30 7.87 -9.71
CA HIS A 774 -4.48 8.39 -10.82
C HIS A 774 -3.05 8.78 -10.40
N VAL A 775 -2.37 7.90 -9.66
CA VAL A 775 -0.99 8.10 -9.20
C VAL A 775 -0.07 8.45 -10.37
N ALA A 776 0.52 9.64 -10.33
CA ALA A 776 1.41 10.13 -11.38
C ALA A 776 2.83 9.56 -11.24
N LEU A 777 3.24 8.66 -12.14
CA LEU A 777 4.57 8.04 -12.10
C LEU A 777 5.14 7.86 -13.52
N LEU A 778 6.31 8.44 -13.75
CA LEU A 778 7.03 8.49 -15.03
C LEU A 778 6.14 8.93 -16.22
N GLY A 779 5.23 9.87 -15.97
CA GLY A 779 4.26 10.38 -16.96
C GLY A 779 3.02 9.51 -17.18
N ARG A 780 2.86 8.40 -16.44
CA ARG A 780 1.65 7.57 -16.43
C ARG A 780 0.73 8.02 -15.30
N HIS A 781 -0.58 7.85 -15.49
CA HIS A 781 -1.57 7.91 -14.42
C HIS A 781 -2.01 6.49 -14.09
N VAL A 782 -1.65 6.02 -12.90
CA VAL A 782 -1.89 4.63 -12.47
C VAL A 782 -3.04 4.56 -11.47
N ASP A 783 -4.06 3.77 -11.80
CA ASP A 783 -5.15 3.45 -10.87
C ASP A 783 -4.71 2.38 -9.86
N LEU A 784 -4.10 2.85 -8.77
CA LEU A 784 -3.65 1.98 -7.68
C LEU A 784 -4.81 1.22 -7.05
N CYS A 785 -5.99 1.83 -6.92
CA CYS A 785 -7.16 1.17 -6.38
C CYS A 785 -7.60 -0.01 -7.25
N ALA A 786 -7.67 0.16 -8.56
CA ALA A 786 -8.03 -0.92 -9.46
C ALA A 786 -7.04 -2.10 -9.38
N LEU A 787 -5.73 -1.80 -9.34
CA LEU A 787 -4.68 -2.83 -9.23
C LEU A 787 -4.75 -3.60 -7.90
N VAL A 788 -5.02 -2.90 -6.79
CA VAL A 788 -5.20 -3.51 -5.47
C VAL A 788 -6.51 -4.31 -5.42
N ALA A 789 -7.60 -3.79 -5.97
CA ALA A 789 -8.89 -4.48 -6.05
C ALA A 789 -8.78 -5.81 -6.83
N GLN A 790 -8.08 -5.80 -7.97
CA GLN A 790 -7.86 -7.00 -8.78
C GLN A 790 -7.18 -8.13 -7.98
N ARG A 791 -6.13 -7.80 -7.22
CA ARG A 791 -5.40 -8.78 -6.40
C ARG A 791 -6.25 -9.25 -5.21
N ILE A 792 -6.98 -8.33 -4.58
CA ILE A 792 -7.84 -8.65 -3.43
C ILE A 792 -9.04 -9.50 -3.85
N ASN A 793 -9.62 -9.30 -5.03
CA ASN A 793 -10.62 -10.21 -5.59
C ASN A 793 -10.04 -11.62 -5.73
N SER A 794 -8.84 -11.75 -6.32
CA SER A 794 -8.16 -13.05 -6.40
C SER A 794 -7.89 -13.67 -5.02
N ASP A 795 -7.53 -12.88 -4.01
CA ASP A 795 -7.33 -13.37 -2.65
C ASP A 795 -8.64 -13.83 -2.00
N MET A 796 -9.75 -13.16 -2.30
CA MET A 796 -11.09 -13.55 -1.82
C MET A 796 -11.53 -14.89 -2.42
N HIS A 797 -11.35 -15.10 -3.72
CA HIS A 797 -11.58 -16.40 -4.36
C HIS A 797 -10.73 -17.49 -3.70
N ARG A 798 -9.42 -17.26 -3.57
CA ARG A 798 -8.52 -18.23 -2.92
C ARG A 798 -8.91 -18.53 -1.47
N ALA A 799 -9.41 -17.55 -0.73
CA ALA A 799 -9.83 -17.75 0.66
C ALA A 799 -11.15 -18.51 0.82
N LEU A 800 -12.10 -18.33 -0.10
CA LEU A 800 -13.34 -19.11 -0.13
C LEU A 800 -13.09 -20.52 -0.64
N ASP A 801 -12.29 -20.70 -1.68
CA ASP A 801 -11.84 -22.02 -2.14
C ASP A 801 -11.11 -22.78 -1.02
N ALA A 802 -10.19 -22.13 -0.31
CA ALA A 802 -9.51 -22.71 0.84
C ALA A 802 -10.48 -23.08 1.98
N ALA A 803 -11.55 -22.33 2.18
CA ALA A 803 -12.57 -22.65 3.18
C ALA A 803 -13.36 -23.91 2.80
N VAL A 804 -13.80 -24.02 1.54
CA VAL A 804 -14.51 -25.20 1.02
C VAL A 804 -13.60 -26.42 1.00
N ALA A 805 -12.37 -26.30 0.49
CA ALA A 805 -11.39 -27.39 0.47
C ALA A 805 -11.04 -27.88 1.88
N LYS A 806 -11.02 -26.98 2.87
CA LYS A 806 -10.83 -27.37 4.28
C LYS A 806 -11.99 -28.23 4.79
N PHE A 807 -13.22 -27.92 4.39
CA PHE A 807 -14.40 -28.71 4.75
C PHE A 807 -14.40 -30.08 4.08
N GLU A 808 -14.05 -30.14 2.79
CA GLU A 808 -13.92 -31.41 2.03
C GLU A 808 -12.89 -32.39 2.63
N ALA A 809 -11.86 -31.87 3.31
CA ALA A 809 -10.87 -32.68 4.02
C ALA A 809 -11.33 -33.15 5.42
N GLY A 810 -12.46 -32.63 5.92
CA GLY A 810 -13.01 -32.92 7.24
C GLY A 810 -14.30 -33.76 7.19
N ASP A 811 -14.83 -34.10 8.37
CA ASP A 811 -16.14 -34.76 8.46
C ASP A 811 -17.30 -33.74 8.52
N ILE A 812 -18.54 -34.24 8.52
CA ILE A 812 -19.75 -33.40 8.54
C ILE A 812 -19.80 -32.39 9.71
N THR A 813 -19.08 -32.64 10.82
CA THR A 813 -19.06 -31.72 11.96
C THR A 813 -18.36 -30.40 11.64
N GLY A 814 -17.47 -30.39 10.64
CA GLY A 814 -16.74 -29.22 10.15
C GLY A 814 -17.62 -28.14 9.51
N VAL A 815 -18.90 -28.42 9.24
CA VAL A 815 -19.83 -27.46 8.61
C VAL A 815 -19.99 -26.17 9.43
N VAL A 816 -19.91 -26.27 10.77
CA VAL A 816 -20.01 -25.11 11.67
C VAL A 816 -18.76 -24.23 11.58
N GLU A 817 -17.59 -24.85 11.40
CA GLU A 817 -16.34 -24.11 11.17
C GLU A 817 -16.37 -23.43 9.79
N LEU A 818 -16.86 -24.12 8.76
CA LEU A 818 -17.04 -23.57 7.41
C LEU A 818 -17.95 -22.34 7.41
N GLU A 819 -19.11 -22.41 8.06
CA GLU A 819 -20.04 -21.28 8.18
C GLU A 819 -19.37 -20.08 8.86
N GLY A 820 -18.61 -20.33 9.93
CA GLY A 820 -17.82 -19.31 10.61
C GLY A 820 -16.78 -18.65 9.71
N LEU A 821 -16.08 -19.45 8.92
CA LEU A 821 -15.03 -18.97 8.01
C LEU A 821 -15.61 -18.17 6.85
N ILE A 822 -16.74 -18.62 6.27
CA ILE A 822 -17.51 -17.86 5.28
C ILE A 822 -18.00 -16.54 5.87
N SER A 823 -18.46 -16.53 7.11
CA SER A 823 -18.91 -15.31 7.80
C SER A 823 -17.77 -14.29 7.98
N VAL A 824 -16.57 -14.75 8.33
CA VAL A 824 -15.37 -13.90 8.39
C VAL A 824 -15.01 -13.38 7.00
N ASN A 825 -15.07 -14.21 5.95
CA ASN A 825 -14.83 -13.77 4.57
C ASN A 825 -15.86 -12.73 4.12
N ARG A 826 -17.14 -12.92 4.44
CA ARG A 826 -18.22 -11.98 4.13
C ARG A 826 -18.03 -10.63 4.82
N LEU A 827 -17.62 -10.61 6.08
CA LEU A 827 -17.30 -9.36 6.78
C LEU A 827 -16.03 -8.70 6.21
N CYS A 828 -15.00 -9.48 5.87
CA CYS A 828 -13.79 -8.98 5.22
C CYS A 828 -14.13 -8.28 3.89
N HIS A 829 -14.91 -8.94 3.03
CA HIS A 829 -15.45 -8.36 1.80
C HIS A 829 -16.20 -7.06 2.08
N LYS A 830 -17.14 -7.04 3.02
CA LYS A 830 -17.91 -5.84 3.38
C LYS A 830 -17.02 -4.67 3.86
N LEU A 831 -15.93 -4.95 4.56
CA LEU A 831 -14.99 -3.92 5.02
C LEU A 831 -14.16 -3.35 3.87
N LEU A 832 -13.70 -4.22 2.96
CA LEU A 832 -12.91 -3.84 1.78
C LEU A 832 -13.76 -3.09 0.73
N SER A 833 -15.01 -3.52 0.53
CA SER A 833 -15.98 -2.92 -0.40
C SER A 833 -16.36 -1.47 -0.05
N ARG A 834 -15.91 -0.93 1.09
CA ARG A 834 -16.04 0.49 1.42
C ARG A 834 -15.05 1.38 0.65
N TYR A 835 -13.98 0.79 0.13
CA TYR A 835 -12.89 1.50 -0.53
C TYR A 835 -12.65 0.99 -1.96
N LEU A 836 -12.89 -0.31 -2.17
CA LEU A 836 -12.63 -1.03 -3.40
C LEU A 836 -13.93 -1.48 -4.05
N THR A 837 -13.94 -1.57 -5.39
CA THR A 837 -15.00 -2.22 -6.14
C THR A 837 -14.64 -3.69 -6.30
N LEU A 838 -15.27 -4.55 -5.50
CA LEU A 838 -15.09 -6.00 -5.53
C LEU A 838 -16.29 -6.67 -6.21
N ASP A 839 -16.10 -7.89 -6.68
CA ASP A 839 -17.19 -8.69 -7.23
C ASP A 839 -18.20 -9.03 -6.13
N ASP A 840 -19.45 -9.31 -6.49
CA ASP A 840 -20.48 -9.64 -5.52
C ASP A 840 -20.09 -10.88 -4.70
N PHE A 841 -20.19 -10.79 -3.37
CA PHE A 841 -19.71 -11.86 -2.49
C PHE A 841 -20.39 -13.21 -2.77
N ASP A 842 -21.70 -13.20 -3.04
CA ASP A 842 -22.44 -14.43 -3.28
C ASP A 842 -22.08 -15.03 -4.64
N ALA A 843 -21.71 -14.21 -5.63
CA ALA A 843 -21.14 -14.69 -6.89
C ALA A 843 -19.77 -15.36 -6.68
N ILE A 844 -18.84 -14.73 -5.94
CA ILE A 844 -17.51 -15.30 -5.64
C ILE A 844 -17.66 -16.61 -4.85
N LEU A 845 -18.59 -16.67 -3.89
CA LEU A 845 -18.86 -17.88 -3.11
C LEU A 845 -19.42 -19.00 -4.00
N ARG A 846 -20.41 -18.73 -4.84
CA ARG A 846 -20.96 -19.74 -5.77
C ARG A 846 -19.92 -20.23 -6.76
N GLU A 847 -19.05 -19.35 -7.25
CA GLU A 847 -17.96 -19.75 -8.14
C GLU A 847 -16.96 -20.66 -7.42
N SER A 848 -16.55 -20.30 -6.20
CA SER A 848 -15.62 -21.12 -5.39
C SER A 848 -16.22 -22.46 -4.98
N ASP A 849 -17.54 -22.49 -4.78
CA ASP A 849 -18.33 -23.71 -4.51
C ASP A 849 -18.68 -24.48 -5.81
N HIS A 850 -18.26 -24.01 -6.99
CA HIS A 850 -18.61 -24.56 -8.31
C HIS A 850 -20.13 -24.61 -8.61
N GLY A 851 -20.95 -23.83 -7.91
CA GLY A 851 -22.41 -23.74 -8.05
C GLY A 851 -22.93 -22.79 -9.14
N VAL A 852 -22.07 -22.33 -10.06
CA VAL A 852 -22.46 -21.45 -11.19
C VAL A 852 -22.86 -22.27 -12.42
N LEU A 853 -22.00 -23.22 -12.81
CA LEU A 853 -22.24 -24.10 -13.98
C LEU A 853 -22.92 -25.42 -13.58
N ALA A 854 -22.89 -25.77 -12.30
CA ALA A 854 -23.51 -26.97 -11.75
C ALA A 854 -24.70 -26.62 -10.86
N PRO A 855 -25.76 -27.45 -10.85
CA PRO A 855 -26.92 -27.24 -9.99
C PRO A 855 -26.62 -27.46 -8.50
N TYR A 856 -25.53 -28.17 -8.18
CA TYR A 856 -25.12 -28.47 -6.81
C TYR A 856 -23.64 -28.16 -6.65
N GLY A 857 -23.32 -27.32 -5.66
CA GLY A 857 -21.95 -26.98 -5.33
C GLY A 857 -21.24 -28.05 -4.52
N ARG A 858 -19.93 -27.88 -4.36
CA ARG A 858 -19.00 -28.75 -3.63
C ARG A 858 -19.45 -29.01 -2.20
N ILE A 859 -19.94 -27.99 -1.49
CA ILE A 859 -20.45 -28.14 -0.11
C ILE A 859 -21.60 -29.13 -0.07
N THR A 860 -22.57 -29.02 -0.99
CA THR A 860 -23.75 -29.92 -1.02
C THR A 860 -23.33 -31.35 -1.32
N LEU A 861 -22.42 -31.53 -2.28
CA LEU A 861 -21.90 -32.85 -2.65
C LEU A 861 -21.11 -33.50 -1.50
N HIS A 862 -20.26 -32.74 -0.82
CA HIS A 862 -19.51 -33.23 0.35
C HIS A 862 -20.43 -33.59 1.52
N VAL A 863 -21.46 -32.79 1.78
CA VAL A 863 -22.47 -33.12 2.81
C VAL A 863 -23.14 -34.45 2.51
N PHE A 864 -23.59 -34.67 1.27
CA PHE A 864 -24.19 -35.96 0.91
C PHE A 864 -23.19 -37.12 1.04
N TRP A 865 -21.95 -36.92 0.60
CA TRP A 865 -20.89 -37.91 0.71
C TRP A 865 -20.62 -38.31 2.17
N GLU A 866 -20.45 -37.32 3.04
CA GLU A 866 -20.27 -37.53 4.48
C GLU A 866 -21.49 -38.17 5.14
N LEU A 867 -22.70 -37.80 4.71
CA LEU A 867 -23.93 -38.45 5.19
C LEU A 867 -23.91 -39.94 4.86
N ASN A 868 -23.66 -40.28 3.60
CA ASN A 868 -23.70 -41.65 3.10
C ASN A 868 -22.59 -42.53 3.68
N PHE A 869 -21.36 -42.02 3.77
CA PHE A 869 -20.18 -42.83 4.11
C PHE A 869 -19.73 -42.76 5.58
N ASP A 870 -20.02 -41.67 6.33
CA ASP A 870 -19.64 -41.55 7.75
C ASP A 870 -20.86 -41.45 8.67
N PHE A 871 -21.77 -40.51 8.44
CA PHE A 871 -22.85 -40.19 9.38
C PHE A 871 -23.81 -41.37 9.62
N LEU A 872 -24.44 -41.87 8.55
CA LEU A 872 -25.40 -42.97 8.63
C LEU A 872 -24.80 -44.25 9.27
N PRO A 873 -23.60 -44.71 8.87
CA PRO A 873 -23.01 -45.95 9.41
C PRO A 873 -22.24 -45.80 10.73
N ASN A 874 -21.89 -44.60 11.20
CA ASN A 874 -21.03 -44.45 12.39
C ASN A 874 -21.66 -43.68 13.55
N TYR A 875 -22.83 -43.04 13.38
CA TYR A 875 -23.43 -42.23 14.43
C TYR A 875 -24.63 -42.90 15.12
N CYS A 876 -24.76 -42.62 16.42
CA CYS A 876 -25.81 -43.09 17.30
C CYS A 876 -26.63 -41.89 17.80
N TYR A 877 -27.93 -41.86 17.50
CA TYR A 877 -28.83 -40.82 17.99
C TYR A 877 -29.24 -41.04 19.45
N ASN A 878 -29.32 -39.94 20.21
CA ASN A 878 -29.81 -39.91 21.58
C ASN A 878 -30.88 -38.82 21.71
N ALA A 879 -32.15 -39.20 21.88
CA ALA A 879 -33.26 -38.24 21.93
C ALA A 879 -33.26 -37.40 23.22
N ALA A 880 -32.64 -37.87 24.30
CA ALA A 880 -32.57 -37.10 25.55
C ALA A 880 -31.67 -35.87 25.42
N THR A 881 -30.66 -35.92 24.55
CA THR A 881 -29.73 -34.81 24.28
C THR A 881 -29.96 -34.14 22.93
N ASP A 882 -30.81 -34.73 22.08
CA ASP A 882 -31.05 -34.31 20.69
C ASP A 882 -29.75 -34.23 19.87
N ARG A 883 -28.89 -35.25 20.06
CA ARG A 883 -27.56 -35.31 19.45
C ARG A 883 -27.22 -36.69 18.94
N PHE A 884 -26.48 -36.72 17.85
CA PHE A 884 -25.79 -37.88 17.34
C PHE A 884 -24.34 -37.90 17.85
N VAL A 885 -23.87 -39.06 18.28
CA VAL A 885 -22.47 -39.27 18.72
C VAL A 885 -21.87 -40.46 17.99
N LYS A 886 -20.56 -40.43 17.71
CA LYS A 886 -19.89 -41.57 17.04
C LYS A 886 -19.94 -42.82 17.93
N CYS A 887 -20.18 -43.97 17.29
CA CYS A 887 -20.15 -45.28 17.92
C CYS A 887 -18.78 -45.54 18.58
N ARG A 888 -18.77 -46.09 19.80
CA ARG A 888 -17.55 -46.33 20.57
C ARG A 888 -17.00 -47.74 20.33
N GLY A 889 -15.70 -47.84 20.07
CA GLY A 889 -14.94 -49.10 20.20
C GLY A 889 -15.08 -50.12 19.07
N ILE A 890 -16.06 -49.98 18.15
CA ILE A 890 -16.28 -50.92 17.03
C ILE A 890 -16.57 -50.13 15.75
N GLN A 891 -15.78 -50.38 14.70
CA GLN A 891 -16.06 -49.94 13.32
C GLN A 891 -16.81 -51.05 12.60
N PHE A 892 -18.07 -50.78 12.23
CA PHE A 892 -18.92 -51.74 11.54
C PHE A 892 -18.79 -51.67 10.00
N GLY A 893 -18.21 -50.58 9.47
CA GLY A 893 -17.96 -50.39 8.03
C GLY A 893 -16.49 -50.07 7.73
N VAL A 894 -16.17 -49.91 6.44
CA VAL A 894 -14.83 -49.51 5.98
C VAL A 894 -14.52 -48.09 6.46
N GLY A 895 -13.35 -47.89 7.08
CA GLY A 895 -12.92 -46.56 7.53
C GLY A 895 -12.85 -45.57 6.37
N VAL A 896 -13.51 -44.42 6.54
CA VAL A 896 -13.52 -43.35 5.53
C VAL A 896 -12.11 -42.74 5.42
N SER A 897 -11.46 -42.96 4.29
CA SER A 897 -10.17 -42.32 3.98
C SER A 897 -10.45 -40.93 3.41
N ARG A 898 -9.97 -39.89 4.10
CA ARG A 898 -10.06 -38.50 3.66
C ARG A 898 -8.71 -38.03 3.13
N GLU A 899 -8.75 -37.20 2.09
CA GLU A 899 -7.55 -36.53 1.62
C GLU A 899 -7.01 -35.59 2.70
N LYS A 900 -5.69 -35.47 2.78
CA LYS A 900 -5.08 -34.57 3.76
C LYS A 900 -5.36 -33.12 3.37
N PRO A 901 -5.74 -32.26 4.33
CA PRO A 901 -6.00 -30.86 4.05
C PRO A 901 -4.75 -30.18 3.50
N GLN A 902 -4.92 -29.42 2.41
CA GLN A 902 -3.87 -28.57 1.88
C GLN A 902 -3.48 -27.49 2.90
N GLN A 903 -2.18 -27.19 3.01
CA GLN A 903 -1.72 -26.16 3.94
C GLN A 903 -1.88 -24.77 3.32
N TYR A 904 -2.80 -23.99 3.87
CA TYR A 904 -3.02 -22.59 3.50
C TYR A 904 -2.32 -21.64 4.47
N GLY A 905 -1.90 -20.48 3.97
CA GLY A 905 -1.40 -19.40 4.82
C GLY A 905 -2.49 -18.89 5.77
N HIS A 906 -2.11 -18.52 7.00
CA HIS A 906 -3.05 -18.02 8.01
C HIS A 906 -3.86 -16.80 7.55
N ALA A 907 -3.29 -15.98 6.65
CA ALA A 907 -3.96 -14.82 6.08
C ALA A 907 -5.23 -15.21 5.29
N LEU A 908 -5.25 -16.34 4.57
CA LEU A 908 -6.43 -16.79 3.83
C LEU A 908 -7.50 -17.40 4.74
N LEU A 909 -7.09 -17.96 5.89
CA LEU A 909 -8.00 -18.60 6.85
C LEU A 909 -8.58 -17.59 7.86
N TRP A 910 -7.93 -17.43 9.02
CA TRP A 910 -8.44 -16.59 10.12
C TRP A 910 -7.67 -15.27 10.28
N GLY A 911 -6.85 -14.90 9.29
CA GLY A 911 -6.05 -13.68 9.24
C GLY A 911 -4.69 -13.78 9.93
N SER A 912 -4.61 -14.42 11.11
CA SER A 912 -3.34 -14.58 11.85
C SER A 912 -3.21 -15.95 12.50
N LYS A 913 -1.99 -16.29 12.94
CA LYS A 913 -1.73 -17.54 13.68
C LYS A 913 -2.49 -17.56 15.01
N GLN A 914 -2.51 -16.44 15.74
CA GLN A 914 -3.21 -16.32 17.03
C GLN A 914 -4.72 -16.50 16.85
N LEU A 915 -5.31 -15.86 15.83
CA LEU A 915 -6.74 -16.00 15.54
C LEU A 915 -7.07 -17.42 15.05
N SER A 916 -6.19 -18.03 14.26
CA SER A 916 -6.39 -19.42 13.83
C SER A 916 -6.47 -20.39 15.00
N LEU A 917 -5.61 -20.21 16.01
CA LEU A 917 -5.64 -21.02 17.23
C LEU A 917 -6.91 -20.78 18.05
N ALA A 918 -7.33 -19.51 18.18
CA ALA A 918 -8.55 -19.15 18.91
C ALA A 918 -9.80 -19.78 18.27
N TYR A 919 -9.99 -19.61 16.95
CA TYR A 919 -11.12 -20.19 16.24
C TYR A 919 -11.07 -21.72 16.21
N SER A 920 -9.88 -22.32 16.04
CA SER A 920 -9.75 -23.78 16.11
C SER A 920 -10.17 -24.32 17.48
N ALA A 921 -9.81 -23.64 18.58
CA ALA A 921 -10.22 -24.03 19.92
C ALA A 921 -11.74 -23.85 20.15
N GLN A 922 -12.33 -22.80 19.57
CA GLN A 922 -13.78 -22.57 19.65
C GLN A 922 -14.56 -23.63 18.87
N TYR A 923 -14.15 -23.94 17.64
CA TYR A 923 -14.85 -24.90 16.78
C TYR A 923 -14.59 -26.36 17.15
N ALA A 924 -13.47 -26.67 17.82
CA ALA A 924 -13.21 -28.01 18.35
C ALA A 924 -14.34 -28.53 19.26
N GLN A 925 -15.08 -27.64 19.93
CA GLN A 925 -16.23 -27.99 20.78
C GLN A 925 -17.40 -28.63 20.01
N TYR A 926 -17.46 -28.47 18.68
CA TYR A 926 -18.51 -28.99 17.81
C TYR A 926 -18.12 -30.29 17.08
N SER A 927 -16.89 -30.79 17.27
CA SER A 927 -16.38 -31.98 16.57
C SER A 927 -16.86 -33.33 17.16
N GLY A 928 -17.29 -33.33 18.43
CA GLY A 928 -17.63 -34.56 19.15
C GLY A 928 -19.06 -35.08 18.92
N PHE A 929 -19.91 -34.34 18.22
CA PHE A 929 -21.32 -34.68 18.02
C PHE A 929 -21.89 -34.00 16.77
N VAL A 930 -23.07 -34.42 16.32
CA VAL A 930 -23.92 -33.68 15.36
C VAL A 930 -25.26 -33.39 16.03
N GLY A 931 -25.72 -32.14 16.00
CA GLY A 931 -26.99 -31.74 16.60
C GLY A 931 -27.56 -30.49 15.94
N ALA A 932 -28.43 -29.77 16.65
CA ALA A 932 -29.13 -28.59 16.11
C ALA A 932 -28.18 -27.58 15.43
N GLN A 933 -27.05 -27.21 16.04
CA GLN A 933 -26.13 -26.21 15.45
C GLN A 933 -25.63 -26.61 14.06
N HIS A 934 -25.31 -27.89 13.88
CA HIS A 934 -24.86 -28.43 12.59
C HIS A 934 -26.00 -28.44 11.58
N LEU A 935 -27.21 -28.82 11.99
CA LEU A 935 -28.39 -28.85 11.10
C LEU A 935 -28.78 -27.46 10.62
N HIS A 936 -28.74 -26.44 11.49
CA HIS A 936 -28.96 -25.05 11.08
C HIS A 936 -27.90 -24.56 10.09
N ALA A 937 -26.62 -24.87 10.33
CA ALA A 937 -25.55 -24.52 9.40
C ALA A 937 -25.74 -25.20 8.03
N LEU A 938 -26.16 -26.47 8.01
CA LEU A 938 -26.49 -27.20 6.79
C LEU A 938 -27.65 -26.53 6.03
N VAL A 939 -28.74 -26.19 6.72
CA VAL A 939 -29.89 -25.51 6.10
C VAL A 939 -29.48 -24.20 5.42
N ARG A 940 -28.69 -23.36 6.10
CA ARG A 940 -28.27 -22.06 5.56
C ARG A 940 -27.33 -22.18 4.37
N LEU A 941 -26.43 -23.18 4.37
CA LEU A 941 -25.46 -23.37 3.29
C LEU A 941 -26.06 -24.10 2.08
N LEU A 942 -26.94 -25.09 2.30
CA LEU A 942 -27.55 -25.86 1.21
C LEU A 942 -28.76 -25.15 0.59
N GLY A 943 -29.49 -24.37 1.38
CA GLY A 943 -30.79 -23.81 1.00
C GLY A 943 -31.81 -24.90 0.63
N TYR A 944 -32.95 -24.48 0.08
CA TYR A 944 -34.02 -25.41 -0.30
C TYR A 944 -33.58 -26.46 -1.32
N GLN A 945 -32.80 -26.04 -2.33
CA GLN A 945 -32.35 -26.92 -3.41
C GLN A 945 -31.40 -28.00 -2.92
N GLY A 946 -30.42 -27.64 -2.09
CA GLY A 946 -29.49 -28.60 -1.49
C GLY A 946 -30.18 -29.55 -0.51
N VAL A 947 -31.09 -29.05 0.34
CA VAL A 947 -31.86 -29.91 1.26
C VAL A 947 -32.75 -30.88 0.48
N ALA A 948 -33.40 -30.43 -0.58
CA ALA A 948 -34.26 -31.28 -1.41
C ALA A 948 -33.48 -32.42 -2.09
N VAL A 949 -32.29 -32.15 -2.64
CA VAL A 949 -31.48 -33.21 -3.28
C VAL A 949 -30.95 -34.18 -2.24
N VAL A 950 -30.46 -33.70 -1.09
CA VAL A 950 -29.98 -34.59 -0.01
C VAL A 950 -31.10 -35.50 0.46
N VAL A 951 -32.30 -34.99 0.71
CA VAL A 951 -33.44 -35.82 1.14
C VAL A 951 -33.87 -36.81 0.05
N SER A 952 -33.80 -36.42 -1.22
CA SER A 952 -34.10 -37.32 -2.34
C SER A 952 -33.11 -38.47 -2.43
N GLU A 953 -31.81 -38.20 -2.39
CA GLU A 953 -30.77 -39.22 -2.46
C GLU A 953 -30.81 -40.14 -1.23
N LEU A 954 -31.05 -39.58 -0.03
CA LEU A 954 -31.21 -40.38 1.19
C LEU A 954 -32.43 -41.32 1.11
N LEU A 955 -33.51 -40.92 0.44
CA LEU A 955 -34.66 -41.81 0.19
C LEU A 955 -34.30 -42.96 -0.75
N ASP A 956 -33.45 -42.73 -1.75
CA ASP A 956 -32.97 -43.80 -2.64
C ASP A 956 -32.02 -44.75 -1.91
N VAL A 957 -31.15 -44.25 -1.01
CA VAL A 957 -30.37 -45.10 -0.08
C VAL A 957 -31.29 -45.92 0.82
N ALA A 958 -32.31 -45.31 1.42
CA ALA A 958 -33.30 -46.01 2.25
C ALA A 958 -34.06 -47.09 1.46
N ARG A 959 -34.42 -46.83 0.20
CA ARG A 959 -35.02 -47.83 -0.69
C ARG A 959 -34.05 -49.00 -0.93
N GLY A 960 -32.78 -48.71 -1.19
CA GLY A 960 -31.73 -49.73 -1.35
C GLY A 960 -31.60 -50.63 -0.13
N LEU A 961 -31.56 -50.05 1.08
CA LEU A 961 -31.52 -50.81 2.33
C LEU A 961 -32.76 -51.68 2.55
N LEU A 962 -33.95 -51.11 2.29
CA LEU A 962 -35.23 -51.81 2.47
C LEU A 962 -35.44 -52.96 1.48
N HIS A 963 -35.04 -52.80 0.21
CA HIS A 963 -35.19 -53.84 -0.82
C HIS A 963 -34.03 -54.84 -0.87
N GLY A 964 -32.85 -54.41 -0.44
CA GLY A 964 -31.63 -55.23 -0.36
C GLY A 964 -31.52 -55.94 0.99
N THR A 965 -30.62 -55.45 1.82
CA THR A 965 -30.16 -56.09 3.06
C THR A 965 -31.30 -56.40 4.04
N ILE A 966 -32.16 -55.41 4.34
CA ILE A 966 -33.23 -55.58 5.34
C ILE A 966 -34.28 -56.59 4.86
N ALA A 967 -34.70 -56.54 3.59
CA ALA A 967 -35.65 -57.52 3.05
C ALA A 967 -35.06 -58.94 2.95
N GLN A 968 -33.76 -59.08 2.68
CA GLN A 968 -33.08 -60.38 2.67
C GLN A 968 -33.05 -60.99 4.08
N PHE A 969 -32.61 -60.24 5.08
CA PHE A 969 -32.60 -60.70 6.47
C PHE A 969 -33.99 -60.93 7.04
N THR A 970 -34.97 -60.09 6.68
CA THR A 970 -36.37 -60.28 7.10
C THR A 970 -36.91 -61.62 6.58
N ARG A 971 -36.58 -62.00 5.34
CA ARG A 971 -36.95 -63.32 4.78
C ARG A 971 -36.21 -64.47 5.46
N ALA A 972 -34.89 -64.33 5.66
CA ALA A 972 -34.07 -65.35 6.30
C ALA A 972 -34.54 -65.63 7.74
N LEU A 973 -34.77 -64.57 8.52
CA LEU A 973 -35.24 -64.70 9.90
C LEU A 973 -36.71 -65.10 10.00
N ALA A 974 -37.57 -64.70 9.05
CA ALA A 974 -38.95 -65.20 9.01
C ALA A 974 -39.02 -66.72 8.82
N ALA A 975 -38.06 -67.32 8.09
CA ALA A 975 -37.96 -68.78 7.98
C ALA A 975 -37.47 -69.46 9.28
N ALA A 976 -36.67 -68.76 10.10
CA ALA A 976 -36.21 -69.22 11.40
C ALA A 976 -37.18 -68.93 12.56
N MET A 977 -38.23 -68.14 12.33
CA MET A 977 -39.27 -67.86 13.33
C MET A 977 -40.14 -69.11 13.57
N PRO A 978 -40.53 -69.38 14.83
CA PRO A 978 -41.44 -70.48 15.14
C PRO A 978 -42.81 -70.23 14.49
N ARG A 979 -43.38 -71.21 13.77
CA ARG A 979 -44.66 -71.06 13.03
C ARG A 979 -45.82 -70.56 13.90
N HIS A 980 -45.86 -70.99 15.16
CA HIS A 980 -46.80 -70.50 16.16
C HIS A 980 -46.07 -70.22 17.47
N CYS A 981 -46.23 -69.03 18.03
CA CYS A 981 -45.67 -68.66 19.33
C CYS A 981 -46.77 -68.05 20.20
N LYS A 982 -47.32 -68.85 21.11
CA LYS A 982 -48.42 -68.45 21.99
C LYS A 982 -47.91 -67.58 23.13
N LEU A 983 -48.75 -66.66 23.62
CA LEU A 983 -48.49 -65.94 24.87
C LEU A 983 -48.87 -66.85 26.05
N PRO A 984 -47.92 -67.36 26.86
CA PRO A 984 -48.25 -68.26 27.97
C PRO A 984 -49.13 -67.56 29.01
N ARG A 985 -50.01 -68.30 29.68
CA ARG A 985 -50.88 -67.75 30.74
C ARG A 985 -50.06 -67.28 31.94
N TYR A 986 -50.64 -66.38 32.74
CA TYR A 986 -50.01 -65.84 33.95
C TYR A 986 -49.65 -66.94 34.96
N ASP A 987 -50.38 -68.05 34.98
CA ASP A 987 -50.16 -69.20 35.86
C ASP A 987 -48.78 -69.87 35.70
N TYR A 988 -48.12 -69.69 34.54
CA TYR A 988 -46.77 -70.22 34.28
C TYR A 988 -45.66 -69.43 35.01
N GLY A 989 -45.97 -68.23 35.51
CA GLY A 989 -45.01 -67.33 36.16
C GLY A 989 -43.97 -66.74 35.20
N SER A 990 -43.42 -65.59 35.54
CA SER A 990 -42.48 -64.82 34.70
C SER A 990 -41.19 -65.59 34.37
N ASN A 991 -40.70 -66.45 35.28
CA ASN A 991 -39.56 -67.34 35.02
C ASN A 991 -39.87 -68.38 33.93
N GLY A 992 -41.07 -68.99 33.99
CA GLY A 992 -41.53 -69.96 33.00
C GLY A 992 -41.80 -69.30 31.64
N VAL A 993 -42.35 -68.08 31.64
CA VAL A 993 -42.56 -67.29 30.41
C VAL A 993 -41.23 -66.88 29.76
N LEU A 994 -40.25 -66.40 30.53
CA LEU A 994 -38.92 -66.07 30.02
C LEU A 994 -38.21 -67.31 29.45
N GLY A 995 -38.27 -68.44 30.18
CA GLY A 995 -37.70 -69.71 29.72
C GLY A 995 -38.36 -70.23 28.44
N TYR A 996 -39.68 -70.08 28.31
CA TYR A 996 -40.42 -70.42 27.09
C TYR A 996 -39.95 -69.60 25.88
N TYR A 997 -39.90 -68.27 25.99
CA TYR A 997 -39.46 -67.43 24.88
C TYR A 997 -37.98 -67.60 24.54
N HIS A 998 -37.11 -67.82 25.53
CA HIS A 998 -35.72 -68.16 25.25
C HIS A 998 -35.62 -69.44 24.42
N ALA A 999 -36.40 -70.48 24.75
CA ALA A 999 -36.42 -71.72 23.98
C ALA A 999 -37.01 -71.55 22.57
N GLN A 1000 -38.10 -70.80 22.43
CA GLN A 1000 -38.75 -70.57 21.13
C GLN A 1000 -37.97 -69.65 20.19
N LEU A 1001 -37.11 -68.78 20.73
CA LEU A 1001 -36.36 -67.77 19.97
C LEU A 1001 -34.85 -68.05 19.92
N THR A 1002 -34.40 -69.25 20.32
CA THR A 1002 -32.96 -69.59 20.38
C THR A 1002 -32.26 -69.37 19.04
N ASP A 1003 -32.90 -69.76 17.92
CA ASP A 1003 -32.34 -69.62 16.57
C ASP A 1003 -32.17 -68.15 16.14
N ILE A 1004 -33.02 -67.25 16.65
CA ILE A 1004 -32.91 -65.79 16.42
C ILE A 1004 -31.85 -65.18 17.35
N VAL A 1005 -31.77 -65.65 18.60
CA VAL A 1005 -30.81 -65.14 19.59
C VAL A 1005 -29.37 -65.50 19.22
N GLN A 1006 -29.16 -66.68 18.64
CA GLN A 1006 -27.83 -67.16 18.22
C GLN A 1006 -27.45 -66.76 16.79
N TYR A 1007 -28.29 -65.99 16.09
CA TYR A 1007 -28.02 -65.60 14.71
C TYR A 1007 -26.78 -64.67 14.64
N PRO A 1008 -25.68 -65.10 14.01
CA PRO A 1008 -24.39 -64.41 14.12
C PRO A 1008 -24.39 -63.00 13.52
N ASP A 1009 -25.13 -62.81 12.42
CA ASP A 1009 -25.13 -61.54 11.66
C ASP A 1009 -26.18 -60.53 12.16
N ALA A 1010 -26.94 -60.89 13.21
CA ALA A 1010 -28.03 -60.05 13.73
C ALA A 1010 -27.51 -58.69 14.23
N ARG A 1011 -26.36 -58.68 14.90
CA ARG A 1011 -25.77 -57.45 15.46
C ARG A 1011 -24.86 -56.74 14.46
N THR A 1012 -24.04 -57.47 13.71
CA THR A 1012 -23.01 -56.89 12.83
C THR A 1012 -23.56 -56.33 11.54
N GLU A 1013 -24.58 -56.96 10.94
CA GLU A 1013 -25.12 -56.57 9.64
C GLU A 1013 -26.57 -56.07 9.74
N LEU A 1014 -27.44 -56.80 10.42
CA LEU A 1014 -28.87 -56.45 10.46
C LEU A 1014 -29.16 -55.20 11.31
N PHE A 1015 -28.68 -55.14 12.55
CA PHE A 1015 -28.85 -53.94 13.40
C PHE A 1015 -28.12 -52.72 12.83
N HIS A 1016 -27.01 -52.94 12.12
CA HIS A 1016 -26.29 -51.90 11.39
C HIS A 1016 -27.18 -51.29 10.29
N ALA A 1017 -27.77 -52.13 9.43
CA ALA A 1017 -28.66 -51.68 8.36
C ALA A 1017 -29.93 -50.98 8.89
N PHE A 1018 -30.52 -51.48 9.99
CA PHE A 1018 -31.63 -50.79 10.64
C PHE A 1018 -31.20 -49.44 11.21
N ARG A 1019 -30.02 -49.33 11.82
CA ARG A 1019 -29.53 -48.04 12.32
C ARG A 1019 -29.35 -47.04 11.18
N GLU A 1020 -28.73 -47.42 10.07
CA GLU A 1020 -28.58 -46.54 8.91
C GLU A 1020 -29.95 -46.03 8.43
N LEU A 1021 -30.92 -46.93 8.24
CA LEU A 1021 -32.28 -46.55 7.86
C LEU A 1021 -32.91 -45.59 8.88
N GLY A 1022 -32.70 -45.83 10.17
CA GLY A 1022 -33.22 -44.98 11.24
C GLY A 1022 -32.56 -43.61 11.26
N ASN A 1023 -31.25 -43.54 11.05
CA ASN A 1023 -30.50 -42.30 10.95
C ASN A 1023 -30.94 -41.47 9.74
N ILE A 1024 -31.30 -42.10 8.61
CA ILE A 1024 -31.92 -41.41 7.45
C ILE A 1024 -33.24 -40.75 7.86
N ILE A 1025 -34.14 -41.52 8.49
CA ILE A 1025 -35.46 -41.05 8.91
C ILE A 1025 -35.32 -39.89 9.90
N LEU A 1026 -34.45 -40.04 10.89
CA LEU A 1026 -34.15 -39.02 11.88
C LEU A 1026 -33.55 -37.76 11.24
N PHE A 1027 -32.59 -37.90 10.33
CA PHE A 1027 -31.99 -36.76 9.64
C PHE A 1027 -33.05 -35.96 8.85
N CYS A 1028 -33.91 -36.65 8.09
CA CYS A 1028 -34.99 -36.00 7.33
C CYS A 1028 -35.96 -35.24 8.24
N MET A 1029 -36.29 -35.79 9.42
CA MET A 1029 -37.13 -35.12 10.41
C MET A 1029 -36.44 -33.90 11.00
N LEU A 1030 -35.18 -34.05 11.44
CA LEU A 1030 -34.46 -33.01 12.16
C LEU A 1030 -34.03 -31.86 11.24
N ILE A 1031 -33.70 -32.14 9.97
CA ILE A 1031 -33.37 -31.08 8.99
C ILE A 1031 -34.60 -30.24 8.62
N GLU A 1032 -35.80 -30.84 8.55
CA GLU A 1032 -37.06 -30.09 8.37
C GLU A 1032 -37.37 -29.22 9.58
N GLN A 1033 -37.12 -29.72 10.80
CA GLN A 1033 -37.29 -28.93 12.02
C GLN A 1033 -36.34 -27.72 12.04
N ALA A 1034 -35.08 -27.92 11.69
CA ALA A 1034 -34.11 -26.82 11.56
C ALA A 1034 -34.56 -25.82 10.48
N LEU A 1035 -35.01 -26.30 9.32
CA LEU A 1035 -35.53 -25.45 8.24
C LEU A 1035 -36.73 -24.62 8.68
N SER A 1036 -37.68 -25.23 9.38
CA SER A 1036 -38.87 -24.54 9.90
C SER A 1036 -38.49 -23.43 10.89
N GLN A 1037 -37.47 -23.65 11.72
CA GLN A 1037 -36.98 -22.66 12.68
C GLN A 1037 -36.29 -21.47 11.99
N GLU A 1038 -35.52 -21.72 10.93
CA GLU A 1038 -34.94 -20.65 10.11
C GLU A 1038 -36.04 -19.85 9.38
N GLU A 1039 -37.00 -20.52 8.75
CA GLU A 1039 -38.12 -19.89 8.04
C GLU A 1039 -38.98 -19.00 8.95
N VAL A 1040 -39.30 -19.46 10.17
CA VAL A 1040 -40.03 -18.66 11.15
C VAL A 1040 -39.25 -17.41 11.53
N THR A 1041 -37.92 -17.53 11.67
CA THR A 1041 -37.06 -16.38 11.96
C THR A 1041 -37.07 -15.37 10.81
N ASP A 1042 -37.04 -15.83 9.56
CA ASP A 1042 -37.17 -14.98 8.38
C ASP A 1042 -38.52 -14.25 8.34
N LEU A 1043 -39.62 -14.97 8.61
CA LEU A 1043 -40.96 -14.40 8.65
C LEU A 1043 -41.12 -13.33 9.75
N LEU A 1044 -40.50 -13.54 10.91
CA LEU A 1044 -40.50 -12.55 12.00
C LEU A 1044 -39.77 -11.26 11.60
N HIS A 1045 -38.67 -11.35 10.86
CA HIS A 1045 -37.96 -10.17 10.33
C HIS A 1045 -38.73 -9.50 9.18
N ALA A 1046 -39.46 -10.27 8.37
CA ALA A 1046 -40.27 -9.76 7.28
C ALA A 1046 -41.58 -9.08 7.74
N ALA A 1047 -42.14 -9.51 8.88
CA ALA A 1047 -43.45 -9.09 9.38
C ALA A 1047 -43.71 -7.56 9.36
N PRO A 1048 -42.79 -6.68 9.82
CA PRO A 1048 -43.00 -5.23 9.78
C PRO A 1048 -43.16 -4.66 8.36
N PHE A 1049 -42.51 -5.29 7.38
CA PHE A 1049 -42.51 -4.85 5.98
C PHE A 1049 -43.70 -5.40 5.18
N GLN A 1050 -44.32 -6.47 5.68
CA GLN A 1050 -45.47 -7.17 5.09
C GLN A 1050 -46.81 -6.81 5.77
N ASN A 1051 -46.81 -5.79 6.64
CA ASN A 1051 -47.99 -5.37 7.42
C ASN A 1051 -48.53 -6.45 8.37
N ILE A 1052 -47.64 -7.27 8.95
CA ILE A 1052 -47.99 -8.26 9.96
C ILE A 1052 -47.62 -7.68 11.33
N LEU A 1053 -48.63 -7.37 12.14
CA LEU A 1053 -48.44 -6.77 13.45
C LEU A 1053 -48.88 -7.71 14.58
N PRO A 1054 -48.14 -7.77 15.70
CA PRO A 1054 -48.58 -8.54 16.86
C PRO A 1054 -49.85 -7.93 17.45
N ARG A 1055 -50.65 -8.77 18.12
CA ARG A 1055 -51.88 -8.34 18.78
C ARG A 1055 -51.57 -7.26 19.83
N PRO A 1056 -52.12 -6.03 19.72
CA PRO A 1056 -51.83 -4.97 20.67
C PRO A 1056 -52.58 -5.18 21.99
N PHE A 1057 -51.95 -4.79 23.11
CA PHE A 1057 -52.62 -4.70 24.39
C PHE A 1057 -53.71 -3.62 24.35
N ALA A 1058 -54.95 -3.94 24.72
CA ALA A 1058 -56.05 -2.97 24.81
C ALA A 1058 -56.39 -2.70 26.29
N ALA A 1059 -56.34 -1.44 26.71
CA ALA A 1059 -56.74 -1.06 28.06
C ALA A 1059 -58.27 -1.05 28.21
N GLU A 1060 -58.78 -1.04 29.44
CA GLU A 1060 -60.22 -1.01 29.71
C GLU A 1060 -60.88 0.21 29.05
N GLY A 1061 -61.89 -0.04 28.19
CA GLY A 1061 -62.56 0.99 27.39
C GLY A 1061 -62.00 1.20 25.96
N GLU A 1062 -60.86 0.61 25.60
CA GLU A 1062 -60.31 0.67 24.23
C GLU A 1062 -60.81 -0.47 23.35
N LYS A 1063 -61.30 -0.16 22.14
CA LYS A 1063 -61.59 -1.16 21.11
C LYS A 1063 -60.30 -1.63 20.45
N LEU A 1064 -60.05 -2.94 20.46
CA LEU A 1064 -58.87 -3.58 19.87
C LEU A 1064 -58.68 -3.21 18.40
N GLU A 1065 -59.76 -3.23 17.60
CA GLU A 1065 -59.74 -2.88 16.17
C GLU A 1065 -59.26 -1.44 15.92
N SER A 1066 -59.73 -0.49 16.72
CA SER A 1066 -59.33 0.92 16.61
C SER A 1066 -57.86 1.14 16.96
N LYS A 1067 -57.29 0.27 17.80
CA LYS A 1067 -55.87 0.30 18.18
C LYS A 1067 -55.00 -0.37 17.11
N GLN A 1068 -55.47 -1.47 16.54
CA GLN A 1068 -54.81 -2.15 15.43
C GLN A 1068 -54.73 -1.25 14.19
N LYS A 1069 -55.83 -0.61 13.77
CA LYS A 1069 -55.81 0.36 12.66
C LYS A 1069 -54.88 1.54 12.90
N ARG A 1070 -54.77 2.03 14.14
CA ARG A 1070 -53.82 3.08 14.53
C ARG A 1070 -52.37 2.61 14.39
N LEU A 1071 -52.07 1.36 14.72
CA LEU A 1071 -50.73 0.77 14.55
C LEU A 1071 -50.41 0.50 13.07
N GLU A 1072 -51.36 0.00 12.29
CA GLU A 1072 -51.23 -0.14 10.83
C GLU A 1072 -50.91 1.21 10.18
N ALA A 1073 -51.63 2.27 10.56
CA ALA A 1073 -51.35 3.63 10.09
C ALA A 1073 -49.96 4.13 10.53
N LYS A 1074 -49.52 3.82 11.76
CA LYS A 1074 -48.20 4.18 12.28
C LYS A 1074 -47.07 3.53 11.48
N TYR A 1075 -47.23 2.27 11.06
CA TYR A 1075 -46.20 1.50 10.35
C TYR A 1075 -46.39 1.44 8.83
N ALA A 1076 -47.38 2.15 8.28
CA ALA A 1076 -47.63 2.21 6.83
C ALA A 1076 -46.38 2.60 6.01
N ALA A 1077 -45.53 3.48 6.56
CA ALA A 1077 -44.28 3.89 5.93
C ALA A 1077 -43.24 2.76 5.77
N LEU A 1078 -43.39 1.63 6.46
CA LEU A 1078 -42.49 0.47 6.34
C LEU A 1078 -42.96 -0.54 5.28
N GLN A 1079 -44.19 -0.43 4.78
CA GLN A 1079 -44.76 -1.43 3.87
C GLN A 1079 -44.12 -1.34 2.48
N ILE A 1080 -43.29 -2.32 2.13
CA ILE A 1080 -42.42 -2.24 0.94
C ILE A 1080 -43.25 -2.19 -0.35
N VAL A 1081 -44.17 -3.14 -0.55
CA VAL A 1081 -44.94 -3.25 -1.80
C VAL A 1081 -45.77 -1.99 -2.04
N GLN A 1082 -46.49 -1.50 -1.03
CA GLN A 1082 -47.32 -0.29 -1.17
C GLN A 1082 -46.49 0.97 -1.46
N ASN A 1083 -45.31 1.11 -0.84
CA ASN A 1083 -44.43 2.25 -1.08
C ASN A 1083 -43.74 2.18 -2.45
N VAL A 1084 -43.31 0.99 -2.89
CA VAL A 1084 -42.72 0.80 -4.22
C VAL A 1084 -43.77 0.99 -5.32
N ASP A 1085 -45.00 0.53 -5.14
CA ASP A 1085 -46.08 0.77 -6.10
C ASP A 1085 -46.43 2.27 -6.21
N LYS A 1086 -46.21 3.04 -5.14
CA LYS A 1086 -46.50 4.48 -5.10
C LYS A 1086 -45.39 5.35 -5.68
N TYR A 1087 -44.12 5.01 -5.44
CA TYR A 1087 -42.96 5.85 -5.78
C TYR A 1087 -41.97 5.21 -6.77
N GLY A 1088 -42.08 3.91 -7.01
CA GLY A 1088 -41.18 3.14 -7.86
C GLY A 1088 -41.65 3.03 -9.32
N THR A 1089 -40.79 2.45 -10.14
CA THR A 1089 -41.09 2.11 -11.54
C THR A 1089 -41.93 0.84 -11.63
N ALA A 1090 -42.61 0.62 -12.77
CA ALA A 1090 -43.40 -0.61 -13.00
C ALA A 1090 -42.57 -1.89 -12.83
N LYS A 1091 -41.30 -1.89 -13.27
CA LYS A 1091 -40.37 -3.01 -13.08
C LYS A 1091 -40.06 -3.25 -11.60
N GLN A 1092 -39.83 -2.20 -10.82
CA GLN A 1092 -39.62 -2.32 -9.37
C GLN A 1092 -40.89 -2.81 -8.65
N GLY A 1093 -42.08 -2.37 -9.09
CA GLY A 1093 -43.36 -2.85 -8.56
C GLY A 1093 -43.58 -4.34 -8.82
N GLN A 1094 -43.23 -4.85 -10.02
CA GLN A 1094 -43.29 -6.29 -10.29
C GLN A 1094 -42.30 -7.06 -9.41
N LEU A 1095 -41.04 -6.63 -9.35
CA LEU A 1095 -40.00 -7.29 -8.56
C LEU A 1095 -40.31 -7.29 -7.06
N SER A 1096 -40.90 -6.20 -6.53
CA SER A 1096 -41.27 -6.13 -5.12
C SER A 1096 -42.40 -7.09 -4.76
N ARG A 1097 -43.38 -7.29 -5.65
CA ARG A 1097 -44.45 -8.27 -5.47
C ARG A 1097 -43.94 -9.71 -5.54
N GLU A 1098 -43.05 -10.00 -6.49
CA GLU A 1098 -42.41 -11.33 -6.58
C GLU A 1098 -41.54 -11.62 -5.35
N GLY A 1099 -40.74 -10.65 -4.90
CA GLY A 1099 -39.93 -10.77 -3.68
C GLY A 1099 -40.77 -10.93 -2.41
N ASP A 1100 -41.89 -10.20 -2.30
CA ASP A 1100 -42.83 -10.33 -1.19
C ASP A 1100 -43.47 -11.73 -1.13
N LEU A 1101 -43.86 -12.26 -2.30
CA LEU A 1101 -44.42 -13.61 -2.42
C LEU A 1101 -43.42 -14.67 -1.92
N LEU A 1102 -42.18 -14.61 -2.40
CA LEU A 1102 -41.11 -15.53 -1.97
C LEU A 1102 -40.78 -15.40 -0.48
N THR A 1103 -40.93 -14.21 0.09
CA THR A 1103 -40.66 -13.97 1.52
C THR A 1103 -41.77 -14.51 2.40
N ARG A 1104 -43.03 -14.37 1.96
CA ARG A 1104 -44.24 -14.78 2.69
C ARG A 1104 -44.49 -16.29 2.62
N GLU A 1105 -44.25 -16.90 1.48
CA GLU A 1105 -44.56 -18.33 1.24
C GLU A 1105 -43.37 -19.22 1.63
N ARG A 1106 -43.42 -19.72 2.87
CA ARG A 1106 -42.43 -20.64 3.45
C ARG A 1106 -43.07 -22.00 3.78
N LEU A 1107 -42.28 -23.07 3.91
CA LEU A 1107 -42.80 -24.42 4.18
C LEU A 1107 -43.51 -24.48 5.55
N CYS A 1108 -42.98 -23.79 6.56
CA CYS A 1108 -43.56 -23.70 7.90
C CYS A 1108 -44.99 -23.11 7.93
N CYS A 1109 -45.47 -22.49 6.85
CA CYS A 1109 -46.82 -21.93 6.75
C CYS A 1109 -47.92 -22.98 6.53
N GLY A 1110 -47.58 -24.27 6.33
CA GLY A 1110 -48.58 -25.34 6.23
C GLY A 1110 -48.17 -26.59 5.44
N LEU A 1111 -46.89 -26.74 5.11
CA LEU A 1111 -46.35 -27.90 4.41
C LEU A 1111 -45.44 -28.72 5.34
N SER A 1112 -45.36 -30.03 5.12
CA SER A 1112 -44.45 -30.91 5.87
C SER A 1112 -43.73 -31.88 4.93
N LEU A 1113 -42.40 -31.89 5.02
CA LEU A 1113 -41.50 -32.73 4.24
C LEU A 1113 -41.47 -34.17 4.75
N PHE A 1114 -41.37 -34.37 6.07
CA PHE A 1114 -41.25 -35.66 6.72
C PHE A 1114 -42.47 -36.54 6.47
N SER A 1115 -43.66 -35.94 6.42
CA SER A 1115 -44.89 -36.65 6.05
C SER A 1115 -44.80 -37.25 4.63
N VAL A 1116 -44.18 -36.52 3.68
CA VAL A 1116 -43.93 -37.01 2.31
C VAL A 1116 -42.86 -38.11 2.30
N VAL A 1117 -41.80 -37.97 3.09
CA VAL A 1117 -40.75 -38.99 3.27
C VAL A 1117 -41.37 -40.32 3.74
N LEU A 1118 -42.18 -40.28 4.81
CA LEU A 1118 -42.89 -41.46 5.33
C LEU A 1118 -43.81 -42.12 4.29
N ARG A 1119 -44.53 -41.30 3.50
CA ARG A 1119 -45.40 -41.80 2.42
C ARG A 1119 -44.59 -42.52 1.33
N ARG A 1120 -43.45 -41.97 0.92
CA ARG A 1120 -42.56 -42.61 -0.07
C ARG A 1120 -41.97 -43.90 0.46
N LEU A 1121 -41.58 -43.94 1.74
CA LEU A 1121 -41.13 -45.17 2.39
C LEU A 1121 -42.24 -46.23 2.46
N ARG A 1122 -43.50 -45.84 2.73
CA ARG A 1122 -44.65 -46.75 2.69
C ARG A 1122 -44.80 -47.43 1.33
N GLY A 1123 -44.62 -46.67 0.24
CA GLY A 1123 -44.60 -47.19 -1.13
C GLY A 1123 -43.45 -48.16 -1.41
N CYS A 1124 -42.35 -48.10 -0.65
CA CYS A 1124 -41.27 -49.09 -0.76
C CYS A 1124 -41.63 -50.42 -0.05
N LEU A 1125 -42.55 -50.39 0.92
CA LEU A 1125 -42.98 -51.56 1.71
C LEU A 1125 -44.17 -52.32 1.08
N SER A 1126 -44.74 -51.85 -0.02
CA SER A 1126 -45.85 -52.52 -0.73
C SER A 1126 -45.44 -53.66 -1.67
N ALA A 1127 -44.14 -53.98 -1.74
CA ALA A 1127 -43.65 -55.12 -2.52
C ALA A 1127 -44.04 -56.47 -1.87
N PRO A 1128 -44.26 -57.55 -2.65
CA PRO A 1128 -44.74 -58.87 -2.16
C PRO A 1128 -43.78 -59.59 -1.18
N GLN A 1129 -42.62 -59.00 -0.93
CA GLN A 1129 -41.60 -59.46 0.01
C GLN A 1129 -41.90 -59.17 1.48
N TRP A 1130 -42.89 -58.33 1.78
CA TRP A 1130 -43.32 -58.03 3.15
C TRP A 1130 -44.55 -58.88 3.53
N PRO A 1131 -44.60 -59.44 4.75
CA PRO A 1131 -45.58 -60.48 5.05
C PRO A 1131 -47.04 -59.99 5.08
N ALA A 1132 -47.94 -60.80 4.53
CA ALA A 1132 -49.38 -60.54 4.47
C ALA A 1132 -50.07 -60.69 5.86
N PRO A 1133 -51.22 -60.03 6.09
CA PRO A 1133 -51.96 -60.14 7.36
C PRO A 1133 -52.44 -61.59 7.61
N PRO A 1134 -52.32 -62.10 8.86
CA PRO A 1134 -52.51 -63.51 9.17
C PRO A 1134 -53.98 -63.92 9.22
N THR A 1135 -54.22 -65.23 9.10
CA THR A 1135 -55.52 -65.88 9.29
C THR A 1135 -55.81 -66.20 10.76
N HIS A 1136 -54.79 -66.35 11.62
CA HIS A 1136 -54.92 -66.60 13.06
C HIS A 1136 -54.04 -65.67 13.92
N THR A 1137 -54.44 -65.41 15.17
CA THR A 1137 -53.74 -64.48 16.10
C THR A 1137 -52.38 -64.98 16.59
N ASP A 1138 -52.13 -66.29 16.50
CA ASP A 1138 -50.91 -66.95 16.98
C ASP A 1138 -49.82 -67.10 15.89
N ASP A 1139 -50.11 -66.68 14.65
CA ASP A 1139 -49.18 -66.74 13.53
C ASP A 1139 -48.06 -65.69 13.70
N THR A 1140 -46.83 -66.10 13.41
CA THR A 1140 -45.62 -65.25 13.51
C THR A 1140 -45.22 -64.59 12.19
N ASN A 1141 -46.09 -64.67 11.19
CA ASN A 1141 -45.76 -64.27 9.82
C ASN A 1141 -45.56 -62.75 9.67
N GLU A 1142 -46.15 -61.89 10.50
CA GLU A 1142 -46.02 -60.42 10.36
C GLU A 1142 -44.65 -59.88 10.81
N PHE A 1143 -44.18 -58.80 10.16
CA PHE A 1143 -42.91 -58.14 10.51
C PHE A 1143 -42.82 -57.76 12.00
N HIS A 1144 -43.91 -57.27 12.60
CA HIS A 1144 -43.89 -56.90 14.01
C HIS A 1144 -43.57 -58.08 14.96
N ARG A 1145 -43.86 -59.33 14.56
CA ARG A 1145 -43.51 -60.53 15.34
C ARG A 1145 -42.02 -60.84 15.25
N LEU A 1146 -41.43 -60.65 14.08
CA LEU A 1146 -39.97 -60.70 13.92
C LEU A 1146 -39.30 -59.59 14.74
N TRP A 1147 -39.85 -58.37 14.71
CA TRP A 1147 -39.35 -57.28 15.55
C TRP A 1147 -39.48 -57.57 17.04
N SER A 1148 -40.55 -58.25 17.49
CA SER A 1148 -40.68 -58.73 18.87
C SER A 1148 -39.57 -59.73 19.26
N ALA A 1149 -39.10 -60.57 18.33
CA ALA A 1149 -37.98 -61.47 18.57
C ALA A 1149 -36.64 -60.73 18.61
N LEU A 1150 -36.43 -59.74 17.72
CA LEU A 1150 -35.26 -58.86 17.78
C LEU A 1150 -35.26 -58.01 19.06
N GLN A 1151 -36.44 -57.57 19.51
CA GLN A 1151 -36.64 -56.89 20.79
C GLN A 1151 -36.29 -57.77 21.97
N PHE A 1152 -36.61 -59.05 21.90
CA PHE A 1152 -36.13 -60.00 22.90
C PHE A 1152 -34.60 -60.02 22.93
N LEU A 1153 -33.94 -60.12 21.78
CA LEU A 1153 -32.48 -60.14 21.67
C LEU A 1153 -31.78 -58.90 22.25
N TYR A 1154 -32.22 -57.68 21.91
CA TYR A 1154 -31.57 -56.45 22.43
C TYR A 1154 -31.97 -56.08 23.86
N CYS A 1155 -33.03 -56.68 24.40
CA CYS A 1155 -33.41 -56.53 25.81
C CYS A 1155 -32.52 -57.36 26.74
N ILE A 1156 -31.91 -58.45 26.26
CA ILE A 1156 -31.04 -59.33 27.07
C ILE A 1156 -29.90 -58.49 27.69
N PRO A 1157 -29.77 -58.46 29.03
CA PRO A 1157 -28.69 -57.76 29.70
C PRO A 1157 -27.32 -58.34 29.33
N VAL A 1158 -26.37 -57.47 28.99
CA VAL A 1158 -24.96 -57.82 28.75
C VAL A 1158 -24.10 -57.59 30.00
N GLY A 1159 -22.89 -58.16 30.02
CA GLY A 1159 -21.93 -57.96 31.12
C GLY A 1159 -21.40 -56.52 31.19
N GLU A 1160 -20.87 -56.10 32.36
CA GLU A 1160 -20.42 -54.72 32.59
C GLU A 1160 -19.27 -54.26 31.68
N THR A 1161 -18.54 -55.19 31.05
CA THR A 1161 -17.44 -54.92 30.12
C THR A 1161 -17.84 -55.00 28.64
N GLN A 1162 -19.12 -55.25 28.34
CA GLN A 1162 -19.64 -55.38 26.99
C GLN A 1162 -20.50 -54.16 26.62
N PHE A 1163 -20.38 -53.70 25.38
CA PHE A 1163 -21.22 -52.60 24.89
C PHE A 1163 -22.67 -53.05 24.72
N THR A 1164 -23.58 -52.19 25.16
CA THR A 1164 -25.03 -52.37 24.97
C THR A 1164 -25.46 -51.99 23.55
N VAL A 1165 -26.67 -52.39 23.16
CA VAL A 1165 -27.20 -52.10 21.81
C VAL A 1165 -27.42 -50.59 21.63
N GLU A 1166 -27.88 -49.90 22.66
CA GLU A 1166 -28.04 -48.45 22.67
C GLU A 1166 -26.71 -47.68 22.58
N GLU A 1167 -25.59 -48.24 23.05
CA GLU A 1167 -24.25 -47.64 22.88
C GLU A 1167 -23.68 -47.83 21.46
N LEU A 1168 -24.00 -48.96 20.81
CA LEU A 1168 -23.49 -49.31 19.48
C LEU A 1168 -24.34 -48.77 18.34
N PHE A 1169 -25.66 -48.66 18.54
CA PHE A 1169 -26.60 -48.28 17.48
C PHE A 1169 -27.47 -47.07 17.83
N GLY A 1170 -27.47 -46.61 19.09
CA GLY A 1170 -28.34 -45.53 19.53
C GLY A 1170 -29.81 -45.82 19.29
N GLU A 1171 -30.60 -44.76 19.16
CA GLU A 1171 -32.03 -44.87 18.93
C GLU A 1171 -32.41 -45.09 17.46
N GLY A 1172 -31.46 -44.92 16.51
CA GLY A 1172 -31.69 -45.12 15.08
C GLY A 1172 -32.25 -46.52 14.78
N LEU A 1173 -31.70 -47.55 15.42
CA LEU A 1173 -32.21 -48.92 15.31
C LEU A 1173 -33.72 -49.00 15.60
N HIS A 1174 -34.17 -48.39 16.69
CA HIS A 1174 -35.56 -48.41 17.12
C HIS A 1174 -36.46 -47.56 16.21
N TRP A 1175 -35.96 -46.42 15.73
CA TRP A 1175 -36.65 -45.58 14.76
C TRP A 1175 -36.94 -46.30 13.45
N ALA A 1176 -36.01 -47.10 12.94
CA ALA A 1176 -36.24 -47.90 11.74
C ALA A 1176 -37.31 -48.99 11.95
N GLY A 1177 -37.15 -49.81 13.01
CA GLY A 1177 -38.09 -50.88 13.31
C GLY A 1177 -39.51 -50.38 13.58
N CYS A 1178 -39.65 -49.34 14.41
CA CYS A 1178 -40.95 -48.72 14.69
C CYS A 1178 -41.56 -48.07 13.44
N THR A 1179 -40.76 -47.44 12.58
CA THR A 1179 -41.26 -46.85 11.32
C THR A 1179 -41.84 -47.93 10.41
N ILE A 1180 -41.16 -49.06 10.21
CA ILE A 1180 -41.69 -50.15 9.39
C ILE A 1180 -43.00 -50.70 9.98
N ILE A 1181 -43.06 -50.92 11.30
CA ILE A 1181 -44.29 -51.38 11.99
C ILE A 1181 -45.45 -50.38 11.81
N ALA A 1182 -45.17 -49.08 11.92
CA ALA A 1182 -46.18 -48.03 11.77
C ALA A 1182 -46.69 -47.96 10.32
N LEU A 1183 -45.79 -47.95 9.33
CA LEU A 1183 -46.16 -47.86 7.91
C LEU A 1183 -46.91 -49.11 7.39
N LEU A 1184 -46.67 -50.28 8.00
CA LEU A 1184 -47.44 -51.51 7.73
C LEU A 1184 -48.77 -51.59 8.49
N GLY A 1185 -49.09 -50.61 9.36
CA GLY A 1185 -50.31 -50.62 10.18
C GLY A 1185 -50.33 -51.72 11.25
N GLN A 1186 -49.16 -52.16 11.72
CA GLN A 1186 -49.01 -53.29 12.66
C GLN A 1186 -48.83 -52.86 14.13
N GLN A 1187 -48.78 -51.57 14.43
CA GLN A 1187 -48.49 -51.05 15.78
C GLN A 1187 -49.41 -51.61 16.88
N ARG A 1188 -50.74 -51.53 16.69
CA ARG A 1188 -51.71 -52.00 17.71
C ARG A 1188 -51.55 -53.51 17.99
N ARG A 1189 -51.21 -54.29 16.96
CA ARG A 1189 -50.95 -55.74 17.09
C ARG A 1189 -49.63 -56.00 17.81
N PHE A 1190 -48.59 -55.22 17.51
CA PHE A 1190 -47.31 -55.26 18.23
C PHE A 1190 -47.49 -55.00 19.73
N GLU A 1191 -48.16 -53.91 20.11
CA GLU A 1191 -48.36 -53.56 21.53
C GLU A 1191 -49.12 -54.64 22.33
N ALA A 1192 -50.07 -55.32 21.68
CA ALA A 1192 -50.81 -56.43 22.29
C ALA A 1192 -49.97 -57.71 22.38
N LEU A 1193 -49.26 -58.06 21.31
CA LEU A 1193 -48.69 -59.39 21.07
C LEU A 1193 -47.17 -59.50 21.25
N ASP A 1194 -46.49 -58.42 21.64
CA ASP A 1194 -45.04 -58.44 21.85
C ASP A 1194 -44.60 -59.34 23.02
N PHE A 1195 -43.57 -60.16 22.78
CA PHE A 1195 -43.06 -61.13 23.73
C PHE A 1195 -42.49 -60.46 24.99
N CYS A 1196 -41.71 -59.40 24.83
CA CYS A 1196 -41.12 -58.66 25.93
C CYS A 1196 -42.16 -57.93 26.77
N TYR A 1197 -43.14 -57.29 26.14
CA TYR A 1197 -44.24 -56.64 26.84
C TYR A 1197 -45.06 -57.64 27.64
N HIS A 1198 -45.22 -58.87 27.13
CA HIS A 1198 -45.85 -59.95 27.87
C HIS A 1198 -45.04 -60.38 29.10
N ILE A 1199 -43.73 -60.59 28.97
CA ILE A 1199 -42.83 -60.91 30.11
C ILE A 1199 -42.96 -59.82 31.18
N LEU A 1200 -42.91 -58.54 30.80
CA LEU A 1200 -43.05 -57.42 31.72
C LEU A 1200 -44.41 -57.41 32.42
N ARG A 1201 -45.50 -57.68 31.70
CA ARG A 1201 -46.85 -57.74 32.29
C ARG A 1201 -46.99 -58.88 33.30
N VAL A 1202 -46.44 -60.07 33.01
CA VAL A 1202 -46.49 -61.22 33.94
C VAL A 1202 -45.59 -60.97 35.16
N GLN A 1203 -44.37 -60.45 34.96
CA GLN A 1203 -43.43 -60.15 36.05
C GLN A 1203 -43.95 -59.06 37.00
N ARG A 1204 -44.68 -58.06 36.49
CA ARG A 1204 -45.35 -57.05 37.32
C ARG A 1204 -46.43 -57.63 38.24
N VAL A 1205 -47.02 -58.76 37.87
CA VAL A 1205 -48.06 -59.42 38.67
C VAL A 1205 -47.45 -60.35 39.71
N ASP A 1206 -46.43 -61.13 39.35
CA ASP A 1206 -45.84 -62.13 40.26
C ASP A 1206 -44.61 -61.66 41.05
N GLY A 1207 -43.96 -60.57 40.64
CA GLY A 1207 -42.85 -59.94 41.35
C GLY A 1207 -41.56 -60.75 41.41
N LYS A 1208 -41.42 -61.83 40.64
CA LYS A 1208 -40.24 -62.74 40.73
C LYS A 1208 -38.96 -62.08 40.21
N ASP A 1209 -37.83 -62.48 40.78
CA ASP A 1209 -36.48 -62.07 40.39
C ASP A 1209 -35.50 -63.24 40.53
N GLU A 1210 -35.44 -64.07 39.50
CA GLU A 1210 -34.54 -65.23 39.43
C GLU A 1210 -33.65 -65.14 38.18
N MET A 1211 -32.58 -65.94 38.16
CA MET A 1211 -31.73 -66.11 37.00
C MET A 1211 -32.27 -67.25 36.13
N VAL A 1212 -32.72 -66.91 34.93
CA VAL A 1212 -33.33 -67.87 34.00
C VAL A 1212 -32.46 -67.96 32.76
N LYS A 1213 -31.83 -69.13 32.53
CA LYS A 1213 -30.91 -69.34 31.38
C LYS A 1213 -29.83 -68.24 31.30
N ASP A 1214 -29.18 -67.97 32.43
CA ASP A 1214 -28.16 -66.93 32.60
C ASP A 1214 -28.63 -65.47 32.41
N ILE A 1215 -29.95 -65.26 32.30
CA ILE A 1215 -30.56 -63.92 32.20
C ILE A 1215 -31.13 -63.51 33.55
N PRO A 1216 -30.66 -62.41 34.17
CA PRO A 1216 -31.27 -61.86 35.37
C PRO A 1216 -32.63 -61.23 35.03
N LEU A 1217 -33.72 -61.87 35.49
CA LEU A 1217 -35.09 -61.49 35.12
C LEU A 1217 -35.39 -60.02 35.46
N LYS A 1218 -34.99 -59.53 36.64
CA LYS A 1218 -35.25 -58.13 37.01
C LYS A 1218 -34.56 -57.11 36.10
N ARG A 1219 -33.28 -57.33 35.77
CA ARG A 1219 -32.56 -56.46 34.83
C ARG A 1219 -33.15 -56.52 33.42
N MET A 1220 -33.61 -57.69 32.97
CA MET A 1220 -34.30 -57.87 31.69
C MET A 1220 -35.59 -57.05 31.63
N VAL A 1221 -36.48 -57.16 32.62
CA VAL A 1221 -37.75 -56.41 32.61
C VAL A 1221 -37.57 -54.90 32.77
N ASP A 1222 -36.54 -54.46 33.50
CA ASP A 1222 -36.20 -53.04 33.61
C ASP A 1222 -35.72 -52.49 32.26
N ARG A 1223 -34.91 -53.25 31.50
CA ARG A 1223 -34.53 -52.91 30.11
C ARG A 1223 -35.73 -52.92 29.18
N ILE A 1224 -36.58 -53.94 29.24
CA ILE A 1224 -37.83 -54.02 28.46
C ILE A 1224 -38.68 -52.77 28.69
N ARG A 1225 -38.84 -52.33 29.93
CA ARG A 1225 -39.64 -51.13 30.23
C ARG A 1225 -39.04 -49.88 29.60
N ARG A 1226 -37.71 -49.73 29.55
CA ARG A 1226 -37.06 -48.60 28.88
C ARG A 1226 -37.36 -48.57 27.39
N PHE A 1227 -37.16 -49.70 26.70
CA PHE A 1227 -37.47 -49.80 25.26
C PHE A 1227 -38.97 -49.68 24.97
N GLN A 1228 -39.84 -50.16 25.87
CA GLN A 1228 -41.28 -49.95 25.73
C GLN A 1228 -41.64 -48.46 25.72
N VAL A 1229 -41.06 -47.67 26.64
CA VAL A 1229 -41.29 -46.22 26.69
C VAL A 1229 -40.75 -45.55 25.43
N LEU A 1230 -39.55 -45.92 24.99
CA LEU A 1230 -38.95 -45.41 23.76
C LEU A 1230 -39.82 -45.70 22.53
N ASN A 1231 -40.22 -46.95 22.33
CA ASN A 1231 -41.08 -47.34 21.21
C ASN A 1231 -42.40 -46.56 21.23
N SER A 1232 -43.05 -46.42 22.40
CA SER A 1232 -44.29 -45.64 22.53
C SER A 1232 -44.08 -44.16 22.17
N GLN A 1233 -42.93 -43.57 22.52
CA GLN A 1233 -42.60 -42.19 22.12
C GLN A 1233 -42.43 -42.08 20.60
N ILE A 1234 -41.68 -43.00 19.98
CA ILE A 1234 -41.45 -43.03 18.54
C ILE A 1234 -42.78 -43.19 17.79
N PHE A 1235 -43.61 -44.17 18.17
CA PHE A 1235 -44.93 -44.35 17.60
C PHE A 1235 -45.82 -43.11 17.77
N GLY A 1236 -45.76 -42.44 18.92
CA GLY A 1236 -46.49 -41.19 19.15
C GLY A 1236 -46.03 -40.03 18.26
N VAL A 1237 -44.77 -39.99 17.84
CA VAL A 1237 -44.28 -39.02 16.84
C VAL A 1237 -44.75 -39.42 15.44
N LEU A 1238 -44.53 -40.68 15.03
CA LEU A 1238 -44.91 -41.18 13.71
C LEU A 1238 -46.42 -41.05 13.45
N ALA A 1239 -47.25 -41.41 14.43
CA ALA A 1239 -48.71 -41.31 14.32
C ALA A 1239 -49.18 -39.87 14.09
N ARG A 1240 -48.53 -38.87 14.69
CA ARG A 1240 -48.88 -37.44 14.47
C ARG A 1240 -48.63 -37.01 13.02
N HIS A 1241 -47.55 -37.49 12.40
CA HIS A 1241 -47.24 -37.18 11.00
C HIS A 1241 -48.04 -38.02 9.99
N LEU A 1242 -48.45 -39.24 10.35
CA LEU A 1242 -49.28 -40.09 9.51
C LEU A 1242 -50.78 -39.70 9.56
N ALA A 1243 -51.29 -39.26 10.71
CA ALA A 1243 -52.70 -38.86 10.88
C ALA A 1243 -53.10 -37.63 10.04
N ALA A 1244 -52.16 -36.70 9.80
CA ALA A 1244 -52.37 -35.54 8.94
C ALA A 1244 -52.70 -35.92 7.48
N ASP A 1245 -52.38 -37.15 7.06
CA ASP A 1245 -52.70 -37.69 5.72
C ASP A 1245 -54.05 -38.43 5.70
N GLU A 1246 -54.43 -39.09 6.80
CA GLU A 1246 -55.71 -39.82 6.91
C GLU A 1246 -56.93 -38.88 6.97
N GLU A 1247 -56.80 -37.69 7.59
CA GLU A 1247 -57.87 -36.66 7.58
C GLU A 1247 -58.20 -36.14 6.18
N ARG A 1248 -57.27 -36.22 5.22
CA ARG A 1248 -57.49 -35.81 3.82
C ARG A 1248 -58.18 -36.88 2.97
N ALA A 1249 -58.23 -38.13 3.42
CA ALA A 1249 -58.71 -39.28 2.63
C ALA A 1249 -60.23 -39.55 2.74
N GLY A 1250 -60.96 -38.83 3.60
CA GLY A 1250 -62.40 -39.06 3.84
C GLY A 1250 -62.68 -40.33 4.68
N VAL A 1251 -63.95 -40.64 4.92
CA VAL A 1251 -64.39 -41.71 5.83
C VAL A 1251 -63.81 -43.07 5.42
N GLU A 1252 -62.85 -43.59 6.20
CA GLU A 1252 -62.26 -44.91 5.97
C GLU A 1252 -63.30 -46.03 6.07
N HIS A 1253 -63.30 -46.95 5.10
CA HIS A 1253 -64.13 -48.14 5.11
C HIS A 1253 -63.55 -49.17 6.10
N VAL A 1254 -64.12 -49.24 7.31
CA VAL A 1254 -63.75 -50.26 8.30
C VAL A 1254 -64.35 -51.60 7.90
N ARG A 1255 -63.54 -52.67 7.95
CA ARG A 1255 -64.02 -54.04 7.69
C ARG A 1255 -65.15 -54.42 8.66
N CYS A 1256 -66.38 -54.49 8.16
CA CYS A 1256 -67.54 -54.96 8.92
C CYS A 1256 -67.57 -56.49 8.98
N PHE A 1257 -68.00 -57.03 10.11
CA PHE A 1257 -68.34 -58.44 10.24
C PHE A 1257 -69.87 -58.59 10.11
N PRO A 1258 -70.38 -59.54 9.32
CA PRO A 1258 -71.82 -59.77 9.25
C PRO A 1258 -72.36 -60.21 10.62
N PRO A 1259 -73.54 -59.73 11.06
CA PRO A 1259 -74.20 -60.29 12.23
C PRO A 1259 -74.52 -61.77 11.97
N PRO A 1260 -74.59 -62.61 13.02
CA PRO A 1260 -74.92 -64.03 12.86
C PRO A 1260 -76.26 -64.18 12.13
N SER A 1261 -76.24 -64.76 10.93
CA SER A 1261 -77.42 -65.02 10.12
C SER A 1261 -78.25 -66.15 10.74
N ALA A 1262 -79.51 -65.89 11.08
CA ALA A 1262 -80.46 -66.94 11.46
C ALA A 1262 -80.70 -67.90 10.28
N PRO A 1263 -80.75 -69.23 10.48
CA PRO A 1263 -81.02 -70.17 9.40
C PRO A 1263 -82.44 -69.95 8.85
N GLN A 1264 -82.56 -69.47 7.61
CA GLN A 1264 -83.84 -69.39 6.91
C GLN A 1264 -84.30 -70.78 6.49
N HIS A 1265 -85.50 -71.17 6.94
CA HIS A 1265 -86.25 -72.30 6.40
C HIS A 1265 -86.58 -72.08 4.93
N ALA A 1266 -86.31 -73.10 4.11
CA ALA A 1266 -86.74 -73.21 2.73
C ALA A 1266 -88.27 -73.36 2.62
N MET A 1267 -88.91 -72.60 1.73
CA MET A 1267 -90.08 -73.03 0.95
C MET A 1267 -90.07 -72.28 -0.40
N ASN A 1268 -89.99 -73.08 -1.47
CA ASN A 1268 -90.26 -72.83 -2.90
C ASN A 1268 -90.22 -71.40 -3.45
#